data_AF-A0A5C4T431-F1
#
_entry.id   AF-A0A5C4T431-F1
#
_cell.length_a   1.000
_cell.length_b   1.000
_cell.length_c   1.000
_cell.angle_alpha   90.00
_cell.angle_beta   90.00
_cell.angle_gamma   90.00
#
_symmetry.space_group_name_H-M   'P 1'
#
loop_
_entity.id
_entity.type
_entity.pdbx_description
1 polymer ?
#
loop_
_entity_poly.entity_id
_entity_poly.type
_entity_poly.pdbx_seq_one_letter_code
_entity_poly.pdbx_strand_id
1 'polypeptide(L)'
;MKPNRARSMAWLLLLMLSILAVTFPGLYAAETEPDPDDYPRVGMLDDRWGVFTHNTYGPIVADGILNEPAWGQASPLQGFKTFFENRETEHDTVVKVVYDPSRLYISLESPTGYDALPSAERLFIVLGDGTDERMFYTIPVNVTTDTHPVGISFNNWTGQDPQDSEQQFINLVLGKQVSPVVNKRADGNWSAEVAIPWSAIGGPRLQPSAELKLNVVRYYGPDSPYPASSWVPVRTSTLIDDDRNRPFDQRALTLHAGVTNEGRLGALYMANPPSISADGPAEAWRPENVRLLFKSFGEKVLAFKKSSYPQLKHADIRLVWTSPSGEQTILGDAALVKQGNDYLLEFSHPAPLEDGLYRLQLFAGSHGGQPGKLAVFTFDRYSLIEAGEQLYHVPVSESTVTRITYQPPSAEVQLLMQLIPDRVGFFATGVPHNTQLGFRSANYTWSVAKPWSITSADTIKMEYPNDSYKETNKLTVTNKKGQQVDYPYYEDSSGKRYFLSAHLWHQQRLHAVKRTKEMAATDPLGAARLLYRFSQAYEGWVRINDTIWNQYPMDGEAAPPYNYYGGMWERWTSQDLVALRPLADAFADVDKTDAFELLSAEAGEDVRSKIVDGMLLPSIEAIYTYPVLSHNVEYSNWIGLIQLGKALKEPRYIHEAVNRMDEFAKSGFLFDGFWKEITLSYHNQTSNGIRGTAGYAAGWTDPAGYVSSITGQRFDDFDPSVMLPQIGSLLNLPNLLAYPNGNYYPINDTWAFQKATAPQNDHSLVMPAAGIAKLIRGQGAGQSQLYMTFSPKFGHDHKDPLHLSLFGEGQELLPDLGYTHTFYRQWTLSTLGHNTVVVDGKDASIKDAGKQGGKLTAYNLFSASGDVQAMQAHQENAYPGVSEYSREPWFIGFDGTAGGSGYVVDLFRVAGGGKHEYALNGDANRDAVITANVPLENYGPYLVNGSPTIIQPAQETDTGGTSDNQYYGYIYVKDVREADVPDGSYELTMTTKSGTVDKANMNVFGFAGSGNNRLFIGKSPSLRATRVNGLSSDTNAEAVKYDMPKFILRKEGTDLSSQFIHVMEPYAAGAEAVIESVEVLKSDETTGDAIVAVSYGNTTDIVLSSPNNGGQPLTVGDMTMIGKMGFIRLEDGAVTNMYLSGGALLQKGADRLIGEGSITGDITKVQRGQIPGEANGFVTPAVVSSSAVGRYMFVTHPDQTAHAYRITGVTRDETKGVTTIAVDTDPGFSYTRDEISSDRPSQLLYYPATKWKGTHTFRIDPIAVK
;
A
#
# COMPACT_ATOMS: atom_id res chain seq x y z
N MET A 1 -74.27 35.34 20.75
CA MET A 1 -75.29 34.41 21.29
C MET A 1 -74.75 32.99 21.11
N LYS A 2 -74.44 32.32 22.23
CA LYS A 2 -74.36 30.87 22.55
C LYS A 2 -73.92 29.78 21.51
N PRO A 3 -73.44 28.63 22.00
CA PRO A 3 -72.41 27.75 21.42
C PRO A 3 -73.00 26.55 20.64
N ASN A 4 -72.24 25.94 19.72
CA ASN A 4 -72.31 24.50 19.34
C ASN A 4 -71.44 24.14 18.12
N ARG A 5 -70.10 24.11 18.23
CA ARG A 5 -69.25 23.45 17.21
C ARG A 5 -68.07 22.62 17.75
N ALA A 6 -67.83 22.58 19.06
CA ALA A 6 -66.73 21.80 19.63
C ALA A 6 -67.09 20.32 19.94
N ARG A 7 -68.37 19.93 19.94
CA ARG A 7 -68.80 18.57 20.32
C ARG A 7 -68.93 17.57 19.16
N SER A 8 -69.01 18.03 17.92
CA SER A 8 -69.15 17.15 16.74
C SER A 8 -67.81 16.62 16.20
N MET A 9 -66.69 17.32 16.44
CA MET A 9 -65.35 16.88 15.99
C MET A 9 -64.74 15.81 16.92
N ALA A 10 -65.07 15.84 18.22
CA ALA A 10 -64.60 14.83 19.18
C ALA A 10 -65.23 13.45 18.95
N TRP A 11 -66.47 13.39 18.46
CA TRP A 11 -67.16 12.12 18.16
C TRP A 11 -66.70 11.47 16.86
N LEU A 12 -66.28 12.26 15.86
CA LEU A 12 -65.71 11.71 14.62
C LEU A 12 -64.29 11.14 14.83
N LEU A 13 -63.48 11.76 15.70
CA LEU A 13 -62.17 11.25 16.08
C LEU A 13 -62.27 9.98 16.93
N LEU A 14 -63.24 9.89 17.85
CA LEU A 14 -63.45 8.66 18.64
C LEU A 14 -63.95 7.49 17.79
N LEU A 15 -64.77 7.73 16.75
CA LEU A 15 -65.26 6.69 15.85
C LEU A 15 -64.18 6.21 14.86
N MET A 16 -63.29 7.09 14.39
CA MET A 16 -62.14 6.68 13.56
C MET A 16 -61.09 5.89 14.35
N LEU A 17 -60.85 6.24 15.61
CA LEU A 17 -59.94 5.50 16.49
C LEU A 17 -60.48 4.12 16.90
N SER A 18 -61.80 3.93 16.93
CA SER A 18 -62.41 2.63 17.26
C SER A 18 -62.58 1.69 16.07
N ILE A 19 -62.60 2.19 14.82
CA ILE A 19 -62.63 1.36 13.60
C ILE A 19 -61.25 0.81 13.24
N LEU A 20 -60.16 1.50 13.58
CA LEU A 20 -58.78 0.99 13.42
C LEU A 20 -58.45 -0.19 14.35
N ALA A 21 -59.19 -0.36 15.46
CA ALA A 21 -58.96 -1.43 16.43
C ALA A 21 -59.65 -2.77 16.07
N VAL A 22 -60.51 -2.82 15.05
CA VAL A 22 -61.33 -4.03 14.73
C VAL A 22 -60.91 -4.71 13.42
N THR A 23 -60.00 -4.13 12.63
CA THR A 23 -59.55 -4.72 11.34
C THR A 23 -58.15 -5.33 11.35
N PHE A 24 -57.42 -5.30 12.47
CA PHE A 24 -56.11 -5.97 12.63
C PHE A 24 -56.01 -6.71 13.97
N PRO A 25 -56.42 -7.99 14.07
CA PRO A 25 -56.31 -8.76 15.31
C PRO A 25 -54.88 -9.33 15.50
N GLY A 26 -53.85 -8.47 15.44
CA GLY A 26 -52.45 -8.89 15.55
C GLY A 26 -51.49 -7.87 16.16
N LEU A 27 -51.96 -6.72 16.65
CA LEU A 27 -51.11 -5.59 17.06
C LEU A 27 -51.33 -5.17 18.52
N TYR A 28 -51.54 -6.13 19.42
CA TYR A 28 -51.34 -5.95 20.87
C TYR A 28 -51.10 -7.33 21.50
N ALA A 29 -50.03 -8.02 21.07
CA ALA A 29 -49.30 -8.79 22.06
C ALA A 29 -48.71 -7.76 23.02
N ALA A 30 -48.92 -7.92 24.32
CA ALA A 30 -48.05 -7.24 25.27
C ALA A 30 -46.62 -7.68 24.91
N GLU A 31 -45.82 -6.79 24.34
CA GLU A 31 -44.38 -6.99 24.27
C GLU A 31 -43.91 -7.12 25.71
N THR A 32 -43.76 -8.36 26.16
CA THR A 32 -42.83 -8.68 27.23
C THR A 32 -41.50 -8.09 26.81
N GLU A 33 -40.96 -7.14 27.58
CA GLU A 33 -39.58 -6.70 27.39
C GLU A 33 -38.70 -7.96 27.24
N PRO A 34 -37.87 -8.06 26.18
CA PRO A 34 -37.01 -9.22 25.97
C PRO A 34 -36.18 -9.49 27.22
N ASP A 35 -35.98 -10.76 27.55
CA ASP A 35 -35.06 -11.12 28.63
C ASP A 35 -33.64 -10.68 28.20
N PRO A 36 -32.82 -10.04 29.03
CA PRO A 36 -31.41 -9.77 28.72
C PRO A 36 -30.63 -11.02 28.31
N ASP A 37 -31.08 -12.23 28.65
CA ASP A 37 -30.51 -13.48 28.13
C ASP A 37 -30.89 -13.79 26.67
N ASP A 38 -31.76 -13.01 26.02
CA ASP A 38 -32.16 -13.15 24.61
C ASP A 38 -31.15 -12.53 23.62
N TYR A 39 -30.23 -11.67 24.08
CA TYR A 39 -29.20 -11.07 23.24
C TYR A 39 -27.90 -11.90 23.20
N PRO A 40 -27.28 -12.10 22.02
CA PRO A 40 -25.98 -12.77 21.91
C PRO A 40 -24.89 -12.08 22.73
N ARG A 41 -24.00 -12.90 23.30
CA ARG A 41 -22.87 -12.40 24.10
C ARG A 41 -21.71 -12.03 23.20
N VAL A 42 -21.16 -10.83 23.43
CA VAL A 42 -19.90 -10.41 22.84
C VAL A 42 -18.75 -11.04 23.63
N GLY A 43 -17.79 -11.65 22.94
CA GLY A 43 -16.54 -12.12 23.53
C GLY A 43 -15.74 -10.96 24.10
N MET A 44 -15.91 -10.70 25.40
CA MET A 44 -15.33 -9.57 26.13
C MET A 44 -14.39 -10.06 27.24
N LEU A 45 -13.34 -9.29 27.52
CA LEU A 45 -12.34 -9.52 28.56
C LEU A 45 -12.32 -8.32 29.52
N ASP A 46 -12.43 -8.58 30.82
CA ASP A 46 -12.48 -7.57 31.89
C ASP A 46 -11.18 -7.48 32.72
N ASP A 47 -10.16 -8.20 32.29
CA ASP A 47 -8.88 -8.40 32.97
C ASP A 47 -7.67 -7.93 32.15
N ARG A 48 -7.87 -7.34 30.96
CA ARG A 48 -6.81 -6.73 30.11
C ARG A 48 -6.37 -5.35 30.59
N TRP A 49 -6.39 -5.18 31.90
CA TRP A 49 -5.94 -3.98 32.58
C TRP A 49 -5.68 -4.27 34.05
N GLY A 50 -4.88 -3.43 34.70
CA GLY A 50 -4.58 -3.60 36.11
C GLY A 50 -3.93 -2.38 36.74
N VAL A 51 -3.58 -2.53 38.02
CA VAL A 51 -2.80 -1.56 38.78
C VAL A 51 -1.49 -2.22 39.18
N PHE A 52 -0.37 -1.57 38.88
CA PHE A 52 0.94 -2.04 39.30
C PHE A 52 1.49 -1.17 40.43
N THR A 53 2.13 -1.80 41.40
CA THR A 53 2.42 -1.22 42.71
C THR A 53 3.89 -0.87 42.87
N HIS A 54 4.12 0.08 43.77
CA HIS A 54 5.46 0.52 44.13
C HIS A 54 6.17 -0.58 44.94
N ASN A 55 7.35 -0.98 44.50
CA ASN A 55 8.21 -1.89 45.22
C ASN A 55 8.92 -1.16 46.36
N THR A 56 8.53 -1.46 47.59
CA THR A 56 9.12 -0.91 48.82
C THR A 56 10.23 -1.78 49.42
N TYR A 57 10.55 -2.94 48.83
CA TYR A 57 11.45 -3.95 49.41
C TYR A 57 12.92 -3.81 48.94
N GLY A 58 13.24 -2.80 48.14
CA GLY A 58 14.56 -2.61 47.53
C GLY A 58 14.63 -3.15 46.10
N PRO A 59 15.73 -2.89 45.37
CA PRO A 59 15.87 -3.27 43.97
C PRO A 59 15.81 -4.80 43.78
N ILE A 60 15.13 -5.24 42.73
CA ILE A 60 15.03 -6.66 42.36
C ILE A 60 16.31 -7.08 41.63
N VAL A 61 16.88 -8.22 42.01
CA VAL A 61 18.04 -8.79 41.34
C VAL A 61 17.52 -9.72 40.26
N ALA A 62 17.51 -9.26 39.00
CA ALA A 62 17.03 -10.08 37.88
C ALA A 62 17.91 -11.33 37.70
N ASP A 63 17.56 -12.43 38.36
CA ASP A 63 18.20 -13.74 38.32
C ASP A 63 17.27 -14.81 37.71
N GLY A 64 16.00 -14.47 37.51
CA GLY A 64 14.97 -15.30 36.91
C GLY A 64 14.27 -16.23 37.91
N ILE A 65 14.60 -16.23 39.20
CA ILE A 65 14.12 -17.22 40.20
C ILE A 65 12.83 -16.75 40.91
N LEU A 66 12.43 -15.49 40.77
CA LEU A 66 11.21 -14.89 41.34
C LEU A 66 11.10 -15.06 42.87
N ASN A 67 12.22 -14.92 43.58
CA ASN A 67 12.28 -15.17 45.03
C ASN A 67 12.09 -13.91 45.89
N GLU A 68 11.95 -12.75 45.25
CA GLU A 68 11.79 -11.46 45.92
C GLU A 68 10.37 -11.27 46.49
N PRO A 69 10.23 -10.71 47.70
CA PRO A 69 8.92 -10.44 48.30
C PRO A 69 8.00 -9.55 47.45
N ALA A 70 8.58 -8.69 46.60
CA ALA A 70 7.83 -7.79 45.72
C ALA A 70 6.89 -8.56 44.77
N TRP A 71 7.31 -9.73 44.27
CA TRP A 71 6.50 -10.55 43.37
C TRP A 71 5.28 -11.18 44.05
N GLY A 72 5.34 -11.37 45.37
CA GLY A 72 4.19 -11.85 46.15
C GLY A 72 3.10 -10.81 46.38
N GLN A 73 3.42 -9.52 46.20
CA GLN A 73 2.47 -8.39 46.35
C GLN A 73 1.94 -7.86 45.01
N ALA A 74 2.56 -8.27 43.90
CA ALA A 74 2.17 -7.86 42.57
C ALA A 74 0.93 -8.63 42.10
N SER A 75 -0.04 -7.92 41.50
CA SER A 75 -1.19 -8.58 40.88
C SER A 75 -0.77 -9.30 39.60
N PRO A 76 -1.13 -10.58 39.42
CA PRO A 76 -0.83 -11.31 38.20
C PRO A 76 -1.71 -10.84 37.04
N LEU A 77 -1.11 -10.72 35.87
CA LEU A 77 -1.77 -10.65 34.57
C LEU A 77 -1.66 -12.04 33.94
N GLN A 78 -2.78 -12.69 33.68
CA GLN A 78 -2.86 -14.08 33.27
C GLN A 78 -3.96 -14.27 32.21
N GLY A 79 -4.23 -15.52 31.82
CA GLY A 79 -5.30 -15.86 30.88
C GLY A 79 -4.94 -15.53 29.44
N PHE A 80 -3.72 -15.85 29.00
CA PHE A 80 -3.29 -15.64 27.61
C PHE A 80 -4.22 -16.35 26.64
N LYS A 81 -4.39 -15.76 25.46
CA LYS A 81 -5.28 -16.27 24.42
C LYS A 81 -4.51 -16.64 23.18
N THR A 82 -4.92 -17.73 22.54
CA THR A 82 -4.34 -18.15 21.26
C THR A 82 -4.61 -17.10 20.19
N PHE A 83 -3.67 -16.98 19.24
CA PHE A 83 -3.85 -16.14 18.07
C PHE A 83 -5.04 -16.62 17.25
N PHE A 84 -5.74 -15.67 16.62
CA PHE A 84 -6.91 -15.89 15.77
C PHE A 84 -8.14 -16.45 16.50
N GLU A 85 -8.06 -17.67 17.04
CA GLU A 85 -9.17 -18.39 17.65
C GLU A 85 -9.59 -17.82 19.01
N ASN A 86 -8.71 -17.04 19.66
CA ASN A 86 -8.97 -16.41 20.96
C ASN A 86 -9.41 -17.42 22.05
N ARG A 87 -8.85 -18.63 22.03
CA ARG A 87 -9.10 -19.69 23.01
C ARG A 87 -8.17 -19.55 24.20
N GLU A 88 -8.57 -20.07 25.36
CA GLU A 88 -7.64 -20.23 26.49
C GLU A 88 -6.45 -21.09 26.07
N THR A 89 -5.24 -20.70 26.47
CA THR A 89 -4.05 -21.53 26.25
C THR A 89 -3.94 -22.64 27.30
N GLU A 90 -3.48 -23.82 26.87
CA GLU A 90 -3.12 -24.93 27.78
C GLU A 90 -1.84 -24.61 28.58
N HIS A 91 -1.04 -23.66 28.09
CA HIS A 91 0.22 -23.25 28.67
C HIS A 91 0.18 -21.75 28.95
N ASP A 92 -0.46 -21.35 30.05
CA ASP A 92 -0.63 -19.94 30.39
C ASP A 92 0.70 -19.28 30.80
N THR A 93 0.77 -17.96 30.60
CA THR A 93 1.88 -17.12 31.03
C THR A 93 1.36 -16.12 32.05
N VAL A 94 1.98 -16.13 33.23
CA VAL A 94 1.69 -15.16 34.28
C VAL A 94 2.72 -14.04 34.19
N VAL A 95 2.24 -12.81 34.08
CA VAL A 95 3.06 -11.61 34.06
C VAL A 95 2.79 -10.82 35.34
N LYS A 96 3.84 -10.34 36.01
CA LYS A 96 3.68 -9.40 37.13
C LYS A 96 4.54 -8.17 36.88
N VAL A 97 4.00 -7.01 37.26
CA VAL A 97 4.65 -5.72 37.03
C VAL A 97 4.74 -4.97 38.36
N VAL A 98 5.92 -4.47 38.68
CA VAL A 98 6.19 -3.61 39.84
C VAL A 98 7.20 -2.53 39.46
N TYR A 99 7.29 -1.46 40.24
CA TYR A 99 8.24 -0.37 39.94
C TYR A 99 8.89 0.24 41.18
N ASP A 100 10.08 0.78 41.01
CA ASP A 100 10.73 1.69 41.97
C ASP A 100 11.01 3.05 41.28
N PRO A 101 11.57 4.06 41.96
CA PRO A 101 11.78 5.38 41.36
C PRO A 101 12.76 5.38 40.16
N SER A 102 13.56 4.33 40.00
CA SER A 102 14.60 4.18 38.98
C SER A 102 14.26 3.18 37.88
N ARG A 103 13.43 2.17 38.17
CA ARG A 103 13.18 1.04 37.28
C ARG A 103 11.73 0.55 37.30
N LEU A 104 11.30 0.04 36.15
CA LEU A 104 10.16 -0.85 35.99
C LEU A 104 10.67 -2.30 35.97
N TYR A 105 10.01 -3.21 36.68
CA TYR A 105 10.33 -4.63 36.68
C TYR A 105 9.15 -5.44 36.17
N ILE A 106 9.45 -6.40 35.31
CA ILE A 106 8.47 -7.35 34.77
C ILE A 106 8.98 -8.75 35.08
N SER A 107 8.15 -9.59 35.70
CA SER A 107 8.38 -11.03 35.75
C SER A 107 7.43 -11.76 34.82
N LEU A 108 7.91 -12.89 34.33
CA LEU A 108 7.19 -13.82 33.48
C LEU A 108 7.36 -15.21 34.09
N GLU A 109 6.30 -15.99 34.21
CA GLU A 109 6.38 -17.40 34.59
C GLU A 109 5.35 -18.23 33.82
N SER A 110 5.74 -19.43 33.44
CA SER A 110 4.81 -20.41 32.87
C SER A 110 5.00 -21.75 33.57
N PRO A 111 4.00 -22.23 34.33
CA PRO A 111 3.97 -23.60 34.81
C PRO A 111 3.61 -24.49 33.62
N THR A 112 4.58 -25.05 32.91
CA THR A 112 4.34 -25.88 31.73
C THR A 112 4.44 -27.37 32.07
N GLY A 113 3.46 -28.13 31.58
CA GLY A 113 3.50 -29.58 31.42
C GLY A 113 3.30 -29.89 29.95
N TYR A 114 4.31 -29.60 29.12
CA TYR A 114 4.24 -29.92 27.69
C TYR A 114 4.19 -31.43 27.47
N ASP A 115 3.31 -31.89 26.58
CA ASP A 115 3.36 -33.26 26.09
C ASP A 115 4.66 -33.52 25.30
N ALA A 116 5.15 -32.53 24.55
CA ALA A 116 6.46 -32.52 23.91
C ALA A 116 7.09 -31.11 24.01
N LEU A 117 8.36 -31.02 24.38
CA LEU A 117 9.02 -29.72 24.47
C LEU A 117 9.06 -29.03 23.09
N PRO A 118 8.67 -27.75 22.99
CA PRO A 118 8.75 -27.03 21.73
C PRO A 118 10.21 -26.84 21.30
N SER A 119 10.47 -26.90 20.00
CA SER A 119 11.82 -26.71 19.43
C SER A 119 12.34 -25.29 19.68
N ALA A 120 11.45 -24.30 19.64
CA ALA A 120 11.72 -22.90 19.97
C ALA A 120 10.69 -22.37 20.97
N GLU A 121 11.09 -21.42 21.82
CA GLU A 121 10.13 -20.71 22.67
C GLU A 121 10.64 -19.31 22.98
N ARG A 122 9.88 -18.31 22.54
CA ARG A 122 10.23 -16.89 22.65
C ARG A 122 9.04 -16.07 23.11
N LEU A 123 9.30 -15.08 23.95
CA LEU A 123 8.32 -14.06 24.33
C LEU A 123 8.78 -12.69 23.84
N PHE A 124 7.83 -11.85 23.46
CA PHE A 124 8.07 -10.48 23.05
C PHE A 124 7.19 -9.56 23.89
N ILE A 125 7.81 -8.80 24.78
CA ILE A 125 7.13 -7.75 25.53
C ILE A 125 7.12 -6.49 24.67
N VAL A 126 5.95 -5.87 24.50
CA VAL A 126 5.80 -4.57 23.85
C VAL A 126 5.16 -3.58 24.83
N LEU A 127 5.77 -2.40 24.94
CA LEU A 127 5.38 -1.34 25.86
C LEU A 127 5.10 -0.05 25.10
N GLY A 128 4.04 0.66 25.48
CA GLY A 128 3.79 2.05 25.11
C GLY A 128 3.69 2.92 26.36
N ASP A 129 4.19 4.16 26.31
CA ASP A 129 4.31 5.04 27.48
C ASP A 129 3.01 5.78 27.88
N GLY A 130 1.93 5.52 27.15
CA GLY A 130 0.61 6.10 27.37
C GLY A 130 0.42 7.54 26.87
N THR A 131 1.44 8.16 26.26
CA THR A 131 1.35 9.54 25.75
C THR A 131 1.74 9.71 24.29
N ASP A 132 2.74 8.96 23.82
CA ASP A 132 3.10 8.93 22.42
C ASP A 132 2.59 7.62 21.84
N GLU A 133 1.48 7.71 21.11
CA GLU A 133 0.84 6.54 20.50
C GLU A 133 1.63 5.98 19.31
N ARG A 134 2.76 6.61 18.95
CA ARG A 134 3.65 6.18 17.88
C ARG A 134 4.95 5.57 18.40
N MET A 135 5.27 5.68 19.69
CA MET A 135 6.54 5.18 20.22
C MET A 135 6.34 3.94 21.09
N PHE A 136 7.01 2.85 20.71
CA PHE A 136 6.93 1.56 21.38
C PHE A 136 8.31 1.01 21.73
N TYR A 137 8.37 0.26 22.83
CA TYR A 137 9.60 -0.37 23.31
C TYR A 137 9.41 -1.88 23.35
N THR A 138 10.39 -2.61 22.82
CA THR A 138 10.30 -4.06 22.62
C THR A 138 11.42 -4.79 23.35
N ILE A 139 11.06 -5.90 23.99
CA ILE A 139 11.98 -6.71 24.79
C ILE A 139 11.76 -8.19 24.45
N PRO A 140 12.59 -8.76 23.55
CA PRO A 140 12.57 -10.20 23.29
C PRO A 140 13.16 -10.97 24.47
N VAL A 141 12.50 -12.06 24.88
CA VAL A 141 12.89 -12.98 25.95
C VAL A 141 12.97 -14.39 25.35
N ASN A 142 14.19 -14.94 25.26
CA ASN A 142 14.42 -16.26 24.68
C ASN A 142 14.40 -17.33 25.77
N VAL A 143 13.40 -18.21 25.77
CA VAL A 143 13.29 -19.34 26.72
C VAL A 143 13.99 -20.58 26.16
N THR A 144 13.65 -20.94 24.92
CA THR A 144 14.30 -22.04 24.18
C THR A 144 14.71 -21.48 22.83
N THR A 145 15.99 -21.62 22.49
CA THR A 145 16.53 -21.19 21.20
C THR A 145 16.66 -22.39 20.28
N ASP A 146 16.08 -22.29 19.09
CA ASP A 146 16.26 -23.21 17.98
C ASP A 146 17.26 -22.67 16.95
N THR A 147 17.39 -23.37 15.82
CA THR A 147 18.26 -22.98 14.71
C THR A 147 17.69 -21.84 13.86
N HIS A 148 16.40 -21.51 13.96
CA HIS A 148 15.75 -20.41 13.24
C HIS A 148 15.58 -19.16 14.12
N PRO A 149 16.43 -18.12 13.97
CA PRO A 149 16.18 -16.86 14.67
C PRO A 149 14.86 -16.24 14.22
N VAL A 150 14.01 -15.86 15.16
CA VAL A 150 12.73 -15.19 14.86
C VAL A 150 12.76 -13.78 15.41
N GLY A 151 12.63 -12.79 14.53
CA GLY A 151 12.27 -11.42 14.89
C GLY A 151 10.75 -11.25 14.93
N ILE A 152 10.28 -10.15 15.52
CA ILE A 152 8.86 -9.77 15.46
C ILE A 152 8.72 -8.32 14.97
N SER A 153 7.70 -8.08 14.17
CA SER A 153 7.13 -6.77 13.89
C SER A 153 5.69 -6.76 14.41
N PHE A 154 5.31 -5.68 15.08
CA PHE A 154 4.02 -5.51 15.75
C PHE A 154 2.96 -4.82 14.86
N ASN A 155 3.33 -4.60 13.59
CA ASN A 155 2.51 -4.02 12.55
C ASN A 155 2.43 -4.95 11.34
N ASN A 156 1.61 -4.54 10.39
CA ASN A 156 1.61 -5.17 9.09
C ASN A 156 2.97 -5.00 8.37
N TRP A 157 3.42 -6.05 7.70
CA TRP A 157 4.75 -6.13 7.09
C TRP A 157 4.90 -5.28 5.82
N THR A 158 3.80 -4.99 5.12
CA THR A 158 3.87 -4.23 3.87
C THR A 158 4.17 -2.75 4.10
N GLY A 159 3.92 -2.23 5.30
CA GLY A 159 4.06 -0.79 5.61
C GLY A 159 3.18 0.10 4.72
N GLN A 160 2.12 -0.49 4.16
CA GLN A 160 1.21 0.14 3.20
C GLN A 160 0.07 0.91 3.89
N ASP A 161 -0.10 0.74 5.21
CA ASP A 161 -0.83 1.70 6.04
C ASP A 161 0.14 2.83 6.43
N PRO A 162 -0.16 4.09 6.07
CA PRO A 162 0.68 5.21 6.45
C PRO A 162 0.94 5.31 7.96
N GLN A 163 -0.05 4.96 8.80
CA GLN A 163 0.08 5.02 10.25
C GLN A 163 1.15 4.07 10.77
N ASP A 164 1.25 2.87 10.18
CA ASP A 164 2.27 1.86 10.55
C ASP A 164 3.68 2.41 10.34
N SER A 165 3.88 3.23 9.30
CA SER A 165 5.19 3.83 8.98
C SER A 165 5.58 4.98 9.89
N GLU A 166 4.63 5.57 10.62
CA GLU A 166 4.89 6.62 11.61
C GLU A 166 5.26 6.05 12.98
N GLN A 167 5.01 4.76 13.21
CA GLN A 167 5.34 4.08 14.47
C GLN A 167 6.83 3.76 14.56
N GLN A 168 7.40 3.94 15.75
CA GLN A 168 8.79 3.69 16.08
C GLN A 168 8.91 2.58 17.12
N PHE A 169 9.78 1.61 16.85
CA PHE A 169 10.04 0.49 17.74
C PHE A 169 11.49 0.52 18.22
N ILE A 170 11.69 0.64 19.53
CA ILE A 170 13.01 0.63 20.16
C ILE A 170 13.23 -0.74 20.81
N ASN A 171 14.16 -1.54 20.25
CA ASN A 171 14.54 -2.82 20.83
C ASN A 171 15.57 -2.64 21.94
N LEU A 172 15.12 -2.78 23.19
CA LEU A 172 15.95 -2.49 24.37
C LEU A 172 17.05 -3.52 24.63
N VAL A 173 16.88 -4.75 24.11
CA VAL A 173 17.88 -5.83 24.23
C VAL A 173 18.99 -5.63 23.21
N LEU A 174 18.61 -5.38 21.95
CA LEU A 174 19.58 -5.07 20.88
C LEU A 174 20.34 -3.77 21.18
N GLY A 175 19.66 -2.77 21.74
CA GLY A 175 20.26 -1.52 22.24
C GLY A 175 21.12 -1.67 23.50
N LYS A 176 21.23 -2.88 24.08
CA LYS A 176 21.98 -3.20 25.31
C LYS A 176 21.54 -2.39 26.54
N GLN A 177 20.30 -1.91 26.56
CA GLN A 177 19.72 -1.16 27.68
C GLN A 177 19.08 -2.10 28.71
N VAL A 178 18.63 -3.28 28.27
CA VAL A 178 17.96 -4.29 29.09
C VAL A 178 18.55 -5.67 28.76
N SER A 179 18.60 -6.57 29.76
CA SER A 179 19.02 -7.96 29.58
C SER A 179 18.07 -8.88 30.37
N PRO A 180 17.06 -9.47 29.71
CA PRO A 180 16.17 -10.45 30.33
C PRO A 180 16.96 -11.65 30.85
N VAL A 181 16.63 -12.13 32.03
CA VAL A 181 17.26 -13.32 32.63
C VAL A 181 16.20 -14.40 32.78
N VAL A 182 16.45 -15.57 32.18
CA VAL A 182 15.53 -16.72 32.18
C VAL A 182 16.12 -17.83 33.04
N ASN A 183 15.31 -18.35 33.97
CA ASN A 183 15.58 -19.55 34.73
C ASN A 183 14.69 -20.70 34.23
N LYS A 184 15.29 -21.66 33.54
CA LYS A 184 14.60 -22.85 33.02
C LYS A 184 14.82 -24.03 33.96
N ARG A 185 13.74 -24.69 34.36
CA ARG A 185 13.74 -25.89 35.21
C ARG A 185 13.69 -27.16 34.34
N ALA A 186 14.15 -28.27 34.91
CA ALA A 186 14.27 -29.55 34.20
C ALA A 186 12.92 -30.19 33.83
N ASP A 187 11.84 -29.77 34.49
CA ASP A 187 10.46 -30.19 34.25
C ASP A 187 9.77 -29.40 33.11
N GLY A 188 10.48 -28.48 32.45
CA GLY A 188 9.95 -27.61 31.39
C GLY A 188 9.48 -26.26 31.89
N ASN A 189 9.21 -26.12 33.20
CA ASN A 189 8.82 -24.85 33.80
C ASN A 189 9.90 -23.80 33.63
N TRP A 190 9.51 -22.55 33.42
CA TRP A 190 10.46 -21.46 33.35
C TRP A 190 9.90 -20.20 33.99
N SER A 191 10.82 -19.34 34.41
CA SER A 191 10.53 -18.00 34.88
C SER A 191 11.57 -17.04 34.32
N ALA A 192 11.22 -15.77 34.18
CA ALA A 192 12.11 -14.75 33.68
C ALA A 192 11.87 -13.42 34.41
N GLU A 193 12.94 -12.65 34.53
CA GLU A 193 12.91 -11.30 35.10
C GLU A 193 13.53 -10.29 34.14
N VAL A 194 12.89 -9.14 34.06
CA VAL A 194 13.31 -8.03 33.21
C VAL A 194 13.33 -6.76 34.06
N ALA A 195 14.51 -6.18 34.22
CA ALA A 195 14.70 -4.89 34.88
C ALA A 195 14.91 -3.79 33.83
N ILE A 196 13.98 -2.83 33.77
CA ILE A 196 13.92 -1.79 32.74
C ILE A 196 14.19 -0.42 33.40
N PRO A 197 15.31 0.25 33.10
CA PRO A 197 15.52 1.62 33.54
C PRO A 197 14.45 2.54 32.96
N TRP A 198 13.84 3.42 33.78
CA TRP A 198 12.86 4.38 33.26
C TRP A 198 13.44 5.27 32.15
N SER A 199 14.74 5.59 32.23
CA SER A 199 15.45 6.34 31.19
C SER A 199 15.50 5.65 29.83
N ALA A 200 15.28 4.33 29.75
CA ALA A 200 15.22 3.60 28.49
C ALA A 200 13.86 3.71 27.80
N ILE A 201 12.80 4.14 28.52
CA ILE A 201 11.42 4.21 28.04
C ILE A 201 10.78 5.60 28.22
N GLY A 202 11.57 6.66 28.00
CA GLY A 202 11.08 8.05 28.03
C GLY A 202 11.19 8.77 29.38
N GLY A 203 11.70 8.12 30.42
CA GLY A 203 11.93 8.69 31.75
C GLY A 203 10.84 8.37 32.78
N PRO A 204 11.08 8.68 34.08
CA PRO A 204 10.17 8.31 35.16
C PRO A 204 8.91 9.17 35.14
N ARG A 205 7.77 8.60 34.73
CA ARG A 205 6.45 9.22 34.95
C ARG A 205 5.83 8.69 36.22
N LEU A 206 6.45 9.03 37.35
CA LEU A 206 6.04 8.61 38.69
C LEU A 206 4.82 9.42 39.23
N GLN A 207 3.86 9.74 38.35
CA GLN A 207 2.58 10.35 38.73
C GLN A 207 1.50 9.27 38.91
N PRO A 208 0.80 9.22 40.06
CA PRO A 208 -0.32 8.30 40.24
C PRO A 208 -1.29 8.35 39.07
N SER A 209 -1.80 7.18 38.66
CA SER A 209 -2.73 7.01 37.54
C SER A 209 -2.18 7.21 36.13
N ALA A 210 -0.86 7.41 35.96
CA ALA A 210 -0.24 7.29 34.65
C ALA A 210 -0.50 5.89 34.05
N GLU A 211 -0.84 5.86 32.76
CA GLU A 211 -1.09 4.63 32.00
C GLU A 211 0.20 4.15 31.32
N LEU A 212 0.48 2.85 31.45
CA LEU A 212 1.46 2.11 30.67
C LEU A 212 0.68 1.10 29.82
N LYS A 213 0.90 1.12 28.50
CA LYS A 213 0.30 0.15 27.57
C LYS A 213 1.21 -1.08 27.49
N LEU A 214 0.67 -2.29 27.62
CA LEU A 214 1.43 -3.55 27.60
C LEU A 214 0.74 -4.63 26.77
N ASN A 215 1.52 -5.36 25.97
CA ASN A 215 1.16 -6.72 25.56
C ASN A 215 2.40 -7.62 25.61
N VAL A 216 2.17 -8.92 25.76
CA VAL A 216 3.21 -9.95 25.73
C VAL A 216 2.77 -11.01 24.75
N VAL A 217 3.58 -11.24 23.72
CA VAL A 217 3.36 -12.29 22.71
C VAL A 217 4.29 -13.46 23.01
N ARG A 218 3.78 -14.68 22.98
CA ARG A 218 4.55 -15.93 23.13
C ARG A 218 4.42 -16.76 21.86
N TYR A 219 5.55 -17.21 21.34
CA TYR A 219 5.65 -17.94 20.07
C TYR A 219 6.60 -19.14 20.18
N TYR A 220 6.21 -20.25 19.54
CA TYR A 220 6.84 -21.57 19.69
C TYR A 220 7.60 -22.05 18.44
N GLY A 221 7.72 -21.22 17.41
CA GLY A 221 8.37 -21.58 16.15
C GLY A 221 7.39 -22.05 15.05
N PRO A 222 7.86 -22.12 13.80
CA PRO A 222 7.01 -22.28 12.60
C PRO A 222 6.35 -23.66 12.45
N ASP A 223 6.96 -24.72 12.99
CA ASP A 223 6.47 -26.10 12.90
C ASP A 223 5.86 -26.60 14.23
N SER A 224 5.59 -25.68 15.15
CA SER A 224 5.07 -26.03 16.48
C SER A 224 3.57 -26.38 16.42
N PRO A 225 3.14 -27.46 17.11
CA PRO A 225 1.72 -27.74 17.32
C PRO A 225 1.08 -26.76 18.33
N TYR A 226 1.90 -26.07 19.13
CA TYR A 226 1.44 -25.08 20.09
C TYR A 226 1.17 -23.74 19.40
N PRO A 227 -0.07 -23.22 19.43
CA PRO A 227 -0.42 -21.94 18.82
C PRO A 227 0.29 -20.78 19.53
N ALA A 228 0.65 -19.74 18.77
CA ALA A 228 1.09 -18.48 19.34
C ALA A 228 -0.01 -17.93 20.28
N SER A 229 0.39 -17.27 21.36
CA SER A 229 -0.55 -16.70 22.33
C SER A 229 -0.11 -15.32 22.80
N SER A 230 -1.06 -14.53 23.31
CA SER A 230 -0.76 -13.22 23.88
C SER A 230 -1.69 -12.87 25.03
N TRP A 231 -1.25 -11.96 25.90
CA TRP A 231 -2.10 -11.46 26.98
C TRP A 231 -3.32 -10.73 26.41
N VAL A 232 -3.09 -9.71 25.58
CA VAL A 232 -4.16 -9.11 24.77
C VAL A 232 -4.25 -9.86 23.45
N PRO A 233 -5.41 -10.47 23.11
CA PRO A 233 -5.51 -11.41 21.98
C PRO A 233 -5.17 -10.75 20.65
N VAL A 234 -4.37 -11.43 19.83
CA VAL A 234 -4.04 -11.06 18.45
C VAL A 234 -4.90 -11.87 17.48
N ARG A 235 -5.47 -11.23 16.46
CA ARG A 235 -6.32 -11.91 15.46
C ARG A 235 -5.63 -12.19 14.14
N THR A 236 -4.69 -11.35 13.73
CA THR A 236 -4.01 -11.44 12.43
C THR A 236 -2.50 -11.56 12.61
N SER A 237 -1.88 -12.44 11.82
CA SER A 237 -0.44 -12.65 11.83
C SER A 237 0.07 -13.35 10.57
N THR A 238 1.36 -13.22 10.28
CA THR A 238 2.02 -14.00 9.21
C THR A 238 3.51 -14.14 9.48
N LEU A 239 4.12 -15.18 8.90
CA LEU A 239 5.57 -15.39 8.88
C LEU A 239 6.14 -14.99 7.53
N ILE A 240 7.29 -14.34 7.56
CA ILE A 240 8.10 -14.03 6.38
C ILE A 240 9.44 -14.76 6.49
N ASP A 241 9.74 -15.56 5.46
CA ASP A 241 11.04 -16.20 5.23
C ASP A 241 11.71 -15.58 4.00
N ASP A 242 12.46 -14.51 4.23
CA ASP A 242 13.23 -13.79 3.21
C ASP A 242 14.74 -14.05 3.29
N ASP A 243 15.20 -14.85 4.27
CA ASP A 243 16.63 -15.12 4.46
C ASP A 243 17.15 -16.20 3.50
N ARG A 244 17.57 -15.75 2.33
CA ARG A 244 18.15 -16.62 1.31
C ARG A 244 19.65 -16.90 1.51
N ASN A 245 20.29 -16.25 2.47
CA ASN A 245 21.73 -16.31 2.65
C ASN A 245 22.16 -17.45 3.58
N ARG A 246 21.24 -17.92 4.43
CA ARG A 246 21.49 -19.05 5.32
C ARG A 246 21.00 -20.39 4.76
N PRO A 247 21.66 -21.51 5.17
CA PRO A 247 21.12 -22.84 4.96
C PRO A 247 19.67 -22.93 5.43
N PHE A 248 18.87 -23.75 4.73
CA PHE A 248 17.43 -23.87 4.94
C PHE A 248 17.05 -24.05 6.43
N ASP A 249 17.78 -24.90 7.16
CA ASP A 249 17.60 -25.24 8.57
C ASP A 249 18.05 -24.14 9.55
N GLN A 250 18.54 -23.00 9.06
CA GLN A 250 19.13 -21.92 9.87
C GLN A 250 18.58 -20.52 9.53
N ARG A 251 17.59 -20.45 8.62
CA ARG A 251 17.05 -19.18 8.13
C ARG A 251 16.40 -18.37 9.25
N ALA A 252 16.54 -17.04 9.21
CA ALA A 252 15.71 -16.20 10.06
C ALA A 252 14.31 -16.05 9.48
N LEU A 253 13.36 -15.96 10.41
CA LEU A 253 11.98 -15.64 10.11
C LEU A 253 11.61 -14.33 10.78
N THR A 254 10.69 -13.60 10.18
CA THR A 254 10.05 -12.45 10.83
C THR A 254 8.59 -12.78 11.07
N LEU A 255 8.18 -12.76 12.33
CA LEU A 255 6.78 -12.81 12.74
C LEU A 255 6.17 -11.41 12.62
N HIS A 256 5.15 -11.27 11.78
CA HIS A 256 4.31 -10.08 11.76
C HIS A 256 3.02 -10.39 12.51
N ALA A 257 2.70 -9.58 13.50
CA ALA A 257 1.49 -9.73 14.31
C ALA A 257 0.81 -8.37 14.41
N GLY A 258 -0.48 -8.29 14.06
CA GLY A 258 -1.24 -7.04 14.19
C GLY A 258 -1.47 -6.73 15.66
N VAL A 259 -0.60 -5.92 16.27
CA VAL A 259 -0.64 -5.60 17.70
C VAL A 259 -0.81 -4.10 17.89
N THR A 260 0.18 -3.30 17.48
CA THR A 260 0.19 -1.86 17.73
C THR A 260 -0.72 -1.10 16.76
N ASN A 261 -0.80 -1.55 15.51
CA ASN A 261 -1.72 -1.01 14.51
C ASN A 261 -3.20 -1.34 14.78
N GLU A 262 -3.49 -2.44 15.50
CA GLU A 262 -4.85 -2.85 15.90
C GLU A 262 -5.19 -2.47 17.35
N GLY A 263 -4.37 -1.62 18.01
CA GLY A 263 -4.63 -1.15 19.38
C GLY A 263 -4.63 -2.24 20.46
N ARG A 264 -4.02 -3.41 20.20
CA ARG A 264 -4.06 -4.60 21.06
C ARG A 264 -3.04 -4.52 22.20
N LEU A 265 -3.15 -3.48 23.02
CA LEU A 265 -2.36 -3.25 24.21
C LEU A 265 -3.29 -3.07 25.42
N GLY A 266 -2.98 -3.76 26.51
CA GLY A 266 -3.71 -3.66 27.76
C GLY A 266 -3.28 -2.44 28.56
N ALA A 267 -4.14 -1.96 29.45
CA ALA A 267 -3.90 -0.73 30.22
C ALA A 267 -3.41 -1.02 31.64
N LEU A 268 -2.19 -0.60 31.99
CA LEU A 268 -1.67 -0.72 33.34
C LEU A 268 -1.59 0.67 33.98
N TYR A 269 -2.28 0.88 35.09
CA TYR A 269 -2.27 2.15 35.81
C TYR A 269 -1.31 2.09 36.98
N MET A 270 -0.46 3.10 37.11
CA MET A 270 0.49 3.15 38.19
C MET A 270 -0.18 3.60 39.49
N ALA A 271 0.00 2.83 40.57
CA ALA A 271 -0.53 3.04 41.91
C ALA A 271 -2.06 3.03 42.06
N ASN A 272 -2.82 3.76 41.25
CA ASN A 272 -4.30 3.80 41.27
C ASN A 272 -4.86 4.09 39.86
N PRO A 273 -6.06 3.61 39.49
CA PRO A 273 -6.70 3.97 38.23
C PRO A 273 -7.14 5.44 38.14
N PRO A 274 -7.31 5.98 36.92
CA PRO A 274 -7.77 7.35 36.71
C PRO A 274 -9.22 7.55 37.16
N SER A 275 -9.55 8.78 37.54
CA SER A 275 -10.89 9.21 37.95
C SER A 275 -11.44 10.25 36.98
N ILE A 276 -12.74 10.22 36.72
CA ILE A 276 -13.43 11.25 35.93
C ILE A 276 -13.86 12.46 36.80
N SER A 277 -13.72 12.35 38.13
CA SER A 277 -14.03 13.41 39.10
C SER A 277 -12.75 14.03 39.67
N ALA A 278 -12.83 15.31 40.07
CA ALA A 278 -11.69 16.02 40.68
C ALA A 278 -11.36 15.58 42.12
N ASP A 279 -12.16 14.70 42.73
CA ASP A 279 -12.16 14.41 44.17
C ASP A 279 -11.18 13.30 44.62
N GLY A 280 -10.23 12.89 43.76
CA GLY A 280 -9.20 11.88 44.06
C GLY A 280 -9.18 10.70 43.09
N PRO A 281 -8.19 9.78 43.18
CA PRO A 281 -8.05 8.65 42.28
C PRO A 281 -9.19 7.65 42.45
N ALA A 282 -9.51 6.91 41.39
CA ALA A 282 -10.54 5.88 41.46
C ALA A 282 -10.01 4.61 42.14
N GLU A 283 -10.91 3.76 42.62
CA GLU A 283 -10.63 2.38 42.98
C GLU A 283 -10.86 1.45 41.78
N ALA A 284 -10.02 0.43 41.66
CA ALA A 284 -10.27 -0.63 40.68
C ALA A 284 -11.52 -1.43 41.07
N TRP A 285 -12.39 -1.67 40.09
CA TRP A 285 -13.65 -2.39 40.28
C TRP A 285 -13.84 -3.47 39.23
N ARG A 286 -14.23 -4.66 39.69
CA ARG A 286 -14.55 -5.84 38.87
C ARG A 286 -16.01 -6.23 39.17
N PRO A 287 -16.98 -5.79 38.37
CA PRO A 287 -18.38 -6.17 38.56
C PRO A 287 -18.57 -7.68 38.43
N GLU A 288 -19.40 -8.27 39.27
CA GLU A 288 -19.66 -9.71 39.28
C GLU A 288 -20.53 -10.11 38.07
N ASN A 289 -20.14 -11.20 37.39
CA ASN A 289 -20.86 -11.77 36.25
C ASN A 289 -21.18 -10.73 35.17
N VAL A 290 -20.19 -9.90 34.84
CA VAL A 290 -20.33 -8.89 33.80
C VAL A 290 -20.46 -9.54 32.42
N ARG A 291 -21.35 -9.03 31.59
CA ARG A 291 -21.64 -9.52 30.24
C ARG A 291 -21.91 -8.34 29.33
N LEU A 292 -21.26 -8.31 28.17
CA LEU A 292 -21.59 -7.40 27.09
C LEU A 292 -22.46 -8.12 26.08
N LEU A 293 -23.61 -7.54 25.77
CA LEU A 293 -24.64 -8.15 24.93
C LEU A 293 -24.84 -7.33 23.66
N PHE A 294 -24.96 -8.04 22.53
CA PHE A 294 -25.17 -7.44 21.23
C PHE A 294 -26.66 -7.19 20.99
N LYS A 295 -27.08 -5.92 21.08
CA LYS A 295 -28.47 -5.50 20.80
C LYS A 295 -28.67 -5.17 19.34
N SER A 296 -27.80 -4.32 18.77
CA SER A 296 -27.78 -3.97 17.35
C SER A 296 -26.37 -3.50 16.96
N PHE A 297 -26.15 -3.13 15.70
CA PHE A 297 -24.85 -2.61 15.24
C PHE A 297 -24.35 -1.43 16.09
N GLY A 298 -25.21 -0.45 16.37
CA GLY A 298 -24.88 0.78 17.12
C GLY A 298 -25.23 0.77 18.61
N GLU A 299 -25.83 -0.30 19.12
CA GLU A 299 -26.29 -0.38 20.51
C GLU A 299 -25.83 -1.67 21.19
N LYS A 300 -25.51 -1.58 22.48
CA LYS A 300 -25.12 -2.71 23.32
C LYS A 300 -25.76 -2.60 24.70
N VAL A 301 -25.78 -3.73 25.42
CA VAL A 301 -26.20 -3.79 26.82
C VAL A 301 -25.06 -4.35 27.66
N LEU A 302 -24.64 -3.60 28.69
CA LEU A 302 -23.72 -4.11 29.71
C LEU A 302 -24.52 -4.58 30.92
N ALA A 303 -24.51 -5.89 31.17
CA ALA A 303 -25.22 -6.52 32.27
C ALA A 303 -24.24 -6.95 33.38
N PHE A 304 -24.54 -6.67 34.66
CA PHE A 304 -23.73 -7.13 35.81
C PHE A 304 -24.57 -7.18 37.10
N LYS A 305 -24.10 -7.90 38.12
CA LYS A 305 -24.89 -8.10 39.34
C LYS A 305 -25.08 -6.82 40.15
N LYS A 306 -26.29 -6.64 40.70
CA LYS A 306 -26.60 -5.56 41.65
C LYS A 306 -25.78 -5.64 42.94
N SER A 307 -25.41 -6.85 43.36
CA SER A 307 -24.53 -7.09 44.53
C SER A 307 -23.19 -6.38 44.40
N SER A 308 -22.69 -6.18 43.19
CA SER A 308 -21.40 -5.53 42.95
C SER A 308 -21.39 -4.04 43.28
N TYR A 309 -22.55 -3.37 43.20
CA TYR A 309 -22.73 -2.00 43.67
C TYR A 309 -24.21 -1.66 43.97
N PRO A 310 -24.75 -2.05 45.14
CA PRO A 310 -26.19 -1.99 45.42
C PRO A 310 -26.80 -0.57 45.39
N GLN A 311 -25.99 0.46 45.61
CA GLN A 311 -26.40 1.88 45.65
C GLN A 311 -26.13 2.66 44.36
N LEU A 312 -25.77 1.98 43.26
CA LEU A 312 -25.51 2.64 41.96
C LEU A 312 -26.74 3.39 41.44
N LYS A 313 -26.54 4.66 41.03
CA LYS A 313 -27.56 5.50 40.40
C LYS A 313 -27.13 5.88 39.00
N HIS A 314 -28.11 6.10 38.13
CA HIS A 314 -27.86 6.52 36.74
C HIS A 314 -26.98 7.78 36.65
N ALA A 315 -27.24 8.80 37.46
CA ALA A 315 -26.47 10.05 37.46
C ALA A 315 -24.97 9.86 37.76
N ASP A 316 -24.61 8.75 38.42
CA ASP A 316 -23.26 8.41 38.88
C ASP A 316 -22.47 7.57 37.85
N ILE A 317 -23.05 7.27 36.68
CA ILE A 317 -22.43 6.45 35.63
C ILE A 317 -21.87 7.33 34.52
N ARG A 318 -20.64 7.05 34.10
CA ARG A 318 -20.10 7.54 32.82
C ARG A 318 -19.44 6.40 32.07
N LEU A 319 -19.74 6.31 30.78
CA LEU A 319 -19.12 5.36 29.86
C LEU A 319 -18.19 6.11 28.91
N VAL A 320 -16.98 5.57 28.72
CA VAL A 320 -16.04 6.04 27.70
C VAL A 320 -15.74 4.89 26.76
N TRP A 321 -16.03 5.10 25.47
CA TRP A 321 -15.72 4.19 24.38
C TRP A 321 -14.40 4.62 23.73
N THR A 322 -13.43 3.71 23.64
CA THR A 322 -12.16 3.94 22.94
C THR A 322 -12.09 3.03 21.71
N SER A 323 -11.82 3.61 20.54
CA SER A 323 -11.54 2.87 19.29
C SER A 323 -10.13 2.22 19.31
N PRO A 324 -9.84 1.25 18.42
CA PRO A 324 -8.49 0.73 18.19
C PRO A 324 -7.44 1.83 17.92
N SER A 325 -7.81 2.88 17.18
CA SER A 325 -6.97 4.06 16.91
C SER A 325 -6.76 4.99 18.12
N GLY A 326 -7.40 4.72 19.26
CA GLY A 326 -7.27 5.50 20.49
C GLY A 326 -8.28 6.64 20.66
N GLU A 327 -9.20 6.83 19.70
CA GLU A 327 -10.24 7.87 19.80
C GLU A 327 -11.21 7.57 20.94
N GLN A 328 -11.33 8.52 21.88
CA GLN A 328 -12.21 8.40 23.04
C GLN A 328 -13.50 9.20 22.87
N THR A 329 -14.63 8.52 23.01
CA THR A 329 -15.97 9.11 23.01
C THR A 329 -16.64 8.87 24.35
N ILE A 330 -17.04 9.94 25.04
CA ILE A 330 -17.94 9.84 26.21
C ILE A 330 -19.35 9.55 25.68
N LEU A 331 -19.94 8.43 26.10
CA LEU A 331 -21.27 8.03 25.64
C LEU A 331 -22.37 8.79 26.40
N GLY A 332 -23.39 9.25 25.68
CA GLY A 332 -24.56 9.94 26.24
C GLY A 332 -25.51 9.00 27.01
N ASP A 333 -26.31 9.58 27.92
CA ASP A 333 -27.30 8.97 28.85
C ASP A 333 -27.57 7.46 28.67
N ALA A 334 -26.65 6.64 29.19
CA ALA A 334 -26.80 5.20 29.20
C ALA A 334 -27.93 4.79 30.15
N ALA A 335 -28.97 4.14 29.63
CA ALA A 335 -30.16 3.80 30.41
C ALA A 335 -29.86 2.67 31.39
N LEU A 336 -29.89 2.99 32.70
CA LEU A 336 -29.75 2.01 33.77
C LEU A 336 -31.10 1.38 34.12
N VAL A 337 -31.32 0.14 33.71
CA VAL A 337 -32.49 -0.68 34.04
C VAL A 337 -32.13 -1.66 35.17
N LYS A 338 -33.07 -1.89 36.08
CA LYS A 338 -32.92 -2.82 37.22
C LYS A 338 -33.82 -4.04 37.01
N GLN A 339 -33.27 -5.14 36.51
CA GLN A 339 -34.04 -6.36 36.23
C GLN A 339 -33.54 -7.53 37.07
N GLY A 340 -34.43 -8.23 37.79
CA GLY A 340 -34.04 -9.33 38.68
C GLY A 340 -32.89 -8.96 39.64
N ASN A 341 -31.78 -9.69 39.57
CA ASN A 341 -30.55 -9.43 40.34
C ASN A 341 -29.47 -8.64 39.57
N ASP A 342 -29.76 -8.16 38.35
CA ASP A 342 -28.79 -7.53 37.45
C ASP A 342 -29.11 -6.04 37.21
N TYR A 343 -28.05 -5.24 37.08
CA TYR A 343 -28.11 -3.96 36.38
C TYR A 343 -27.92 -4.21 34.89
N LEU A 344 -28.77 -3.61 34.07
CA LEU A 344 -28.60 -3.54 32.62
C LEU A 344 -28.34 -2.09 32.26
N LEU A 345 -27.22 -1.84 31.60
CA LEU A 345 -26.84 -0.53 31.13
C LEU A 345 -26.89 -0.54 29.60
N GLU A 346 -27.95 0.01 29.04
CA GLU A 346 -28.09 0.15 27.59
C GLU A 346 -27.43 1.43 27.11
N PHE A 347 -26.64 1.34 26.04
CA PHE A 347 -25.93 2.48 25.49
C PHE A 347 -25.78 2.40 23.97
N SER A 348 -25.74 3.56 23.33
CA SER A 348 -25.34 3.71 21.93
C SER A 348 -23.87 4.14 21.85
N HIS A 349 -23.18 3.74 20.79
CA HIS A 349 -21.78 4.06 20.58
C HIS A 349 -21.51 4.44 19.11
N PRO A 350 -20.37 5.09 18.80
CA PRO A 350 -19.93 5.28 17.42
C PRO A 350 -19.85 3.95 16.65
N ALA A 351 -20.05 3.99 15.33
CA ALA A 351 -19.99 2.78 14.50
C ALA A 351 -18.63 2.05 14.67
N PRO A 352 -18.62 0.76 15.03
CA PRO A 352 -17.39 0.01 15.30
C PRO A 352 -16.75 -0.46 13.97
N LEU A 353 -16.19 0.49 13.22
CA LEU A 353 -15.67 0.28 11.86
C LEU A 353 -14.16 0.04 11.77
N GLU A 354 -13.44 -0.02 12.89
CA GLU A 354 -12.00 -0.25 12.91
C GLU A 354 -11.70 -1.68 13.37
N ASP A 355 -10.79 -2.35 12.67
CA ASP A 355 -10.30 -3.66 13.09
C ASP A 355 -9.34 -3.49 14.27
N GLY A 356 -9.56 -4.27 15.34
CA GLY A 356 -8.71 -4.24 16.51
C GLY A 356 -9.48 -4.23 17.83
N LEU A 357 -8.81 -3.79 18.89
CA LEU A 357 -9.32 -3.81 20.25
C LEU A 357 -10.08 -2.53 20.60
N TYR A 358 -11.35 -2.67 20.94
CA TYR A 358 -12.16 -1.63 21.57
C TYR A 358 -12.06 -1.72 23.08
N ARG A 359 -12.18 -0.56 23.74
CA ARG A 359 -12.18 -0.46 25.20
C ARG A 359 -13.39 0.33 25.69
N LEU A 360 -14.15 -0.25 26.61
CA LEU A 360 -15.25 0.40 27.31
C LEU A 360 -14.85 0.61 28.77
N GLN A 361 -14.75 1.88 29.19
CA GLN A 361 -14.49 2.25 30.57
C GLN A 361 -15.80 2.64 31.25
N LEU A 362 -16.09 2.03 32.40
CA LEU A 362 -17.23 2.35 33.24
C LEU A 362 -16.73 3.03 34.52
N PHE A 363 -17.01 4.33 34.61
CA PHE A 363 -16.83 5.10 35.82
C PHE A 363 -18.13 5.09 36.61
N ALA A 364 -18.03 4.72 37.89
CA ALA A 364 -19.17 4.65 38.79
C ALA A 364 -18.88 5.41 40.10
N GLY A 365 -19.73 6.39 40.42
CA GLY A 365 -19.78 7.05 41.73
C GLY A 365 -18.80 8.20 41.98
N SER A 366 -19.27 9.15 42.79
CA SER A 366 -18.55 9.87 43.85
C SER A 366 -19.61 10.36 44.87
N HIS A 367 -20.08 9.44 45.73
CA HIS A 367 -21.14 9.74 46.71
C HIS A 367 -20.57 9.86 48.13
N GLY A 368 -20.79 11.01 48.79
CA GLY A 368 -20.56 11.16 50.23
C GLY A 368 -19.11 11.04 50.70
N GLY A 369 -18.12 11.42 49.88
CA GLY A 369 -16.69 11.35 50.23
C GLY A 369 -16.03 9.97 50.01
N GLN A 370 -16.69 9.06 49.30
CA GLN A 370 -16.09 7.81 48.83
C GLN A 370 -15.36 8.01 47.49
N PRO A 371 -14.21 7.34 47.26
CA PRO A 371 -13.52 7.38 45.97
C PRO A 371 -14.39 6.78 44.86
N GLY A 372 -14.31 7.36 43.66
CA GLY A 372 -14.99 6.80 42.48
C GLY A 372 -14.44 5.44 42.09
N LYS A 373 -15.17 4.66 41.28
CA LYS A 373 -14.75 3.33 40.82
C LYS A 373 -14.53 3.30 39.31
N LEU A 374 -13.55 2.54 38.85
CA LEU A 374 -13.28 2.26 37.44
C LEU A 374 -13.35 0.76 37.17
N ALA A 375 -14.17 0.36 36.20
CA ALA A 375 -14.09 -0.91 35.52
C ALA A 375 -13.71 -0.69 34.05
N VAL A 376 -12.87 -1.56 33.48
CA VAL A 376 -12.48 -1.50 32.07
C VAL A 376 -12.76 -2.84 31.43
N PHE A 377 -13.37 -2.79 30.26
CA PHE A 377 -13.72 -3.94 29.45
C PHE A 377 -13.11 -3.79 28.07
N THR A 378 -12.63 -4.88 27.51
CA THR A 378 -12.02 -4.92 26.19
C THR A 378 -12.67 -6.01 25.35
N PHE A 379 -12.87 -5.74 24.07
CA PHE A 379 -13.45 -6.66 23.09
C PHE A 379 -12.99 -6.21 21.71
N ASP A 380 -12.89 -7.12 20.75
CA ASP A 380 -12.50 -6.75 19.39
C ASP A 380 -13.66 -6.79 18.41
N ARG A 381 -13.43 -6.19 17.24
CA ARG A 381 -14.43 -6.15 16.16
C ARG A 381 -14.91 -7.54 15.75
N TYR A 382 -14.02 -8.53 15.76
CA TYR A 382 -14.36 -9.93 15.45
C TYR A 382 -15.40 -10.47 16.44
N SER A 383 -15.21 -10.27 17.75
CA SER A 383 -16.20 -10.65 18.77
C SER A 383 -17.55 -9.94 18.60
N LEU A 384 -17.56 -8.68 18.13
CA LEU A 384 -18.81 -7.96 17.83
C LEU A 384 -19.54 -8.56 16.64
N ILE A 385 -18.80 -8.86 15.56
CA ILE A 385 -19.34 -9.49 14.36
C ILE A 385 -19.91 -10.87 14.70
N GLU A 386 -19.13 -11.73 15.37
CA GLU A 386 -19.56 -13.07 15.78
C GLU A 386 -20.84 -13.05 16.64
N ALA A 387 -20.97 -12.10 17.56
CA ALA A 387 -22.18 -11.94 18.36
C ALA A 387 -23.37 -11.44 17.52
N GLY A 388 -23.14 -10.48 16.62
CA GLY A 388 -24.18 -9.97 15.74
C GLY A 388 -24.71 -11.01 14.76
N GLU A 389 -23.84 -11.85 14.19
CA GLU A 389 -24.25 -12.91 13.27
C GLU A 389 -25.08 -14.01 13.95
N GLN A 390 -25.02 -14.15 15.28
CA GLN A 390 -25.90 -15.07 16.02
C GLN A 390 -27.37 -14.61 16.06
N LEU A 391 -27.65 -13.32 15.85
CA LEU A 391 -29.03 -12.81 15.71
C LEU A 391 -29.69 -13.28 14.42
N TYR A 392 -28.89 -13.70 13.44
CA TYR A 392 -29.35 -14.18 12.16
C TYR A 392 -29.28 -15.71 12.11
N HIS A 393 -30.35 -16.32 11.63
CA HIS A 393 -30.39 -17.74 11.30
C HIS A 393 -30.60 -17.88 9.80
N VAL A 394 -29.72 -18.62 9.13
CA VAL A 394 -29.89 -18.97 7.71
C VAL A 394 -31.24 -19.65 7.56
N PRO A 395 -32.19 -19.09 6.77
CA PRO A 395 -33.47 -19.72 6.54
C PRO A 395 -33.27 -21.12 5.96
N VAL A 396 -34.00 -22.11 6.49
CA VAL A 396 -34.02 -23.44 5.87
C VAL A 396 -34.52 -23.29 4.44
N SER A 397 -33.66 -23.59 3.47
CA SER A 397 -33.96 -23.42 2.06
C SER A 397 -35.04 -24.42 1.63
N GLU A 398 -36.30 -23.98 1.52
CA GLU A 398 -37.39 -24.74 0.87
C GLU A 398 -37.27 -24.75 -0.66
N SER A 399 -36.04 -24.87 -1.19
CA SER A 399 -35.83 -24.93 -2.63
C SER A 399 -36.08 -26.35 -3.13
N THR A 400 -37.08 -26.52 -4.00
CA THR A 400 -37.25 -27.74 -4.79
C THR A 400 -35.98 -27.97 -5.62
N VAL A 401 -35.15 -28.94 -5.21
CA VAL A 401 -33.96 -29.35 -5.97
C VAL A 401 -34.38 -30.09 -7.25
N THR A 402 -33.58 -29.95 -8.30
CA THR A 402 -33.77 -30.69 -9.55
C THR A 402 -33.35 -32.15 -9.33
N ARG A 403 -34.29 -33.08 -9.50
CA ARG A 403 -34.03 -34.51 -9.41
C ARG A 403 -33.22 -34.98 -10.62
N ILE A 404 -32.09 -35.64 -10.39
CA ILE A 404 -31.25 -36.23 -11.43
C ILE A 404 -31.23 -37.76 -11.33
N THR A 405 -30.83 -38.43 -12.41
CA THR A 405 -30.72 -39.89 -12.42
C THR A 405 -29.34 -40.31 -11.96
N TYR A 406 -29.28 -41.28 -11.04
CA TYR A 406 -28.04 -41.91 -10.65
C TYR A 406 -27.31 -42.51 -11.86
N GLN A 407 -26.02 -42.18 -12.00
CA GLN A 407 -25.12 -42.78 -12.99
C GLN A 407 -23.76 -43.07 -12.33
N PRO A 408 -23.08 -44.16 -12.69
CA PRO A 408 -21.69 -44.40 -12.27
C PRO A 408 -20.76 -43.31 -12.83
N PRO A 409 -19.58 -43.09 -12.23
CA PRO A 409 -18.65 -42.07 -12.70
C PRO A 409 -18.16 -42.38 -14.11
N SER A 410 -18.25 -41.38 -15.00
CA SER A 410 -17.75 -41.46 -16.38
C SER A 410 -16.23 -41.66 -16.41
N ALA A 411 -15.68 -42.07 -17.56
CA ALA A 411 -14.24 -42.18 -17.73
C ALA A 411 -13.50 -40.86 -17.49
N GLU A 412 -14.14 -39.72 -17.83
CA GLU A 412 -13.59 -38.40 -17.54
C GLU A 412 -13.58 -38.11 -16.03
N VAL A 413 -14.67 -38.39 -15.32
CA VAL A 413 -14.74 -38.23 -13.85
C VAL A 413 -13.67 -39.09 -13.17
N GLN A 414 -13.53 -40.35 -13.59
CA GLN A 414 -12.51 -41.26 -13.04
C GLN A 414 -11.09 -40.73 -13.27
N LEU A 415 -10.80 -40.19 -14.46
CA LEU A 415 -9.51 -39.56 -14.74
C LEU A 415 -9.31 -38.32 -13.85
N LEU A 416 -10.29 -37.43 -13.78
CA LEU A 416 -10.19 -36.21 -12.96
C LEU A 416 -9.99 -36.52 -11.47
N MET A 417 -10.66 -37.56 -10.94
CA MET A 417 -10.44 -38.01 -9.55
C MET A 417 -8.99 -38.47 -9.30
N GLN A 418 -8.32 -39.04 -10.30
CA GLN A 418 -6.90 -39.42 -10.23
C GLN A 418 -5.97 -38.21 -10.37
N LEU A 419 -6.39 -37.17 -11.11
CA LEU A 419 -5.63 -35.92 -11.25
C LEU A 419 -5.70 -35.03 -10.02
N ILE A 420 -6.69 -35.21 -9.13
CA ILE A 420 -6.74 -34.51 -7.84
C ILE A 420 -5.61 -35.07 -6.96
N PRO A 421 -4.56 -34.28 -6.67
CA PRO A 421 -3.40 -34.78 -5.95
C PRO A 421 -3.66 -34.81 -4.43
N ASP A 422 -3.06 -35.77 -3.73
CA ASP A 422 -3.06 -35.81 -2.26
C ASP A 422 -2.03 -34.85 -1.62
N ARG A 423 -1.42 -33.98 -2.44
CA ARG A 423 -0.48 -32.94 -2.01
C ARG A 423 -0.86 -31.62 -2.69
N VAL A 424 -0.56 -30.50 -2.06
CA VAL A 424 -0.85 -29.14 -2.56
C VAL A 424 -0.13 -28.87 -3.89
N GLY A 425 1.12 -29.31 -4.01
CA GLY A 425 2.01 -28.98 -5.13
C GLY A 425 2.64 -27.60 -5.00
N PHE A 426 3.59 -27.27 -5.89
CA PHE A 426 4.27 -25.97 -5.93
C PHE A 426 4.06 -25.28 -7.29
N PHE A 427 3.64 -24.03 -7.26
CA PHE A 427 3.54 -23.19 -8.46
C PHE A 427 4.91 -22.97 -9.08
N ALA A 428 5.94 -22.78 -8.26
CA ALA A 428 7.23 -22.32 -8.71
C ALA A 428 8.26 -23.45 -8.74
N THR A 429 8.94 -23.63 -9.89
CA THR A 429 10.07 -24.57 -10.01
C THR A 429 11.02 -24.13 -11.14
N GLY A 430 12.32 -24.39 -10.97
CA GLY A 430 13.34 -24.07 -11.98
C GLY A 430 13.40 -25.12 -13.09
N VAL A 431 14.21 -24.90 -14.13
CA VAL A 431 14.47 -25.88 -15.19
C VAL A 431 15.88 -26.45 -15.03
N PRO A 432 16.05 -27.70 -14.56
CA PRO A 432 17.36 -28.18 -14.11
C PRO A 432 18.37 -28.40 -15.24
N HIS A 433 17.91 -28.60 -16.49
CA HIS A 433 18.81 -28.66 -17.65
C HIS A 433 19.14 -27.28 -18.24
N ASN A 434 18.45 -26.22 -17.78
CA ASN A 434 18.59 -24.85 -18.27
C ASN A 434 18.44 -23.86 -17.11
N THR A 435 19.45 -23.84 -16.25
CA THR A 435 19.46 -23.09 -14.98
C THR A 435 19.47 -21.56 -15.13
N GLN A 436 19.59 -21.06 -16.37
CA GLN A 436 19.51 -19.64 -16.71
C GLN A 436 18.07 -19.14 -16.91
N LEU A 437 17.11 -20.05 -17.08
CA LEU A 437 15.69 -19.69 -17.11
C LEU A 437 15.26 -19.27 -15.71
N GLY A 438 14.55 -18.14 -15.63
CA GLY A 438 14.00 -17.63 -14.38
C GLY A 438 13.03 -18.62 -13.73
N PHE A 439 12.62 -18.37 -12.49
CA PHE A 439 11.84 -19.33 -11.70
C PHE A 439 10.32 -19.07 -11.83
N ARG A 440 9.63 -19.72 -12.78
CA ARG A 440 8.20 -19.45 -13.10
C ARG A 440 7.46 -20.69 -13.56
N SER A 441 6.12 -20.71 -13.38
CA SER A 441 5.25 -21.77 -13.91
C SER A 441 5.25 -21.86 -15.44
N ALA A 442 5.41 -20.72 -16.13
CA ALA A 442 5.47 -20.65 -17.60
C ALA A 442 6.66 -21.41 -18.22
N ASN A 443 7.61 -21.88 -17.41
CA ASN A 443 8.72 -22.72 -17.85
C ASN A 443 8.29 -24.13 -18.26
N TYR A 444 7.06 -24.53 -17.96
CA TYR A 444 6.55 -25.85 -18.22
C TYR A 444 5.21 -25.80 -18.94
N THR A 445 4.96 -26.85 -19.73
CA THR A 445 3.66 -27.13 -20.33
C THR A 445 3.16 -28.47 -19.81
N TRP A 446 1.84 -28.58 -19.64
CA TRP A 446 1.16 -29.79 -19.20
C TRP A 446 -0.10 -30.00 -20.04
N SER A 447 -0.47 -31.26 -20.28
CA SER A 447 -1.67 -31.60 -21.05
C SER A 447 -2.34 -32.84 -20.48
N VAL A 448 -3.67 -32.86 -20.50
CA VAL A 448 -4.47 -34.04 -20.11
C VAL A 448 -4.19 -35.28 -20.96
N ALA A 449 -3.66 -35.10 -22.18
CA ALA A 449 -3.22 -36.21 -23.03
C ALA A 449 -1.93 -36.90 -22.52
N LYS A 450 -1.14 -36.20 -21.71
CA LYS A 450 0.06 -36.71 -21.02
C LYS A 450 -0.01 -36.32 -19.53
N PRO A 451 -0.99 -36.86 -18.78
CA PRO A 451 -1.38 -36.30 -17.49
C PRO A 451 -0.30 -36.44 -16.41
N TRP A 452 0.65 -37.34 -16.59
CA TRP A 452 1.66 -37.72 -15.59
C TRP A 452 3.05 -37.14 -15.89
N SER A 453 3.14 -36.14 -16.77
CA SER A 453 4.41 -35.51 -17.14
C SER A 453 4.24 -34.03 -17.42
N ILE A 454 5.27 -33.24 -17.10
CA ILE A 454 5.42 -31.85 -17.56
C ILE A 454 6.53 -31.77 -18.61
N THR A 455 6.43 -30.84 -19.54
CA THR A 455 7.42 -30.63 -20.60
C THR A 455 7.99 -29.22 -20.52
N SER A 456 9.32 -29.06 -20.53
CA SER A 456 9.95 -27.73 -20.53
C SER A 456 9.46 -26.89 -21.71
N ALA A 457 9.27 -25.59 -21.47
CA ALA A 457 8.77 -24.66 -22.47
C ALA A 457 9.86 -24.17 -23.42
N ASP A 458 11.14 -24.38 -23.08
CA ASP A 458 12.28 -24.03 -23.93
C ASP A 458 12.40 -24.90 -25.19
N THR A 459 13.44 -24.63 -25.99
CA THR A 459 13.66 -25.31 -27.27
C THR A 459 14.01 -26.79 -27.14
N ILE A 460 14.45 -27.22 -25.95
CA ILE A 460 14.84 -28.61 -25.68
C ILE A 460 13.60 -29.50 -25.46
N LYS A 461 12.49 -28.93 -24.96
CA LYS A 461 11.22 -29.65 -24.74
C LYS A 461 11.40 -30.95 -23.94
N MET A 462 12.20 -30.90 -22.88
CA MET A 462 12.48 -32.06 -22.03
C MET A 462 11.26 -32.42 -21.19
N GLU A 463 10.90 -33.70 -21.18
CA GLU A 463 9.81 -34.24 -20.36
C GLU A 463 10.32 -34.64 -18.96
N TYR A 464 9.52 -34.38 -17.93
CA TYR A 464 9.78 -34.76 -16.53
C TYR A 464 8.58 -35.51 -15.95
N PRO A 465 8.80 -36.50 -15.07
CA PRO A 465 10.10 -36.98 -14.57
C PRO A 465 10.91 -37.72 -15.66
N ASN A 466 12.25 -37.73 -15.53
CA ASN A 466 13.15 -38.46 -16.42
C ASN A 466 14.40 -38.99 -15.68
N ASP A 467 15.23 -39.77 -16.38
CA ASP A 467 16.40 -40.40 -15.77
C ASP A 467 17.57 -39.46 -15.50
N SER A 468 17.65 -38.31 -16.18
CA SER A 468 18.75 -37.35 -16.07
C SER A 468 18.64 -36.45 -14.85
N TYR A 469 17.42 -36.14 -14.42
CA TYR A 469 17.12 -35.23 -13.31
C TYR A 469 16.16 -35.89 -12.32
N LYS A 470 16.56 -37.05 -11.79
CA LYS A 470 15.75 -37.79 -10.81
C LYS A 470 15.65 -37.01 -9.51
N GLU A 471 14.44 -36.92 -8.98
CA GLU A 471 14.19 -36.37 -7.65
C GLU A 471 14.56 -37.38 -6.57
N THR A 472 15.87 -37.52 -6.30
CA THR A 472 16.41 -38.51 -5.35
C THR A 472 16.35 -38.06 -3.90
N ASN A 473 16.15 -36.77 -3.64
CA ASN A 473 15.97 -36.21 -2.31
C ASN A 473 14.50 -35.97 -2.02
N LYS A 474 14.15 -35.75 -0.75
CA LYS A 474 12.78 -35.42 -0.33
C LYS A 474 12.75 -34.62 0.96
N LEU A 475 11.71 -33.80 1.10
CA LEU A 475 11.28 -33.24 2.39
C LEU A 475 10.08 -34.05 2.88
N THR A 476 10.04 -34.35 4.17
CA THR A 476 8.99 -35.18 4.77
C THR A 476 8.38 -34.44 5.95
N VAL A 477 7.05 -34.36 6.00
CA VAL A 477 6.28 -33.80 7.10
C VAL A 477 5.14 -34.74 7.50
N THR A 478 4.53 -34.55 8.66
CA THR A 478 3.33 -35.30 9.07
C THR A 478 2.10 -34.46 8.77
N ASN A 479 1.05 -35.03 8.16
CA ASN A 479 -0.22 -34.31 7.99
C ASN A 479 -1.13 -34.47 9.23
N LYS A 480 -2.27 -33.76 9.26
CA LYS A 480 -3.28 -33.82 10.33
C LYS A 480 -3.91 -35.20 10.55
N LYS A 481 -3.67 -36.14 9.64
CA LYS A 481 -4.12 -37.54 9.74
C LYS A 481 -3.05 -38.44 10.37
N GLY A 482 -1.92 -37.88 10.81
CA GLY A 482 -0.76 -38.61 11.32
C GLY A 482 0.03 -39.34 10.23
N GLN A 483 -0.17 -39.01 8.96
CA GLN A 483 0.48 -39.69 7.83
C GLN A 483 1.72 -38.91 7.37
N GLN A 484 2.77 -39.62 6.98
CA GLN A 484 3.97 -39.02 6.40
C GLN A 484 3.70 -38.58 4.95
N VAL A 485 4.01 -37.33 4.63
CA VAL A 485 3.86 -36.73 3.30
C VAL A 485 5.23 -36.30 2.77
N ASP A 486 5.63 -36.88 1.65
CA ASP A 486 6.90 -36.60 0.99
C ASP A 486 6.74 -35.59 -0.17
N TYR A 487 7.65 -34.62 -0.23
CA TYR A 487 7.86 -33.69 -1.34
C TYR A 487 9.24 -33.95 -1.95
N PRO A 488 9.34 -34.74 -3.04
CA PRO A 488 10.60 -35.10 -3.66
C PRO A 488 11.20 -33.91 -4.43
N TYR A 489 12.52 -33.86 -4.53
CA TYR A 489 13.23 -32.86 -5.33
C TYR A 489 14.55 -33.39 -5.90
N TYR A 490 14.96 -32.80 -7.02
CA TYR A 490 16.32 -32.87 -7.54
C TYR A 490 17.13 -31.71 -6.95
N GLU A 491 18.37 -31.95 -6.53
CA GLU A 491 19.28 -30.89 -6.06
C GLU A 491 20.49 -30.82 -7.00
N ASP A 492 20.80 -29.61 -7.49
CA ASP A 492 21.99 -29.41 -8.32
C ASP A 492 23.25 -29.19 -7.49
N SER A 493 24.41 -29.12 -8.16
CA SER A 493 25.71 -28.93 -7.50
C SER A 493 25.87 -27.59 -6.76
N SER A 494 24.95 -26.64 -6.96
CA SER A 494 24.91 -25.35 -6.24
C SER A 494 23.97 -25.37 -5.03
N GLY A 495 23.30 -26.49 -4.76
CA GLY A 495 22.33 -26.63 -3.67
C GLY A 495 20.93 -26.12 -4.01
N LYS A 496 20.65 -25.80 -5.28
CA LYS A 496 19.30 -25.39 -5.70
C LYS A 496 18.40 -26.62 -5.84
N ARG A 497 17.19 -26.51 -5.32
CA ARG A 497 16.18 -27.58 -5.31
C ARG A 497 15.15 -27.39 -6.42
N TYR A 498 14.81 -28.47 -7.10
CA TYR A 498 13.86 -28.52 -8.20
C TYR A 498 12.77 -29.55 -7.86
N PHE A 499 11.58 -29.07 -7.54
CA PHE A 499 10.41 -29.89 -7.17
C PHE A 499 9.51 -30.09 -8.39
N LEU A 500 9.95 -30.95 -9.30
CA LEU A 500 9.29 -31.28 -10.57
C LEU A 500 7.96 -32.01 -10.34
N SER A 501 7.91 -33.00 -9.44
CA SER A 501 6.66 -33.69 -9.10
C SER A 501 5.66 -32.76 -8.42
N ALA A 502 6.12 -31.90 -7.52
CA ALA A 502 5.25 -30.92 -6.88
C ALA A 502 4.65 -29.93 -7.88
N HIS A 503 5.42 -29.53 -8.90
CA HIS A 503 4.91 -28.68 -9.97
C HIS A 503 3.90 -29.40 -10.86
N LEU A 504 4.11 -30.69 -11.16
CA LEU A 504 3.12 -31.52 -11.85
C LEU A 504 1.80 -31.57 -11.07
N TRP A 505 1.85 -31.82 -9.76
CA TRP A 505 0.63 -31.84 -8.92
C TRP A 505 -0.12 -30.52 -8.97
N HIS A 506 0.58 -29.39 -8.93
CA HIS A 506 -0.01 -28.06 -9.09
C HIS A 506 -0.77 -27.93 -10.43
N GLN A 507 -0.16 -28.33 -11.55
CA GLN A 507 -0.80 -28.29 -12.87
C GLN A 507 -2.03 -29.20 -12.98
N GLN A 508 -1.93 -30.43 -12.45
CA GLN A 508 -3.04 -31.38 -12.41
C GLN A 508 -4.23 -30.85 -11.58
N ARG A 509 -3.94 -30.25 -10.42
CA ARG A 509 -4.93 -29.61 -9.56
C ARG A 509 -5.63 -28.45 -10.28
N LEU A 510 -4.88 -27.54 -10.91
CA LEU A 510 -5.47 -26.42 -11.66
C LEU A 510 -6.43 -26.90 -12.76
N HIS A 511 -6.04 -27.97 -13.48
CA HIS A 511 -6.91 -28.59 -14.48
C HIS A 511 -8.17 -29.20 -13.86
N ALA A 512 -8.02 -29.96 -12.78
CA ALA A 512 -9.14 -30.61 -12.09
C ALA A 512 -10.13 -29.58 -11.53
N VAL A 513 -9.64 -28.51 -10.87
CA VAL A 513 -10.47 -27.40 -10.36
C VAL A 513 -11.30 -26.77 -11.47
N LYS A 514 -10.66 -26.44 -12.60
CA LYS A 514 -11.35 -25.86 -13.75
C LYS A 514 -12.42 -26.80 -14.32
N ARG A 515 -12.08 -28.08 -14.53
CA ARG A 515 -13.01 -29.07 -15.10
C ARG A 515 -14.18 -29.38 -14.17
N THR A 516 -14.01 -29.38 -12.85
CA THR A 516 -15.12 -29.55 -11.90
C THR A 516 -16.20 -28.49 -12.09
N LYS A 517 -15.83 -27.22 -12.28
CA LYS A 517 -16.80 -26.16 -12.58
C LYS A 517 -17.52 -26.39 -13.91
N GLU A 518 -16.77 -26.67 -14.97
CA GLU A 518 -17.34 -26.90 -16.31
C GLU A 518 -18.29 -28.12 -16.33
N MET A 519 -18.01 -29.13 -15.50
CA MET A 519 -18.81 -30.34 -15.38
C MET A 519 -20.11 -30.14 -14.60
N ALA A 520 -20.16 -29.25 -13.61
CA ALA A 520 -21.34 -29.05 -12.76
C ALA A 520 -22.63 -28.75 -13.55
N ALA A 521 -22.52 -28.11 -14.72
CA ALA A 521 -23.67 -27.81 -15.58
C ALA A 521 -24.15 -29.00 -16.45
N THR A 522 -23.31 -30.01 -16.68
CA THR A 522 -23.57 -31.10 -17.65
C THR A 522 -23.63 -32.48 -17.02
N ASP A 523 -22.88 -32.70 -15.95
CA ASP A 523 -22.87 -33.90 -15.11
C ASP A 523 -22.77 -33.49 -13.63
N PRO A 524 -23.89 -33.05 -13.01
CA PRO A 524 -23.88 -32.59 -11.62
C PRO A 524 -23.44 -33.68 -10.62
N LEU A 525 -23.74 -34.95 -10.89
CA LEU A 525 -23.32 -36.07 -10.03
C LEU A 525 -21.82 -36.34 -10.18
N GLY A 526 -21.26 -36.25 -11.39
CA GLY A 526 -19.83 -36.27 -11.63
C GLY A 526 -19.09 -35.14 -10.91
N ALA A 527 -19.60 -33.91 -11.01
CA ALA A 527 -19.06 -32.76 -10.28
C ALA A 527 -19.14 -32.93 -8.75
N ALA A 528 -20.24 -33.49 -8.23
CA ALA A 528 -20.37 -33.83 -6.81
C ALA A 528 -19.27 -34.80 -6.34
N ARG A 529 -18.97 -35.84 -7.14
CA ARG A 529 -17.87 -36.78 -6.85
C ARG A 529 -16.50 -36.10 -6.83
N LEU A 530 -16.26 -35.15 -7.74
CA LEU A 530 -15.01 -34.38 -7.76
C LEU A 530 -14.88 -33.44 -6.56
N LEU A 531 -15.95 -32.73 -6.19
CA LEU A 531 -15.98 -31.88 -4.98
C LEU A 531 -15.70 -32.72 -3.71
N TYR A 532 -16.33 -33.89 -3.61
CA TYR A 532 -16.09 -34.81 -2.52
C TYR A 532 -14.63 -35.31 -2.51
N ARG A 533 -14.07 -35.70 -3.65
CA ARG A 533 -12.66 -36.08 -3.77
C ARG A 533 -11.70 -34.96 -3.36
N PHE A 534 -12.00 -33.70 -3.70
CA PHE A 534 -11.23 -32.55 -3.22
C PHE A 534 -11.28 -32.41 -1.71
N SER A 535 -12.45 -32.57 -1.07
CA SER A 535 -12.56 -32.51 0.40
C SER A 535 -11.73 -33.60 1.09
N GLN A 536 -11.68 -34.81 0.51
CA GLN A 536 -10.86 -35.91 1.02
C GLN A 536 -9.35 -35.63 0.86
N ALA A 537 -8.95 -35.03 -0.26
CA ALA A 537 -7.56 -34.63 -0.49
C ALA A 537 -7.14 -33.51 0.49
N TYR A 538 -8.00 -32.50 0.64
CA TYR A 538 -7.78 -31.33 1.50
C TYR A 538 -7.50 -31.73 2.95
N GLU A 539 -8.21 -32.74 3.49
CA GLU A 539 -7.99 -33.28 4.84
C GLU A 539 -6.54 -33.78 5.06
N GLY A 540 -5.89 -34.27 4.01
CA GLY A 540 -4.51 -34.76 4.06
C GLY A 540 -3.44 -33.75 3.59
N TRP A 541 -3.85 -32.58 3.10
CA TRP A 541 -2.94 -31.55 2.64
C TRP A 541 -2.23 -30.89 3.82
N VAL A 542 -1.00 -30.45 3.55
CA VAL A 542 -0.15 -29.68 4.47
C VAL A 542 0.09 -28.30 3.88
N ARG A 543 0.26 -27.30 4.72
CA ARG A 543 0.64 -25.97 4.27
C ARG A 543 2.04 -25.98 3.68
N ILE A 544 2.33 -24.94 2.92
CA ILE A 544 3.58 -24.79 2.21
C ILE A 544 4.14 -23.38 2.42
N ASN A 545 5.41 -23.20 2.09
CA ASN A 545 5.96 -21.93 1.65
C ASN A 545 6.44 -22.14 0.21
N ASP A 546 6.01 -21.29 -0.73
CA ASP A 546 6.37 -21.40 -2.14
C ASP A 546 6.78 -20.05 -2.73
N THR A 547 8.03 -19.66 -2.44
CA THR A 547 8.68 -18.50 -3.03
C THR A 547 9.96 -18.88 -3.78
N ILE A 548 10.54 -17.93 -4.51
CA ILE A 548 11.66 -18.21 -5.44
C ILE A 548 12.84 -18.85 -4.70
N TRP A 549 13.23 -20.06 -5.12
CA TRP A 549 14.28 -20.90 -4.50
C TRP A 549 14.07 -21.21 -3.01
N ASN A 550 12.84 -21.06 -2.54
CA ASN A 550 12.46 -21.30 -1.16
C ASN A 550 11.08 -21.98 -1.12
N GLN A 551 11.10 -23.30 -1.34
CA GLN A 551 9.96 -24.20 -1.24
C GLN A 551 10.13 -25.15 -0.07
N TYR A 552 9.09 -25.30 0.74
CA TYR A 552 9.01 -26.38 1.72
C TYR A 552 7.57 -26.61 2.19
N PRO A 553 7.19 -27.85 2.53
CA PRO A 553 5.99 -28.12 3.29
C PRO A 553 6.20 -27.78 4.78
N MET A 554 5.13 -27.38 5.45
CA MET A 554 5.06 -27.20 6.90
C MET A 554 4.44 -28.45 7.54
N ASP A 555 4.72 -28.70 8.82
CA ASP A 555 4.04 -29.80 9.53
C ASP A 555 2.52 -29.55 9.59
N GLY A 556 1.73 -30.61 9.48
CA GLY A 556 0.27 -30.55 9.45
C GLY A 556 -0.33 -30.11 10.78
N GLU A 557 0.38 -30.34 11.88
CA GLU A 557 -0.01 -29.85 13.20
C GLU A 557 0.37 -28.37 13.41
N ALA A 558 1.14 -27.75 12.50
CA ALA A 558 1.53 -26.36 12.64
C ALA A 558 0.30 -25.44 12.78
N ALA A 559 0.27 -24.70 13.89
CA ALA A 559 -0.75 -23.69 14.16
C ALA A 559 -0.36 -22.34 13.54
N PRO A 560 -1.32 -21.42 13.28
CA PRO A 560 -0.99 -20.05 12.89
C PRO A 560 -0.03 -19.40 13.92
N PRO A 561 0.91 -18.55 13.50
CA PRO A 561 1.03 -17.84 12.22
C PRO A 561 1.55 -18.68 11.05
N TYR A 562 1.03 -18.42 9.84
CA TYR A 562 1.44 -19.11 8.61
C TYR A 562 2.27 -18.22 7.69
N ASN A 563 3.04 -18.83 6.79
CA ASN A 563 3.86 -18.14 5.79
C ASN A 563 3.00 -17.32 4.80
N TYR A 564 3.51 -16.16 4.41
CA TYR A 564 2.88 -15.27 3.43
C TYR A 564 2.72 -15.92 2.04
N TYR A 565 3.73 -16.69 1.60
CA TYR A 565 3.65 -17.53 0.42
C TYR A 565 3.14 -18.95 0.75
N GLY A 566 2.12 -19.04 1.62
CA GLY A 566 1.63 -20.30 2.18
C GLY A 566 0.12 -20.55 2.07
N GLY A 567 -0.49 -20.13 0.96
CA GLY A 567 -1.88 -20.48 0.65
C GLY A 567 -2.05 -21.97 0.32
N MET A 568 -3.27 -22.48 0.46
CA MET A 568 -3.60 -23.90 0.25
C MET A 568 -4.02 -24.19 -1.20
N TRP A 569 -4.75 -23.27 -1.83
CA TRP A 569 -5.26 -23.33 -3.19
C TRP A 569 -4.36 -22.60 -4.17
N GLU A 570 -3.62 -21.60 -3.71
CA GLU A 570 -2.56 -20.94 -4.45
C GLU A 570 -1.35 -20.60 -3.57
N ARG A 571 -0.14 -20.49 -4.15
CA ARG A 571 1.06 -20.13 -3.39
C ARG A 571 0.90 -18.83 -2.59
N TRP A 572 0.18 -17.85 -3.15
CA TRP A 572 0.04 -16.54 -2.55
C TRP A 572 -1.29 -16.43 -1.83
N THR A 573 -1.24 -16.21 -0.52
CA THR A 573 -2.42 -16.15 0.35
C THR A 573 -3.42 -15.09 -0.09
N SER A 574 -2.97 -13.97 -0.66
CA SER A 574 -3.83 -12.91 -1.21
C SER A 574 -4.69 -13.37 -2.39
N GLN A 575 -4.42 -14.53 -2.99
CA GLN A 575 -5.14 -15.10 -4.14
C GLN A 575 -5.76 -16.47 -3.86
N ASP A 576 -5.76 -16.93 -2.60
CA ASP A 576 -6.16 -18.29 -2.26
C ASP A 576 -7.65 -18.54 -2.56
N LEU A 577 -8.53 -17.60 -2.19
CA LEU A 577 -9.97 -17.80 -2.38
C LEU A 577 -10.42 -17.62 -3.84
N VAL A 578 -9.72 -16.79 -4.62
CA VAL A 578 -10.01 -16.72 -6.06
C VAL A 578 -9.62 -18.02 -6.78
N ALA A 579 -8.57 -18.70 -6.30
CA ALA A 579 -8.18 -20.02 -6.81
C ALA A 579 -9.19 -21.11 -6.42
N LEU A 580 -9.81 -21.02 -5.23
CA LEU A 580 -10.89 -21.91 -4.79
C LEU A 580 -12.23 -21.65 -5.52
N ARG A 581 -12.47 -20.41 -5.97
CA ARG A 581 -13.76 -19.95 -6.55
C ARG A 581 -14.41 -20.93 -7.53
N PRO A 582 -13.72 -21.57 -8.51
CA PRO A 582 -14.38 -22.49 -9.42
C PRO A 582 -15.07 -23.67 -8.72
N LEU A 583 -14.52 -24.15 -7.59
CA LEU A 583 -15.16 -25.20 -6.79
C LEU A 583 -16.38 -24.68 -6.03
N ALA A 584 -16.33 -23.46 -5.50
CA ALA A 584 -17.49 -22.81 -4.89
C ALA A 584 -18.63 -22.63 -5.90
N ASP A 585 -18.29 -22.17 -7.10
CA ASP A 585 -19.23 -22.01 -8.20
C ASP A 585 -19.79 -23.38 -8.66
N ALA A 586 -19.01 -24.46 -8.60
CA ALA A 586 -19.47 -25.82 -8.89
C ALA A 586 -20.42 -26.32 -7.80
N PHE A 587 -20.05 -26.13 -6.53
CA PHE A 587 -20.89 -26.47 -5.38
C PHE A 587 -22.26 -25.78 -5.48
N ALA A 588 -22.30 -24.48 -5.75
CA ALA A 588 -23.54 -23.73 -5.89
C ALA A 588 -24.46 -24.24 -7.01
N ASP A 589 -23.90 -24.77 -8.10
CA ASP A 589 -24.70 -25.38 -9.18
C ASP A 589 -25.17 -26.78 -8.82
N VAL A 590 -24.32 -27.59 -8.17
CA VAL A 590 -24.68 -28.94 -7.71
C VAL A 590 -25.75 -28.88 -6.60
N ASP A 591 -25.68 -27.89 -5.70
CA ASP A 591 -26.64 -27.69 -4.59
C ASP A 591 -28.08 -27.38 -5.07
N LYS A 592 -28.26 -27.07 -6.37
CA LYS A 592 -29.57 -26.92 -7.01
C LYS A 592 -30.19 -28.27 -7.43
N THR A 593 -29.46 -29.37 -7.25
CA THR A 593 -29.85 -30.74 -7.64
C THR A 593 -29.84 -31.67 -6.43
N ASP A 594 -30.39 -32.88 -6.55
CA ASP A 594 -30.26 -33.93 -5.52
C ASP A 594 -28.97 -34.76 -5.64
N ALA A 595 -27.97 -34.30 -6.39
CA ALA A 595 -26.69 -35.02 -6.58
C ALA A 595 -25.97 -35.32 -5.26
N PHE A 596 -25.96 -34.39 -4.30
CA PHE A 596 -25.36 -34.63 -2.99
C PHE A 596 -26.12 -35.69 -2.20
N GLU A 597 -27.45 -35.72 -2.26
CA GLU A 597 -28.27 -36.76 -1.61
C GLU A 597 -27.92 -38.15 -2.18
N LEU A 598 -27.89 -38.27 -3.51
CA LEU A 598 -27.53 -39.51 -4.20
C LEU A 598 -26.10 -39.97 -3.87
N LEU A 599 -25.15 -39.04 -3.84
CA LEU A 599 -23.76 -39.36 -3.53
C LEU A 599 -23.57 -39.69 -2.04
N SER A 600 -24.29 -39.03 -1.14
CA SER A 600 -24.30 -39.38 0.29
C SER A 600 -24.80 -40.80 0.52
N ALA A 601 -25.81 -41.24 -0.23
CA ALA A 601 -26.28 -42.63 -0.20
C ALA A 601 -25.23 -43.62 -0.74
N GLU A 602 -24.46 -43.24 -1.77
CA GLU A 602 -23.33 -44.03 -2.30
C GLU A 602 -22.15 -44.11 -1.32
N ALA A 603 -21.77 -42.98 -0.70
CA ALA A 603 -20.60 -42.87 0.17
C ALA A 603 -20.86 -43.37 1.60
N GLY A 604 -22.11 -43.36 2.07
CA GLY A 604 -22.48 -43.73 3.43
C GLY A 604 -22.23 -42.63 4.47
N GLU A 605 -22.05 -41.38 4.04
CA GLU A 605 -21.89 -40.21 4.91
C GLU A 605 -22.51 -38.96 4.27
N ASP A 606 -22.67 -37.87 5.03
CA ASP A 606 -23.16 -36.60 4.49
C ASP A 606 -22.06 -35.90 3.69
N VAL A 607 -22.10 -36.13 2.37
CA VAL A 607 -21.12 -35.57 1.42
C VAL A 607 -21.18 -34.05 1.37
N ARG A 608 -22.37 -33.46 1.49
CA ARG A 608 -22.53 -32.01 1.45
C ARG A 608 -21.85 -31.38 2.67
N SER A 609 -22.13 -31.87 3.87
CA SER A 609 -21.47 -31.42 5.10
C SER A 609 -19.96 -31.64 5.01
N LYS A 610 -19.48 -32.80 4.53
CA LYS A 610 -18.05 -33.05 4.37
C LYS A 610 -17.35 -32.03 3.47
N ILE A 611 -18.00 -31.57 2.40
CA ILE A 611 -17.46 -30.54 1.51
C ILE A 611 -17.46 -29.16 2.20
N VAL A 612 -18.57 -28.79 2.83
CA VAL A 612 -18.71 -27.47 3.46
C VAL A 612 -17.79 -27.33 4.67
N ASP A 613 -17.91 -28.25 5.63
CA ASP A 613 -17.24 -28.20 6.93
C ASP A 613 -15.79 -28.70 6.84
N GLY A 614 -15.50 -29.60 5.89
CA GLY A 614 -14.18 -30.19 5.72
C GLY A 614 -13.26 -29.46 4.74
N MET A 615 -13.78 -28.52 3.94
CA MET A 615 -12.98 -27.86 2.88
C MET A 615 -13.32 -26.38 2.67
N LEU A 616 -14.60 -26.03 2.45
CA LEU A 616 -14.96 -24.65 2.08
C LEU A 616 -14.82 -23.68 3.25
N LEU A 617 -15.40 -23.99 4.42
CA LEU A 617 -15.29 -23.14 5.61
C LEU A 617 -13.84 -23.05 6.14
N PRO A 618 -13.08 -24.16 6.27
CA PRO A 618 -11.68 -24.08 6.67
C PRO A 618 -10.81 -23.24 5.71
N SER A 619 -11.14 -23.20 4.42
CA SER A 619 -10.43 -22.36 3.45
C SER A 619 -10.71 -20.87 3.68
N ILE A 620 -11.91 -20.49 4.10
CA ILE A 620 -12.25 -19.10 4.47
C ILE A 620 -11.55 -18.72 5.78
N GLU A 621 -11.66 -19.57 6.80
CA GLU A 621 -11.04 -19.34 8.12
C GLU A 621 -9.52 -19.16 8.03
N ALA A 622 -8.86 -19.94 7.17
CA ALA A 622 -7.43 -19.81 6.88
C ALA A 622 -7.03 -18.36 6.51
N ILE A 623 -7.85 -17.66 5.73
CA ILE A 623 -7.51 -16.33 5.20
C ILE A 623 -7.64 -15.25 6.28
N TYR A 624 -8.55 -15.45 7.23
CA TYR A 624 -8.71 -14.53 8.37
C TYR A 624 -7.56 -14.60 9.38
N THR A 625 -6.72 -15.63 9.31
CA THR A 625 -5.49 -15.67 10.11
C THR A 625 -4.45 -14.65 9.63
N TYR A 626 -4.53 -14.21 8.36
CA TYR A 626 -3.57 -13.29 7.75
C TYR A 626 -4.01 -11.82 7.92
N PRO A 627 -3.05 -10.89 8.00
CA PRO A 627 -3.34 -9.46 8.00
C PRO A 627 -3.89 -9.01 6.64
N VAL A 628 -4.76 -8.00 6.65
CA VAL A 628 -5.21 -7.29 5.44
C VAL A 628 -4.10 -6.34 5.00
N LEU A 629 -3.55 -6.55 3.81
CA LEU A 629 -2.31 -5.90 3.40
C LEU A 629 -2.51 -4.62 2.59
N SER A 630 -3.66 -4.49 1.95
CA SER A 630 -4.01 -3.34 1.11
C SER A 630 -2.95 -3.07 0.01
N HIS A 631 -2.46 -4.14 -0.61
CA HIS A 631 -1.63 -4.08 -1.82
C HIS A 631 -2.45 -4.32 -3.11
N ASN A 632 -1.82 -4.17 -4.26
CA ASN A 632 -2.40 -4.20 -5.60
C ASN A 632 -3.25 -5.44 -6.00
N VAL A 633 -3.19 -6.57 -5.29
CA VAL A 633 -4.01 -7.77 -5.61
C VAL A 633 -4.94 -8.24 -4.49
N GLU A 634 -5.09 -7.43 -3.43
CA GLU A 634 -5.95 -7.72 -2.27
C GLU A 634 -7.39 -8.10 -2.67
N TYR A 635 -7.89 -7.52 -3.77
CA TYR A 635 -9.22 -7.77 -4.31
C TYR A 635 -9.51 -9.23 -4.67
N SER A 636 -8.48 -10.04 -4.89
CA SER A 636 -8.65 -11.43 -5.34
C SER A 636 -9.42 -12.24 -4.29
N ASN A 637 -9.06 -12.12 -3.01
CA ASN A 637 -9.77 -12.82 -1.94
C ASN A 637 -11.19 -12.31 -1.73
N TRP A 638 -11.47 -11.02 -1.97
CA TRP A 638 -12.82 -10.47 -1.86
C TRP A 638 -13.78 -11.06 -2.90
N ILE A 639 -13.30 -11.25 -4.14
CA ILE A 639 -14.06 -11.95 -5.18
C ILE A 639 -14.37 -13.39 -4.74
N GLY A 640 -13.39 -14.07 -4.13
CA GLY A 640 -13.57 -15.40 -3.55
C GLY A 640 -14.62 -15.43 -2.44
N LEU A 641 -14.54 -14.49 -1.48
CA LEU A 641 -15.51 -14.33 -0.38
C LEU A 641 -16.93 -14.09 -0.89
N ILE A 642 -17.13 -13.23 -1.89
CA ILE A 642 -18.46 -12.97 -2.46
C ILE A 642 -19.05 -14.25 -3.05
N GLN A 643 -18.26 -14.99 -3.82
CA GLN A 643 -18.75 -16.20 -4.48
C GLN A 643 -19.02 -17.34 -3.48
N LEU A 644 -18.16 -17.49 -2.47
CA LEU A 644 -18.39 -18.43 -1.36
C LEU A 644 -19.62 -18.01 -0.53
N GLY A 645 -19.80 -16.72 -0.24
CA GLY A 645 -21.00 -16.20 0.40
C GLY A 645 -22.28 -16.49 -0.38
N LYS A 646 -22.25 -16.31 -1.71
CA LYS A 646 -23.37 -16.69 -2.59
C LYS A 646 -23.62 -18.20 -2.59
N ALA A 647 -22.56 -19.01 -2.67
CA ALA A 647 -22.65 -20.47 -2.70
C ALA A 647 -23.19 -21.06 -1.38
N LEU A 648 -22.77 -20.50 -0.25
CA LEU A 648 -23.15 -20.94 1.09
C LEU A 648 -24.43 -20.25 1.61
N LYS A 649 -24.92 -19.21 0.90
CA LYS A 649 -26.03 -18.34 1.31
C LYS A 649 -25.74 -17.56 2.62
N GLU A 650 -24.49 -17.12 2.75
CA GLU A 650 -23.94 -16.43 3.91
C GLU A 650 -23.67 -14.95 3.59
N PRO A 651 -24.59 -14.01 3.93
CA PRO A 651 -24.46 -12.60 3.58
C PRO A 651 -23.23 -11.93 4.20
N ARG A 652 -22.77 -12.38 5.37
CA ARG A 652 -21.60 -11.81 6.08
C ARG A 652 -20.35 -11.69 5.21
N TYR A 653 -20.07 -12.69 4.38
CA TYR A 653 -18.87 -12.72 3.54
C TYR A 653 -18.94 -11.69 2.41
N ILE A 654 -20.15 -11.38 1.94
CA ILE A 654 -20.40 -10.37 0.90
C ILE A 654 -20.23 -8.99 1.52
N HIS A 655 -20.81 -8.74 2.70
CA HIS A 655 -20.62 -7.50 3.45
C HIS A 655 -19.15 -7.24 3.78
N GLU A 656 -18.41 -8.26 4.19
CA GLU A 656 -16.98 -8.13 4.47
C GLU A 656 -16.18 -7.75 3.22
N ALA A 657 -16.38 -8.46 2.11
CA ALA A 657 -15.71 -8.17 0.85
C ALA A 657 -16.01 -6.74 0.36
N VAL A 658 -17.28 -6.31 0.48
CA VAL A 658 -17.72 -4.97 0.08
C VAL A 658 -17.14 -3.89 1.02
N ASN A 659 -17.10 -4.12 2.33
CA ASN A 659 -16.48 -3.20 3.30
C ASN A 659 -14.98 -3.03 3.02
N ARG A 660 -14.25 -4.14 2.84
CA ARG A 660 -12.81 -4.11 2.55
C ARG A 660 -12.52 -3.39 1.24
N MET A 661 -13.34 -3.61 0.20
CA MET A 661 -13.22 -2.91 -1.08
C MET A 661 -13.41 -1.39 -0.93
N ASP A 662 -14.40 -0.95 -0.17
CA ASP A 662 -14.69 0.47 0.06
C ASP A 662 -13.58 1.15 0.88
N GLU A 663 -13.13 0.53 1.97
CA GLU A 663 -11.99 1.03 2.75
C GLU A 663 -10.72 1.11 1.91
N PHE A 664 -10.45 0.10 1.09
CA PHE A 664 -9.33 0.10 0.17
C PHE A 664 -9.44 1.19 -0.91
N ALA A 665 -10.63 1.44 -1.46
CA ALA A 665 -10.83 2.52 -2.42
C ALA A 665 -10.61 3.91 -1.80
N LYS A 666 -10.92 4.08 -0.50
CA LYS A 666 -10.71 5.32 0.25
C LYS A 666 -9.25 5.53 0.68
N SER A 667 -8.54 4.44 1.00
CA SER A 667 -7.20 4.49 1.59
C SER A 667 -6.04 4.13 0.64
N GLY A 668 -6.33 3.57 -0.54
CA GLY A 668 -5.32 3.05 -1.47
C GLY A 668 -4.94 3.99 -2.63
N PHE A 669 -5.73 5.04 -2.88
CA PHE A 669 -5.51 5.98 -3.98
C PHE A 669 -5.06 7.34 -3.49
N LEU A 670 -4.30 8.03 -4.32
CA LEU A 670 -3.94 9.42 -4.16
C LEU A 670 -5.16 10.31 -4.48
N PHE A 671 -5.15 11.57 -4.04
CA PHE A 671 -6.31 12.46 -4.22
C PHE A 671 -6.60 12.84 -5.68
N ASP A 672 -5.64 12.64 -6.59
CA ASP A 672 -5.83 12.77 -8.04
C ASP A 672 -6.32 11.46 -8.70
N GLY A 673 -6.66 10.45 -7.89
CA GLY A 673 -7.20 9.17 -8.32
C GLY A 673 -6.17 8.14 -8.76
N PHE A 674 -4.86 8.45 -8.73
CA PHE A 674 -3.85 7.46 -9.10
C PHE A 674 -3.67 6.42 -7.99
N TRP A 675 -3.35 5.18 -8.36
CA TRP A 675 -3.00 4.15 -7.39
C TRP A 675 -1.68 4.55 -6.74
N LYS A 676 -1.57 4.41 -5.41
CA LYS A 676 -0.45 4.96 -4.63
C LYS A 676 0.94 4.57 -5.11
N GLU A 677 1.11 3.41 -5.76
CA GLU A 677 2.40 2.97 -6.32
C GLU A 677 2.80 3.73 -7.60
N ILE A 678 1.91 4.52 -8.19
CA ILE A 678 2.18 5.37 -9.36
C ILE A 678 2.71 4.55 -10.54
N THR A 679 2.02 3.44 -10.82
CA THR A 679 2.28 2.58 -11.99
C THR A 679 0.97 2.36 -12.73
N LEU A 680 0.98 2.50 -14.05
CA LEU A 680 -0.21 2.27 -14.87
C LEU A 680 -0.57 0.79 -14.95
N SER A 681 0.42 -0.10 -14.91
CA SER A 681 0.19 -1.55 -14.84
C SER A 681 -0.60 -1.94 -13.60
N TYR A 682 -0.12 -1.51 -12.43
CA TYR A 682 -0.73 -1.87 -11.15
C TYR A 682 -1.96 -1.02 -10.84
N HIS A 683 -2.02 0.22 -11.30
CA HIS A 683 -3.28 0.98 -11.27
C HIS A 683 -4.39 0.27 -12.03
N ASN A 684 -4.11 -0.24 -13.24
CA ASN A 684 -5.09 -1.04 -13.97
C ASN A 684 -5.43 -2.34 -13.23
N GLN A 685 -4.44 -3.06 -12.72
CA GLN A 685 -4.68 -4.29 -11.95
C GLN A 685 -5.63 -4.03 -10.78
N THR A 686 -5.34 -2.98 -10.00
CA THR A 686 -6.10 -2.61 -8.81
C THR A 686 -7.49 -2.06 -9.14
N SER A 687 -7.60 -1.07 -10.03
CA SER A 687 -8.90 -0.46 -10.39
C SER A 687 -9.83 -1.44 -11.11
N ASN A 688 -9.30 -2.30 -11.99
CA ASN A 688 -10.10 -3.37 -12.60
C ASN A 688 -10.47 -4.45 -11.57
N GLY A 689 -9.61 -4.70 -10.58
CA GLY A 689 -9.89 -5.58 -9.44
C GLY A 689 -11.08 -5.09 -8.62
N ILE A 690 -11.08 -3.81 -8.24
CA ILE A 690 -12.22 -3.16 -7.55
C ILE A 690 -13.49 -3.24 -8.39
N ARG A 691 -13.41 -2.87 -9.69
CA ARG A 691 -14.56 -3.01 -10.61
C ARG A 691 -15.06 -4.46 -10.66
N GLY A 692 -14.13 -5.42 -10.64
CA GLY A 692 -14.42 -6.85 -10.59
C GLY A 692 -15.21 -7.21 -9.33
N THR A 693 -14.67 -6.91 -8.15
CA THR A 693 -15.33 -7.15 -6.85
C THR A 693 -16.73 -6.53 -6.79
N ALA A 694 -16.85 -5.25 -7.17
CA ALA A 694 -18.12 -4.56 -7.30
C ALA A 694 -19.11 -5.31 -8.22
N GLY A 695 -18.64 -5.73 -9.39
CA GLY A 695 -19.44 -6.51 -10.35
C GLY A 695 -19.88 -7.88 -9.82
N TYR A 696 -19.06 -8.55 -9.00
CA TYR A 696 -19.45 -9.80 -8.36
C TYR A 696 -20.49 -9.60 -7.27
N ALA A 697 -20.49 -8.47 -6.55
CA ALA A 697 -21.50 -8.16 -5.53
C ALA A 697 -22.81 -7.60 -6.12
N ALA A 698 -22.77 -7.04 -7.33
CA ALA A 698 -23.92 -6.39 -7.96
C ALA A 698 -25.20 -7.25 -7.97
N GLY A 699 -26.32 -6.61 -7.64
CA GLY A 699 -27.65 -7.22 -7.59
C GLY A 699 -27.87 -8.19 -6.43
N TRP A 700 -26.97 -8.23 -5.44
CA TRP A 700 -27.17 -9.02 -4.24
C TRP A 700 -28.29 -8.43 -3.37
N THR A 701 -29.13 -9.30 -2.82
CA THR A 701 -30.16 -8.95 -1.84
C THR A 701 -29.98 -9.84 -0.62
N ASP A 702 -29.87 -9.20 0.54
CA ASP A 702 -29.78 -9.91 1.79
C ASP A 702 -31.08 -10.64 2.14
N PRO A 703 -30.98 -11.78 2.84
CA PRO A 703 -32.13 -12.48 3.39
C PRO A 703 -33.02 -11.55 4.24
N ALA A 704 -34.34 -11.80 4.24
CA ALA A 704 -35.29 -11.00 5.01
C ALA A 704 -34.92 -10.99 6.50
N GLY A 705 -34.93 -9.80 7.13
CA GLY A 705 -34.58 -9.63 8.54
C GLY A 705 -33.08 -9.53 8.84
N TYR A 706 -32.20 -9.79 7.86
CA TYR A 706 -30.76 -9.60 8.04
C TYR A 706 -30.38 -8.11 8.03
N VAL A 707 -29.53 -7.74 8.98
CA VAL A 707 -28.77 -6.47 9.03
C VAL A 707 -27.35 -6.84 9.42
N SER A 708 -26.38 -6.47 8.60
CA SER A 708 -25.00 -6.89 8.80
C SER A 708 -24.39 -6.31 10.07
N SER A 709 -23.72 -7.16 10.84
CA SER A 709 -22.91 -6.74 11.99
C SER A 709 -21.58 -6.08 11.59
N ILE A 710 -21.18 -6.19 10.32
CA ILE A 710 -19.94 -5.63 9.77
C ILE A 710 -20.15 -4.16 9.36
N THR A 711 -21.22 -3.90 8.62
CA THR A 711 -21.50 -2.57 8.04
C THR A 711 -22.67 -1.84 8.70
N GLY A 712 -23.50 -2.52 9.50
CA GLY A 712 -24.75 -1.97 10.04
C GLY A 712 -25.83 -1.78 8.98
N GLN A 713 -25.64 -2.32 7.78
CA GLN A 713 -26.51 -2.12 6.63
C GLN A 713 -27.14 -3.44 6.17
N ARG A 714 -28.21 -3.30 5.42
CA ARG A 714 -28.82 -4.35 4.60
C ARG A 714 -28.61 -3.97 3.14
N PHE A 715 -28.24 -4.93 2.31
CA PHE A 715 -28.21 -4.80 0.87
C PHE A 715 -29.53 -5.27 0.27
N ASP A 716 -30.18 -4.40 -0.50
CA ASP A 716 -31.35 -4.73 -1.30
C ASP A 716 -31.04 -4.33 -2.75
N ASP A 717 -30.78 -5.31 -3.61
CA ASP A 717 -30.35 -5.09 -5.02
C ASP A 717 -29.09 -4.20 -5.09
N PHE A 718 -28.01 -4.68 -4.48
CA PHE A 718 -26.76 -3.92 -4.31
C PHE A 718 -26.30 -3.25 -5.61
N ASP A 719 -26.29 -1.91 -5.61
CA ASP A 719 -25.80 -1.09 -6.72
C ASP A 719 -24.39 -0.55 -6.41
N PRO A 720 -23.34 -1.05 -7.10
CA PRO A 720 -21.99 -0.59 -6.85
C PRO A 720 -21.75 0.89 -7.16
N SER A 721 -22.59 1.51 -8.00
CA SER A 721 -22.43 2.92 -8.38
C SER A 721 -22.70 3.90 -7.23
N VAL A 722 -23.50 3.46 -6.25
CA VAL A 722 -23.79 4.25 -5.04
C VAL A 722 -22.59 4.26 -4.09
N MET A 723 -21.89 3.13 -3.98
CA MET A 723 -20.78 2.99 -3.05
C MET A 723 -19.46 3.52 -3.61
N LEU A 724 -19.23 3.36 -4.91
CA LEU A 724 -17.99 3.75 -5.58
C LEU A 724 -18.26 4.74 -6.74
N PRO A 725 -18.81 5.94 -6.47
CA PRO A 725 -19.10 6.92 -7.52
C PRO A 725 -17.85 7.34 -8.32
N GLN A 726 -16.66 7.22 -7.73
CA GLN A 726 -15.37 7.57 -8.33
C GLN A 726 -14.81 6.52 -9.30
N ILE A 727 -15.38 5.32 -9.37
CA ILE A 727 -14.80 4.20 -10.15
C ILE A 727 -14.57 4.55 -11.62
N GLY A 728 -15.45 5.36 -12.22
CA GLY A 728 -15.31 5.81 -13.61
C GLY A 728 -14.05 6.66 -13.82
N SER A 729 -13.76 7.58 -12.89
CA SER A 729 -12.56 8.41 -12.93
C SER A 729 -11.30 7.59 -12.76
N LEU A 730 -11.30 6.62 -11.84
CA LEU A 730 -10.17 5.68 -11.66
C LEU A 730 -9.88 4.93 -12.96
N LEU A 731 -10.90 4.31 -13.57
CA LEU A 731 -10.73 3.55 -14.81
C LEU A 731 -10.33 4.42 -16.02
N ASN A 732 -10.58 5.73 -15.98
CA ASN A 732 -10.17 6.64 -17.04
C ASN A 732 -8.70 7.08 -16.94
N LEU A 733 -8.08 7.02 -15.77
CA LEU A 733 -6.75 7.58 -15.54
C LEU A 733 -5.67 7.10 -16.53
N PRO A 734 -5.59 5.80 -16.90
CA PRO A 734 -4.61 5.35 -17.88
C PRO A 734 -4.73 6.01 -19.26
N ASN A 735 -5.92 6.50 -19.61
CA ASN A 735 -6.12 7.24 -20.86
C ASN A 735 -5.46 8.62 -20.84
N LEU A 736 -5.34 9.25 -19.66
CA LEU A 736 -4.70 10.56 -19.49
C LEU A 736 -3.18 10.48 -19.64
N LEU A 737 -2.59 9.31 -19.36
CA LEU A 737 -1.15 9.06 -19.30
C LEU A 737 -0.70 8.09 -20.40
N ALA A 738 -1.15 8.34 -21.63
CA ALA A 738 -0.77 7.56 -22.80
C ALA A 738 -0.22 8.45 -23.91
N TYR A 739 0.79 7.94 -24.62
CA TYR A 739 1.31 8.56 -25.82
C TYR A 739 0.26 8.58 -26.95
N PRO A 740 0.43 9.42 -28.00
CA PRO A 740 -0.48 9.49 -29.14
C PRO A 740 -0.67 8.17 -29.90
N ASN A 741 0.30 7.25 -29.82
CA ASN A 741 0.20 5.91 -30.41
C ASN A 741 -0.56 4.89 -29.53
N GLY A 742 -1.04 5.34 -28.37
CA GLY A 742 -1.81 4.58 -27.40
C GLY A 742 -1.01 3.80 -26.37
N ASN A 743 0.33 3.70 -26.51
CA ASN A 743 1.16 3.11 -25.46
C ASN A 743 1.09 3.93 -24.18
N TYR A 744 1.14 3.27 -23.04
CA TYR A 744 1.30 3.95 -21.76
C TYR A 744 2.62 4.72 -21.70
N TYR A 745 2.61 5.83 -20.96
CA TYR A 745 3.83 6.42 -20.43
C TYR A 745 4.41 5.46 -19.38
N PRO A 746 5.58 4.83 -19.61
CA PRO A 746 6.03 3.70 -18.80
C PRO A 746 6.71 4.12 -17.49
N ILE A 747 6.03 4.93 -16.67
CA ILE A 747 6.50 5.38 -15.35
C ILE A 747 6.56 4.23 -14.34
N ASN A 748 7.63 4.18 -13.53
CA ASN A 748 7.86 3.15 -12.51
C ASN A 748 7.66 1.74 -13.11
N ASP A 749 7.06 0.80 -12.35
CA ASP A 749 6.76 -0.55 -12.84
C ASP A 749 5.55 -0.60 -13.79
N THR A 750 5.60 0.21 -14.85
CA THR A 750 4.67 0.16 -15.97
C THR A 750 5.28 -0.60 -17.13
N TRP A 751 4.55 -1.57 -17.68
CA TRP A 751 5.01 -2.29 -18.86
C TRP A 751 4.74 -1.45 -20.12
N ALA A 752 5.81 -1.03 -20.81
CA ALA A 752 5.73 -0.13 -21.96
C ALA A 752 4.93 -0.66 -23.17
N PHE A 753 4.72 -1.98 -23.27
CA PHE A 753 3.92 -2.59 -24.35
C PHE A 753 2.40 -2.40 -24.14
N GLN A 754 1.97 -2.07 -22.92
CA GLN A 754 0.56 -1.90 -22.61
C GLN A 754 0.01 -0.62 -23.22
N LYS A 755 -1.29 -0.65 -23.52
CA LYS A 755 -1.98 0.42 -24.23
C LYS A 755 -3.21 0.90 -23.49
N ALA A 756 -3.44 2.21 -23.56
CA ALA A 756 -4.71 2.81 -23.18
C ALA A 756 -5.80 2.43 -24.19
N THR A 757 -7.00 2.22 -23.69
CA THR A 757 -8.16 1.87 -24.52
C THR A 757 -8.68 3.06 -25.30
N ALA A 758 -8.56 4.27 -24.75
CA ALA A 758 -9.02 5.50 -25.38
C ALA A 758 -8.13 6.70 -24.97
N PRO A 759 -6.89 6.82 -25.49
CA PRO A 759 -5.95 7.88 -25.12
C PRO A 759 -6.56 9.29 -25.18
N GLN A 760 -6.39 10.07 -24.11
CA GLN A 760 -6.88 11.43 -23.94
C GLN A 760 -5.70 12.40 -23.94
N ASN A 761 -5.49 12.99 -25.12
CA ASN A 761 -4.31 13.75 -25.48
C ASN A 761 -4.69 15.14 -26.03
N ASP A 762 -5.70 15.75 -25.44
CA ASP A 762 -6.29 17.01 -25.86
C ASP A 762 -5.78 18.22 -25.06
N HIS A 763 -5.12 18.01 -23.91
CA HIS A 763 -4.52 19.08 -23.11
C HIS A 763 -3.26 18.65 -22.34
N SER A 764 -2.43 19.64 -22.04
CA SER A 764 -1.34 19.55 -21.06
C SER A 764 -1.96 19.43 -19.65
N LEU A 765 -1.41 18.56 -18.79
CA LEU A 765 -1.96 18.29 -17.46
C LEU A 765 -0.88 18.12 -16.39
N VAL A 766 -1.32 18.24 -15.13
CA VAL A 766 -0.54 17.91 -13.93
C VAL A 766 -1.36 16.91 -13.11
N MET A 767 -0.71 15.81 -12.69
CA MET A 767 -1.20 14.91 -11.66
C MET A 767 -0.49 15.28 -10.35
N PRO A 768 -1.09 16.14 -9.52
CA PRO A 768 -0.35 16.80 -8.44
C PRO A 768 0.11 15.84 -7.35
N ALA A 769 -0.69 14.84 -6.98
CA ALA A 769 -0.36 13.90 -5.92
C ALA A 769 0.64 12.85 -6.42
N ALA A 770 0.47 12.39 -7.66
CA ALA A 770 1.36 11.44 -8.29
C ALA A 770 2.71 12.04 -8.72
N GLY A 771 2.82 13.36 -8.76
CA GLY A 771 4.03 14.06 -9.17
C GLY A 771 4.37 13.86 -10.65
N ILE A 772 3.40 14.07 -11.55
CA ILE A 772 3.58 13.94 -13.00
C ILE A 772 3.11 15.22 -13.69
N ALA A 773 3.95 15.76 -14.56
CA ALA A 773 3.60 16.88 -15.43
C ALA A 773 3.76 16.47 -16.91
N LYS A 774 2.74 16.76 -17.73
CA LYS A 774 2.70 16.49 -19.17
C LYS A 774 2.46 17.77 -19.94
N LEU A 775 3.35 18.14 -20.85
CA LEU A 775 3.14 19.21 -21.84
C LEU A 775 2.88 18.58 -23.20
N ILE A 776 1.94 19.11 -23.98
CA ILE A 776 1.61 18.60 -25.33
C ILE A 776 1.76 19.68 -26.38
N ARG A 777 2.15 19.30 -27.61
CA ARG A 777 2.11 20.18 -28.78
C ARG A 777 1.55 19.45 -30.00
N GLY A 778 0.64 20.10 -30.70
CA GLY A 778 -0.09 19.50 -31.82
C GLY A 778 -1.21 18.55 -31.37
N GLN A 779 -1.78 17.82 -32.32
CA GLN A 779 -2.90 16.91 -32.10
C GLN A 779 -2.75 15.62 -32.92
N GLY A 780 -3.49 14.58 -32.54
CA GLY A 780 -3.52 13.30 -33.26
C GLY A 780 -2.16 12.60 -33.27
N ALA A 781 -1.89 11.81 -34.30
CA ALA A 781 -0.68 10.97 -34.38
C ALA A 781 0.63 11.76 -34.49
N GLY A 782 0.58 13.01 -34.97
CA GLY A 782 1.74 13.92 -35.06
C GLY A 782 1.92 14.81 -33.83
N GLN A 783 1.21 14.54 -32.74
CA GLN A 783 1.41 15.24 -31.48
C GLN A 783 2.73 14.84 -30.84
N SER A 784 3.40 15.82 -30.25
CA SER A 784 4.57 15.64 -29.41
C SER A 784 4.21 15.89 -27.95
N GLN A 785 4.83 15.13 -27.04
CA GLN A 785 4.57 15.18 -25.61
C GLN A 785 5.88 15.19 -24.82
N LEU A 786 5.93 16.01 -23.79
CA LEU A 786 7.03 16.10 -22.85
C LEU A 786 6.52 15.79 -21.44
N TYR A 787 7.11 14.79 -20.80
CA TYR A 787 6.80 14.39 -19.44
C TYR A 787 7.95 14.72 -18.51
N MET A 788 7.63 15.17 -17.30
CA MET A 788 8.56 15.24 -16.18
C MET A 788 7.92 14.63 -14.92
N THR A 789 8.69 13.83 -14.20
CA THR A 789 8.24 13.16 -12.97
C THR A 789 9.01 13.66 -11.75
N PHE A 790 8.29 13.86 -10.66
CA PHE A 790 8.79 14.26 -9.34
C PHE A 790 8.04 13.46 -8.28
N SER A 791 7.78 12.19 -8.58
CA SER A 791 6.82 11.35 -7.86
C SER A 791 7.28 11.05 -6.43
N PRO A 792 6.34 10.94 -5.47
CA PRO A 792 6.62 10.28 -4.21
C PRO A 792 6.90 8.78 -4.43
N LYS A 793 7.38 8.11 -3.38
CA LYS A 793 7.87 6.72 -3.43
C LYS A 793 7.09 5.83 -2.46
N PHE A 794 6.15 5.05 -2.97
CA PHE A 794 5.16 4.30 -2.17
C PHE A 794 5.02 2.81 -2.55
N GLY A 795 5.96 2.29 -3.34
CA GLY A 795 6.02 0.91 -3.78
C GLY A 795 6.20 0.81 -5.29
N HIS A 796 6.95 -0.21 -5.73
CA HIS A 796 7.29 -0.39 -7.16
C HIS A 796 8.03 0.81 -7.78
N ASP A 797 8.80 1.52 -6.95
CA ASP A 797 9.40 2.81 -7.28
C ASP A 797 10.69 2.69 -8.09
N HIS A 798 10.86 3.57 -9.08
CA HIS A 798 12.13 3.85 -9.73
C HIS A 798 12.91 4.96 -8.98
N LYS A 799 14.24 4.99 -9.13
CA LYS A 799 15.13 6.02 -8.52
C LYS A 799 15.39 7.15 -9.51
N ASP A 800 14.32 7.80 -9.95
CA ASP A 800 14.24 8.63 -11.15
C ASP A 800 13.87 10.10 -10.87
N PRO A 801 14.48 10.78 -9.87
CA PRO A 801 14.08 12.14 -9.52
C PRO A 801 14.21 13.06 -10.74
N LEU A 802 13.16 13.83 -11.04
CA LEU A 802 13.12 14.76 -12.18
C LEU A 802 13.40 14.13 -13.55
N HIS A 803 13.05 12.85 -13.74
CA HIS A 803 13.15 12.18 -15.03
C HIS A 803 12.36 12.94 -16.11
N LEU A 804 12.90 12.98 -17.33
CA LEU A 804 12.28 13.60 -18.51
C LEU A 804 12.07 12.56 -19.62
N SER A 805 10.87 12.56 -20.20
CA SER A 805 10.53 11.73 -21.35
C SER A 805 10.00 12.57 -22.50
N LEU A 806 10.49 12.31 -23.72
CA LEU A 806 10.12 13.04 -24.93
C LEU A 806 9.56 12.08 -25.98
N PHE A 807 8.28 12.26 -26.32
CA PHE A 807 7.64 11.65 -27.47
C PHE A 807 7.48 12.72 -28.56
N GLY A 808 8.01 12.47 -29.74
CA GLY A 808 7.93 13.39 -30.87
C GLY A 808 8.02 12.64 -32.18
N GLU A 809 7.45 13.19 -33.24
CA GLU A 809 7.49 12.58 -34.58
C GLU A 809 6.97 11.12 -34.60
N GLY A 810 5.97 10.83 -33.76
CA GLY A 810 5.34 9.51 -33.66
C GLY A 810 6.15 8.44 -32.92
N GLN A 811 7.23 8.83 -32.23
CA GLN A 811 8.07 7.90 -31.46
C GLN A 811 8.56 8.47 -30.14
N GLU A 812 8.91 7.57 -29.23
CA GLU A 812 9.59 7.88 -27.98
C GLU A 812 11.10 8.06 -28.28
N LEU A 813 11.58 9.29 -28.17
CA LEU A 813 12.97 9.66 -28.46
C LEU A 813 13.84 9.60 -27.21
N LEU A 814 13.28 10.02 -26.08
CA LEU A 814 13.89 9.91 -24.75
C LEU A 814 12.96 9.05 -23.89
N PRO A 815 13.20 7.74 -23.81
CA PRO A 815 12.30 6.82 -23.12
C PRO A 815 12.56 6.74 -21.61
N ASP A 816 11.51 6.39 -20.86
CA ASP A 816 11.64 5.58 -19.63
C ASP A 816 11.58 4.09 -20.03
N LEU A 817 12.36 3.24 -19.36
CA LEU A 817 12.46 1.81 -19.65
C LEU A 817 11.27 0.99 -19.12
N GLY A 818 10.60 1.47 -18.05
CA GLY A 818 9.50 0.76 -17.41
C GLY A 818 9.90 -0.59 -16.81
N TYR A 819 8.94 -1.52 -16.73
CA TYR A 819 9.10 -2.76 -15.96
C TYR A 819 9.63 -3.97 -16.77
N THR A 820 10.40 -4.83 -16.08
CA THR A 820 10.88 -6.13 -16.54
C THR A 820 11.07 -7.08 -15.36
N HIS A 821 10.88 -8.38 -15.56
CA HIS A 821 11.24 -9.43 -14.60
C HIS A 821 12.53 -10.17 -15.00
N THR A 822 13.44 -9.49 -15.71
CA THR A 822 14.75 -10.03 -16.09
C THR A 822 15.85 -9.61 -15.11
N PHE A 823 17.06 -10.17 -15.26
CA PHE A 823 18.22 -9.72 -14.47
C PHE A 823 18.61 -8.25 -14.68
N TYR A 824 18.01 -7.55 -15.66
CA TYR A 824 18.21 -6.11 -15.89
C TYR A 824 17.23 -5.24 -15.11
N ARG A 825 16.44 -5.82 -14.20
CA ARG A 825 15.53 -5.06 -13.35
C ARG A 825 16.24 -3.99 -12.53
N GLN A 826 17.37 -4.30 -11.89
CA GLN A 826 18.10 -3.28 -11.11
C GLN A 826 18.64 -2.14 -11.98
N TRP A 827 18.93 -2.40 -13.27
CA TRP A 827 19.24 -1.35 -14.23
C TRP A 827 18.05 -0.42 -14.49
N THR A 828 16.86 -0.98 -14.73
CA THR A 828 15.62 -0.17 -14.89
C THR A 828 15.28 0.66 -13.66
N LEU A 829 15.71 0.23 -12.48
CA LEU A 829 15.48 0.96 -11.23
C LEU A 829 16.48 2.07 -10.98
N SER A 830 17.71 1.92 -11.47
CA SER A 830 18.84 2.79 -11.16
C SER A 830 18.66 4.23 -11.66
N THR A 831 19.24 5.21 -10.97
CA THR A 831 19.15 6.61 -11.43
C THR A 831 19.82 6.81 -12.79
N LEU A 832 20.95 6.14 -13.04
CA LEU A 832 21.62 6.19 -14.35
C LEU A 832 20.80 5.52 -15.46
N GLY A 833 19.84 4.66 -15.14
CA GLY A 833 18.89 4.09 -16.09
C GLY A 833 17.88 5.09 -16.65
N HIS A 834 17.80 6.29 -16.06
CA HIS A 834 16.81 7.32 -16.39
C HIS A 834 17.45 8.55 -17.05
N ASN A 835 16.59 9.44 -17.54
CA ASN A 835 16.98 10.71 -18.15
C ASN A 835 17.03 11.80 -17.07
N THR A 836 18.05 11.77 -16.21
CA THR A 836 18.23 12.71 -15.09
C THR A 836 19.70 12.85 -14.68
N VAL A 837 20.00 13.56 -13.58
CA VAL A 837 21.36 13.73 -13.05
C VAL A 837 21.66 12.76 -11.92
N VAL A 838 22.77 12.03 -12.03
CA VAL A 838 23.33 11.21 -10.94
C VAL A 838 24.32 12.05 -10.13
N VAL A 839 24.21 12.00 -8.80
CA VAL A 839 25.14 12.66 -7.88
C VAL A 839 26.07 11.62 -7.24
N ASP A 840 27.37 11.90 -7.25
CA ASP A 840 28.44 11.09 -6.64
C ASP A 840 28.50 9.62 -7.11
N GLY A 841 27.92 9.31 -8.28
CA GLY A 841 27.78 7.94 -8.75
C GLY A 841 26.96 7.09 -7.78
N LYS A 842 25.81 7.60 -7.34
CA LYS A 842 24.90 6.90 -6.44
C LYS A 842 23.47 7.04 -6.95
N ASP A 843 22.67 6.02 -6.70
CA ASP A 843 21.23 6.14 -6.87
C ASP A 843 20.64 7.16 -5.90
N ALA A 844 19.60 7.84 -6.36
CA ALA A 844 18.73 8.64 -5.51
C ALA A 844 18.10 7.81 -4.38
N SER A 845 17.89 8.44 -3.24
CA SER A 845 17.17 7.85 -2.11
C SER A 845 15.67 7.81 -2.38
N ILE A 846 15.06 6.66 -2.09
CA ILE A 846 13.60 6.47 -2.05
C ILE A 846 13.09 6.24 -0.62
N LYS A 847 13.94 6.53 0.38
CA LYS A 847 13.66 6.36 1.82
C LYS A 847 13.63 7.73 2.51
N ASP A 848 13.08 7.76 3.73
CA ASP A 848 13.02 8.93 4.60
C ASP A 848 12.47 10.17 3.86
N ALA A 849 13.21 11.28 3.84
CA ALA A 849 12.82 12.50 3.13
C ALA A 849 12.61 12.27 1.62
N GLY A 850 13.39 11.37 0.99
CA GLY A 850 13.27 11.03 -0.43
C GLY A 850 11.95 10.32 -0.78
N LYS A 851 11.28 9.72 0.21
CA LYS A 851 9.95 9.09 0.06
C LYS A 851 8.89 10.08 -0.42
N GLN A 852 9.02 11.36 -0.05
CA GLN A 852 8.02 12.39 -0.35
C GLN A 852 8.04 12.88 -1.81
N GLY A 853 9.05 12.50 -2.60
CA GLY A 853 9.17 12.97 -3.97
C GLY A 853 9.59 14.44 -4.05
N GLY A 854 9.40 15.05 -5.23
CA GLY A 854 9.71 16.45 -5.47
C GLY A 854 8.47 17.34 -5.44
N LYS A 855 8.66 18.61 -5.81
CA LYS A 855 7.58 19.60 -5.90
C LYS A 855 7.64 20.37 -7.21
N LEU A 856 6.48 20.54 -7.84
CA LEU A 856 6.31 21.41 -9.00
C LEU A 856 6.29 22.87 -8.54
N THR A 857 7.18 23.68 -9.07
CA THR A 857 7.29 25.12 -8.77
C THR A 857 7.02 25.98 -9.98
N ALA A 858 6.79 25.45 -11.17
CA ALA A 858 6.23 26.22 -12.28
C ALA A 858 5.53 25.28 -13.27
N TYR A 859 4.46 25.78 -13.89
CA TYR A 859 3.76 25.09 -14.97
C TYR A 859 3.00 26.15 -15.80
N ASN A 860 3.66 26.61 -16.85
CA ASN A 860 3.29 27.79 -17.61
C ASN A 860 2.90 27.40 -19.03
N LEU A 861 1.63 27.63 -19.36
CA LEU A 861 1.11 27.59 -20.72
C LEU A 861 1.07 29.05 -21.22
N PHE A 862 2.15 29.52 -21.84
CA PHE A 862 2.32 30.95 -22.15
C PHE A 862 1.38 31.43 -23.26
N SER A 863 1.09 30.57 -24.24
CA SER A 863 0.08 30.82 -25.27
C SER A 863 -1.10 29.85 -25.17
N ALA A 864 -2.29 30.32 -25.56
CA ALA A 864 -3.50 29.49 -25.55
C ALA A 864 -3.42 28.32 -26.55
N SER A 865 -2.62 28.45 -27.61
CA SER A 865 -2.29 27.40 -28.58
C SER A 865 -1.30 26.36 -28.05
N GLY A 866 -0.56 26.67 -26.97
CA GLY A 866 0.48 25.80 -26.42
C GLY A 866 1.82 25.88 -27.17
N ASP A 867 2.08 26.95 -27.93
CA ASP A 867 3.32 27.10 -28.69
C ASP A 867 4.55 27.35 -27.82
N VAL A 868 4.39 27.98 -26.66
CA VAL A 868 5.45 28.14 -25.67
C VAL A 868 4.94 27.66 -24.33
N GLN A 869 5.57 26.61 -23.80
CA GLN A 869 5.21 26.01 -22.52
C GLN A 869 6.48 25.79 -21.69
N ALA A 870 6.37 25.85 -20.38
CA ALA A 870 7.47 25.53 -19.47
C ALA A 870 6.97 24.91 -18.18
N MET A 871 7.82 24.12 -17.55
CA MET A 871 7.59 23.61 -16.20
C MET A 871 8.88 23.67 -15.39
N GLN A 872 8.76 23.65 -14.07
CA GLN A 872 9.91 23.55 -13.17
C GLN A 872 9.56 22.71 -11.95
N ALA A 873 10.46 21.81 -11.55
CA ALA A 873 10.32 21.05 -10.32
C ALA A 873 11.66 20.93 -9.57
N HIS A 874 11.56 20.65 -8.28
CA HIS A 874 12.67 20.53 -7.32
C HIS A 874 12.56 19.21 -6.56
N GLN A 875 13.69 18.55 -6.30
CA GLN A 875 13.76 17.30 -5.53
C GLN A 875 15.10 17.13 -4.81
N GLU A 876 15.51 18.12 -4.02
CA GLU A 876 16.78 18.12 -3.27
C GLU A 876 16.87 16.94 -2.30
N ASN A 877 15.73 16.52 -1.74
CA ASN A 877 15.60 15.37 -0.84
C ASN A 877 15.97 14.01 -1.47
N ALA A 878 16.20 13.94 -2.79
CA ALA A 878 16.70 12.74 -3.45
C ALA A 878 18.13 12.37 -3.02
N TYR A 879 18.95 13.34 -2.60
CA TYR A 879 20.36 13.12 -2.25
C TYR A 879 20.74 13.84 -0.94
N PRO A 880 21.30 13.12 0.05
CA PRO A 880 21.83 13.76 1.25
C PRO A 880 22.96 14.74 0.91
N GLY A 881 22.91 15.96 1.44
CA GLY A 881 23.96 16.97 1.25
C GLY A 881 23.85 17.77 -0.06
N VAL A 882 22.76 17.61 -0.80
CA VAL A 882 22.45 18.42 -1.99
C VAL A 882 21.52 19.56 -1.59
N SER A 883 21.87 20.78 -1.99
CA SER A 883 21.12 22.01 -1.68
C SER A 883 20.24 22.50 -2.84
N GLU A 884 20.51 22.05 -4.06
CA GLU A 884 19.72 22.31 -5.26
C GLU A 884 19.68 21.02 -6.09
N TYR A 885 18.49 20.61 -6.52
CA TYR A 885 18.29 19.56 -7.51
C TYR A 885 17.00 19.90 -8.24
N SER A 886 17.10 20.72 -9.29
CA SER A 886 15.94 21.26 -10.00
C SER A 886 16.09 21.11 -11.51
N ARG A 887 14.94 21.01 -12.17
CA ARG A 887 14.85 20.87 -13.62
C ARG A 887 13.77 21.76 -14.17
N GLU A 888 14.09 22.44 -15.26
CA GLU A 888 13.23 23.41 -15.91
C GLU A 888 13.26 23.21 -17.43
N PRO A 889 12.38 22.37 -17.98
CA PRO A 889 12.24 22.23 -19.41
C PRO A 889 11.21 23.22 -19.99
N TRP A 890 11.58 23.81 -21.12
CA TRP A 890 10.73 24.62 -22.00
C TRP A 890 10.40 23.82 -23.26
N PHE A 891 9.13 23.77 -23.65
CA PHE A 891 8.68 23.09 -24.86
C PHE A 891 8.14 24.12 -25.85
N ILE A 892 8.87 24.33 -26.95
CA ILE A 892 8.73 25.50 -27.83
C ILE A 892 8.44 25.04 -29.25
N GLY A 893 7.45 25.64 -29.88
CA GLY A 893 7.11 25.43 -31.29
C GLY A 893 7.92 26.30 -32.23
N PHE A 894 8.33 25.74 -33.37
CA PHE A 894 8.89 26.55 -34.45
C PHE A 894 7.85 27.53 -34.99
N ASP A 895 8.26 28.76 -35.20
CA ASP A 895 7.38 29.80 -35.70
C ASP A 895 6.75 29.46 -37.05
N GLY A 896 5.47 29.81 -37.22
CA GLY A 896 4.71 29.51 -38.44
C GLY A 896 4.44 28.04 -38.72
N THR A 897 4.88 27.10 -37.86
CA THR A 897 4.62 25.66 -38.05
C THR A 897 3.36 25.20 -37.33
N ALA A 898 2.60 24.32 -37.96
CA ALA A 898 1.44 23.67 -37.35
C ALA A 898 1.83 22.29 -36.80
N GLY A 899 1.11 21.81 -35.78
CA GLY A 899 1.26 20.44 -35.26
C GLY A 899 2.27 20.31 -34.12
N GLY A 900 2.91 19.14 -34.01
CA GLY A 900 3.82 18.80 -32.91
C GLY A 900 5.29 19.19 -33.10
N SER A 901 5.63 19.87 -34.21
CA SER A 901 7.02 20.23 -34.56
C SER A 901 7.57 21.35 -33.67
N GLY A 902 8.72 21.15 -33.05
CA GLY A 902 9.33 22.07 -32.10
C GLY A 902 10.53 21.45 -31.40
N TYR A 903 11.01 22.09 -30.35
CA TYR A 903 12.20 21.68 -29.61
C TYR A 903 12.03 21.89 -28.10
N VAL A 904 12.92 21.30 -27.32
CA VAL A 904 12.97 21.43 -25.85
C VAL A 904 14.23 22.19 -25.45
N VAL A 905 14.12 23.19 -24.58
CA VAL A 905 15.27 23.75 -23.84
C VAL A 905 15.21 23.22 -22.42
N ASP A 906 16.16 22.38 -22.03
CA ASP A 906 16.23 21.75 -20.71
C ASP A 906 17.32 22.42 -19.86
N LEU A 907 16.93 22.98 -18.72
CA LEU A 907 17.83 23.59 -17.75
C LEU A 907 17.83 22.75 -16.48
N PHE A 908 18.94 22.06 -16.19
CA PHE A 908 19.09 21.25 -14.98
C PHE A 908 20.12 21.91 -14.05
N ARG A 909 19.76 22.09 -12.77
CA ARG A 909 20.61 22.70 -11.75
C ARG A 909 20.83 21.73 -10.62
N VAL A 910 22.09 21.60 -10.19
CA VAL A 910 22.44 20.75 -9.05
C VAL A 910 23.59 21.38 -8.25
N ALA A 911 23.46 21.41 -6.93
CA ALA A 911 24.48 21.95 -6.03
C ALA A 911 24.74 21.02 -4.83
N GLY A 912 26.02 20.78 -4.54
CA GLY A 912 26.51 19.80 -3.56
C GLY A 912 27.34 18.69 -4.22
N GLY A 913 27.84 17.73 -3.45
CA GLY A 913 28.59 16.59 -3.98
C GLY A 913 29.92 16.94 -4.68
N GLY A 914 30.58 15.92 -5.25
CA GLY A 914 31.85 16.06 -5.99
C GLY A 914 31.79 15.58 -7.43
N LYS A 915 30.69 14.95 -7.84
CA LYS A 915 30.49 14.47 -9.22
C LYS A 915 29.03 14.57 -9.63
N HIS A 916 28.76 15.21 -10.76
CA HIS A 916 27.43 15.31 -11.37
C HIS A 916 27.44 14.69 -12.76
N GLU A 917 26.47 13.83 -13.05
CA GLU A 917 26.40 13.10 -14.33
C GLU A 917 25.01 13.29 -14.94
N TYR A 918 24.88 14.21 -15.89
CA TYR A 918 23.65 14.39 -16.66
C TYR A 918 23.54 13.28 -17.71
N ALA A 919 22.44 12.53 -17.71
CA ALA A 919 22.30 11.35 -18.55
C ALA A 919 21.02 11.39 -19.40
N LEU A 920 21.11 10.92 -20.66
CA LEU A 920 19.95 10.66 -21.54
C LEU A 920 20.06 9.28 -22.18
N ASN A 921 18.92 8.60 -22.25
CA ASN A 921 18.66 7.41 -23.04
C ASN A 921 18.23 7.83 -24.46
N GLY A 922 18.71 7.16 -25.50
CA GLY A 922 18.10 7.24 -26.83
C GLY A 922 16.98 6.22 -27.04
N ASP A 923 16.42 6.15 -28.25
CA ASP A 923 15.29 5.28 -28.59
C ASP A 923 15.55 3.82 -28.14
N ALA A 924 14.72 3.33 -27.22
CA ALA A 924 14.80 1.98 -26.66
C ALA A 924 14.04 0.93 -27.49
N ASN A 925 13.13 1.36 -28.36
CA ASN A 925 12.28 0.49 -29.16
C ASN A 925 12.88 0.16 -30.53
N ARG A 926 13.97 0.83 -30.94
CA ARG A 926 14.57 0.76 -32.28
C ARG A 926 16.09 0.86 -32.26
N ASP A 927 16.72 0.58 -33.40
CA ASP A 927 18.17 0.72 -33.54
C ASP A 927 18.52 2.20 -33.65
N ALA A 928 19.16 2.74 -32.62
CA ALA A 928 19.58 4.12 -32.59
C ALA A 928 21.09 4.24 -32.32
N VAL A 929 21.70 5.27 -32.88
CA VAL A 929 23.11 5.61 -32.69
C VAL A 929 23.22 7.09 -32.38
N ILE A 930 24.02 7.44 -31.38
CA ILE A 930 24.39 8.83 -31.06
C ILE A 930 25.82 9.08 -31.54
N THR A 931 26.02 10.16 -32.27
CA THR A 931 27.34 10.70 -32.65
C THR A 931 27.53 12.08 -32.05
N ALA A 932 28.79 12.50 -31.85
CA ALA A 932 29.13 13.84 -31.37
C ALA A 932 29.91 14.63 -32.41
N ASN A 933 29.84 15.96 -32.35
CA ASN A 933 30.69 16.86 -33.14
C ASN A 933 32.14 16.94 -32.63
N VAL A 934 32.41 16.42 -31.42
CA VAL A 934 33.75 16.30 -30.84
C VAL A 934 34.37 14.93 -31.12
N PRO A 935 35.71 14.84 -31.31
CA PRO A 935 36.40 13.55 -31.47
C PRO A 935 36.28 12.68 -30.21
N LEU A 936 35.84 11.43 -30.39
CA LEU A 936 35.65 10.48 -29.30
C LEU A 936 36.79 9.47 -29.23
N GLU A 937 37.34 9.26 -28.04
CA GLU A 937 38.35 8.24 -27.74
C GLU A 937 37.70 6.99 -27.10
N ASN A 938 38.43 5.87 -27.10
CA ASN A 938 37.95 4.65 -26.45
C ASN A 938 38.22 4.71 -24.94
N TYR A 939 37.17 4.84 -24.13
CA TYR A 939 37.29 4.77 -22.67
C TYR A 939 37.47 3.32 -22.20
N GLY A 940 36.61 2.41 -22.67
CA GLY A 940 36.67 1.02 -22.25
C GLY A 940 35.38 0.23 -22.48
N PRO A 941 35.36 -1.05 -22.09
CA PRO A 941 34.19 -1.91 -22.26
C PRO A 941 33.00 -1.49 -21.38
N TYR A 942 33.24 -0.76 -20.28
CA TYR A 942 32.23 -0.28 -19.33
C TYR A 942 32.58 1.12 -18.81
N LEU A 943 31.64 1.84 -18.19
CA LEU A 943 31.87 3.16 -17.56
C LEU A 943 32.57 3.06 -16.19
N VAL A 944 33.46 2.08 -16.02
CA VAL A 944 34.19 1.84 -14.76
C VAL A 944 35.62 2.35 -14.89
N ASN A 945 36.13 2.93 -13.81
CA ASN A 945 37.52 3.37 -13.76
C ASN A 945 38.45 2.15 -13.62
N GLY A 946 39.54 2.13 -14.38
CA GLY A 946 40.55 1.07 -14.30
C GLY A 946 40.11 -0.23 -14.98
N SER A 947 40.39 -1.38 -14.34
CA SER A 947 40.05 -2.70 -14.88
C SER A 947 39.60 -3.67 -13.78
N PRO A 948 38.58 -3.30 -12.98
CA PRO A 948 38.04 -4.22 -11.98
C PRO A 948 37.36 -5.42 -12.67
N THR A 949 37.21 -6.51 -11.91
CA THR A 949 36.39 -7.63 -12.38
C THR A 949 34.92 -7.21 -12.37
N ILE A 950 34.22 -7.45 -13.48
CA ILE A 950 32.79 -7.16 -13.62
C ILE A 950 31.97 -8.34 -13.10
N ILE A 951 31.01 -8.05 -12.24
CA ILE A 951 30.06 -9.01 -11.66
C ILE A 951 28.70 -8.76 -12.33
N GLN A 952 28.28 -9.67 -13.22
CA GLN A 952 27.00 -9.58 -13.90
C GLN A 952 25.84 -9.98 -12.96
N PRO A 953 24.65 -9.38 -13.08
CA PRO A 953 23.48 -9.82 -12.32
C PRO A 953 23.02 -11.21 -12.80
N ALA A 954 22.63 -12.09 -11.87
CA ALA A 954 22.15 -13.43 -12.21
C ALA A 954 20.61 -13.53 -12.18
N GLN A 955 19.93 -12.65 -11.45
CA GLN A 955 18.48 -12.63 -11.26
C GLN A 955 17.96 -11.19 -11.07
N GLU A 956 16.65 -11.02 -11.07
CA GLU A 956 15.94 -9.73 -10.97
C GLU A 956 16.36 -8.86 -9.76
N THR A 957 16.73 -9.49 -8.65
CA THR A 957 17.10 -8.81 -7.40
C THR A 957 18.59 -8.46 -7.30
N ASP A 958 19.42 -8.91 -8.24
CA ASP A 958 20.86 -8.68 -8.18
C ASP A 958 21.23 -7.39 -8.92
N THR A 959 21.99 -6.51 -8.27
CA THR A 959 22.47 -5.27 -8.91
C THR A 959 23.63 -5.52 -9.88
N GLY A 960 24.32 -6.65 -9.78
CA GLY A 960 25.68 -6.78 -10.29
C GLY A 960 26.65 -5.85 -9.56
N GLY A 961 27.85 -5.65 -10.09
CA GLY A 961 28.81 -4.67 -9.57
C GLY A 961 30.23 -4.87 -10.08
N THR A 962 31.19 -4.34 -9.32
CA THR A 962 32.63 -4.48 -9.60
C THR A 962 33.39 -4.98 -8.37
N SER A 963 34.56 -5.59 -8.58
CA SER A 963 35.41 -6.11 -7.49
C SER A 963 35.92 -5.06 -6.50
N ASP A 964 35.85 -3.78 -6.87
CA ASP A 964 36.27 -2.62 -6.09
C ASP A 964 35.09 -1.73 -5.63
N ASN A 965 33.84 -2.23 -5.74
CA ASN A 965 32.62 -1.57 -5.28
C ASN A 965 32.38 -0.18 -5.90
N GLN A 966 32.67 0.00 -7.18
CA GLN A 966 32.20 1.16 -7.95
C GLN A 966 30.67 1.12 -8.08
N TYR A 967 30.08 2.25 -8.47
CA TYR A 967 28.64 2.36 -8.69
C TYR A 967 28.17 1.30 -9.70
N TYR A 968 27.26 0.43 -9.27
CA TYR A 968 26.82 -0.71 -10.06
C TYR A 968 26.17 -0.29 -11.38
N GLY A 969 25.55 0.90 -11.46
CA GLY A 969 24.96 1.43 -12.70
C GLY A 969 25.96 1.52 -13.86
N TYR A 970 27.26 1.72 -13.57
CA TYR A 970 28.30 1.84 -14.58
C TYR A 970 28.56 0.57 -15.39
N ILE A 971 28.25 -0.62 -14.87
CA ILE A 971 28.44 -1.88 -15.61
C ILE A 971 27.39 -2.06 -16.72
N TYR A 972 26.32 -1.26 -16.72
CA TYR A 972 25.27 -1.32 -17.73
C TYR A 972 25.49 -0.36 -18.89
N VAL A 973 26.54 0.47 -18.83
CA VAL A 973 26.96 1.33 -19.94
C VAL A 973 28.15 0.66 -20.60
N LYS A 974 27.93 0.06 -21.76
CA LYS A 974 28.87 -0.76 -22.54
C LYS A 974 29.49 0.05 -23.68
N ASP A 975 30.60 -0.45 -24.23
CA ASP A 975 31.27 0.10 -25.42
C ASP A 975 31.54 1.62 -25.30
N VAL A 976 32.08 2.04 -24.16
CA VAL A 976 32.13 3.46 -23.78
C VAL A 976 33.22 4.19 -24.54
N ARG A 977 32.81 5.31 -25.13
CA ARG A 977 33.66 6.32 -25.74
C ARG A 977 33.63 7.59 -24.89
N GLU A 978 34.73 8.33 -24.85
CA GLU A 978 34.81 9.59 -24.11
C GLU A 978 35.39 10.76 -24.93
N ALA A 979 35.11 11.98 -24.51
CA ALA A 979 35.81 13.18 -24.95
C ALA A 979 35.85 14.23 -23.82
N ASP A 980 36.97 14.93 -23.67
CA ASP A 980 37.03 16.13 -22.82
C ASP A 980 36.28 17.29 -23.50
N VAL A 981 35.48 18.04 -22.74
CA VAL A 981 34.70 19.18 -23.24
C VAL A 981 34.96 20.43 -22.39
N PRO A 982 36.17 21.03 -22.49
CA PRO A 982 36.65 22.03 -21.54
C PRO A 982 35.87 23.36 -21.58
N ASP A 983 35.28 23.71 -22.73
CA ASP A 983 34.39 24.86 -22.91
C ASP A 983 32.92 24.53 -22.62
N GLY A 984 32.65 23.28 -22.25
CA GLY A 984 31.34 22.74 -21.91
C GLY A 984 30.38 22.55 -23.09
N SER A 985 30.75 22.95 -24.31
CA SER A 985 29.85 22.99 -25.48
C SER A 985 30.05 21.80 -26.41
N TYR A 986 28.96 21.18 -26.85
CA TYR A 986 28.99 20.04 -27.77
C TYR A 986 27.64 19.86 -28.47
N GLU A 987 27.65 19.13 -29.57
CA GLU A 987 26.45 18.73 -30.30
C GLU A 987 26.43 17.22 -30.47
N LEU A 988 25.23 16.65 -30.33
CA LEU A 988 24.95 15.24 -30.54
C LEU A 988 23.87 15.08 -31.61
N THR A 989 24.00 14.04 -32.43
CA THR A 989 22.96 13.62 -33.36
C THR A 989 22.59 12.18 -33.06
N MET A 990 21.32 11.94 -32.75
CA MET A 990 20.72 10.62 -32.68
C MET A 990 20.08 10.27 -34.02
N THR A 991 20.52 9.18 -34.63
CA THR A 991 19.89 8.60 -35.82
C THR A 991 19.21 7.29 -35.49
N THR A 992 17.99 7.09 -36.01
CA THR A 992 17.15 5.93 -35.64
C THR A 992 16.70 5.16 -36.87
N LYS A 993 16.73 3.82 -36.79
CA LYS A 993 16.25 2.90 -37.82
C LYS A 993 15.40 1.78 -37.26
N SER A 994 14.43 1.33 -38.05
CA SER A 994 13.70 0.08 -37.84
C SER A 994 14.04 -0.87 -38.98
N GLY A 995 14.96 -1.80 -38.72
CA GLY A 995 15.59 -2.57 -39.79
C GLY A 995 16.35 -1.64 -40.74
N THR A 996 15.95 -1.60 -42.02
CA THR A 996 16.55 -0.71 -43.02
C THR A 996 15.79 0.61 -43.21
N VAL A 997 14.70 0.83 -42.46
CA VAL A 997 13.82 2.01 -42.63
C VAL A 997 14.23 3.09 -41.65
N ASP A 998 14.57 4.27 -42.16
CA ASP A 998 14.87 5.44 -41.33
C ASP A 998 13.63 5.90 -40.55
N LYS A 999 13.86 6.37 -39.33
CA LYS A 999 12.84 6.82 -38.37
C LYS A 999 13.17 8.24 -37.90
N ALA A 1000 12.40 8.77 -36.95
CA ALA A 1000 12.67 10.11 -36.47
C ALA A 1000 14.02 10.16 -35.74
N ASN A 1001 14.67 11.30 -35.88
CA ASN A 1001 16.00 11.59 -35.37
C ASN A 1001 15.91 12.73 -34.38
N MET A 1002 17.02 13.03 -33.70
CA MET A 1002 17.09 14.14 -32.77
C MET A 1002 18.48 14.76 -32.77
N ASN A 1003 18.54 16.09 -32.86
CA ASN A 1003 19.76 16.85 -32.60
C ASN A 1003 19.72 17.40 -31.18
N VAL A 1004 20.86 17.38 -30.50
CA VAL A 1004 21.01 17.89 -29.13
C VAL A 1004 22.22 18.80 -29.07
N PHE A 1005 22.00 20.08 -28.79
CA PHE A 1005 23.06 20.97 -28.32
C PHE A 1005 23.18 20.83 -26.79
N GLY A 1006 24.39 20.82 -26.26
CA GLY A 1006 24.65 20.76 -24.82
C GLY A 1006 25.68 21.78 -24.37
N PHE A 1007 25.47 22.35 -23.18
CA PHE A 1007 26.37 23.27 -22.50
C PHE A 1007 26.47 22.95 -21.00
N ALA A 1008 27.70 22.86 -20.47
CA ALA A 1008 28.00 22.45 -19.09
C ALA A 1008 28.76 23.50 -18.25
N GLY A 1009 28.92 24.71 -18.81
CA GLY A 1009 29.83 25.72 -18.27
C GLY A 1009 31.30 25.30 -18.33
N SER A 1010 32.18 26.12 -17.76
CA SER A 1010 33.60 25.79 -17.61
C SER A 1010 33.79 24.75 -16.49
N GLY A 1011 34.78 23.87 -16.64
CA GLY A 1011 35.14 22.92 -15.60
C GLY A 1011 35.78 21.65 -16.15
N ASN A 1012 35.96 20.66 -15.27
CA ASN A 1012 36.36 19.32 -15.69
C ASN A 1012 35.14 18.57 -16.22
N ASN A 1013 34.78 18.83 -17.48
CA ASN A 1013 33.65 18.21 -18.14
C ASN A 1013 34.13 17.10 -19.08
N ARG A 1014 33.49 15.94 -18.99
CA ARG A 1014 33.73 14.79 -19.86
C ARG A 1014 32.43 14.26 -20.44
N LEU A 1015 32.41 14.14 -21.74
CA LEU A 1015 31.35 13.50 -22.51
C LEU A 1015 31.62 12.00 -22.57
N PHE A 1016 30.59 11.19 -22.34
CA PHE A 1016 30.60 9.75 -22.56
C PHE A 1016 29.43 9.34 -23.47
N ILE A 1017 29.72 8.49 -24.45
CA ILE A 1017 28.72 7.84 -25.30
C ILE A 1017 28.95 6.33 -25.23
N GLY A 1018 27.90 5.59 -24.89
CA GLY A 1018 27.93 4.14 -24.82
C GLY A 1018 26.61 3.51 -25.21
N LYS A 1019 26.42 2.26 -24.83
CA LYS A 1019 25.21 1.48 -25.07
C LYS A 1019 24.70 0.85 -23.78
N SER A 1020 23.39 0.84 -23.58
CA SER A 1020 22.78 0.24 -22.39
C SER A 1020 21.59 -0.65 -22.74
N PRO A 1021 21.25 -1.64 -21.91
CA PRO A 1021 20.11 -2.50 -22.20
C PRO A 1021 18.82 -1.70 -22.43
N SER A 1022 18.17 -1.96 -23.57
CA SER A 1022 16.96 -1.24 -24.00
C SER A 1022 15.65 -1.90 -23.58
N LEU A 1023 15.70 -3.19 -23.22
CA LEU A 1023 14.53 -4.03 -23.00
C LEU A 1023 13.53 -4.05 -24.16
N ARG A 1024 13.98 -3.72 -25.39
CA ARG A 1024 13.15 -3.62 -26.59
C ARG A 1024 12.19 -4.79 -26.77
N ALA A 1025 12.68 -6.02 -26.53
CA ALA A 1025 11.87 -7.22 -26.69
C ALA A 1025 10.63 -7.23 -25.77
N THR A 1026 10.81 -6.95 -24.47
CA THR A 1026 9.69 -6.81 -23.52
C THR A 1026 8.79 -5.63 -23.90
N ARG A 1027 9.39 -4.48 -24.23
CA ARG A 1027 8.67 -3.23 -24.54
C ARG A 1027 7.80 -3.31 -25.79
N VAL A 1028 8.17 -4.14 -26.77
CA VAL A 1028 7.46 -4.25 -28.06
C VAL A 1028 6.62 -5.51 -28.16
N ASN A 1029 7.08 -6.64 -27.62
CA ASN A 1029 6.45 -7.96 -27.82
C ASN A 1029 5.70 -8.49 -26.59
N GLY A 1030 5.80 -7.82 -25.45
CA GLY A 1030 5.07 -8.19 -24.23
C GLY A 1030 5.75 -9.24 -23.36
N LEU A 1031 5.02 -9.73 -22.35
CA LEU A 1031 5.53 -10.62 -21.29
C LEU A 1031 6.12 -11.93 -21.80
N SER A 1032 5.70 -12.44 -22.96
CA SER A 1032 6.31 -13.63 -23.58
C SER A 1032 7.77 -13.40 -23.99
N SER A 1033 8.18 -12.15 -24.16
CA SER A 1033 9.55 -11.75 -24.45
C SER A 1033 10.28 -11.17 -23.23
N ASP A 1034 9.66 -11.20 -22.04
CA ASP A 1034 10.27 -10.74 -20.79
C ASP A 1034 11.15 -11.83 -20.15
N THR A 1035 12.22 -12.17 -20.87
CA THR A 1035 13.15 -13.24 -20.51
C THR A 1035 14.61 -12.78 -20.62
N ASN A 1036 15.50 -13.37 -19.83
CA ASN A 1036 16.92 -13.05 -19.83
C ASN A 1036 17.56 -13.19 -21.23
N ALA A 1037 17.15 -14.19 -22.02
CA ALA A 1037 17.66 -14.43 -23.37
C ALA A 1037 17.23 -13.34 -24.38
N GLU A 1038 16.06 -12.74 -24.18
CA GLU A 1038 15.58 -11.63 -25.00
C GLU A 1038 16.16 -10.28 -24.54
N ALA A 1039 16.34 -10.09 -23.24
CA ALA A 1039 16.81 -8.83 -22.65
C ALA A 1039 18.21 -8.40 -23.10
N VAL A 1040 19.07 -9.35 -23.48
CA VAL A 1040 20.46 -9.08 -23.91
C VAL A 1040 20.62 -8.80 -25.41
N LYS A 1041 19.55 -8.89 -26.20
CA LYS A 1041 19.64 -8.78 -27.66
C LYS A 1041 19.77 -7.36 -28.18
N TYR A 1042 19.28 -6.38 -27.42
CA TYR A 1042 19.12 -5.02 -27.89
C TYR A 1042 19.61 -4.02 -26.86
N ASP A 1043 20.53 -3.16 -27.26
CA ASP A 1043 20.93 -1.98 -26.50
C ASP A 1043 20.34 -0.71 -27.15
N MET A 1044 20.21 0.34 -26.34
CA MET A 1044 19.93 1.72 -26.75
C MET A 1044 21.20 2.56 -26.57
N PRO A 1045 21.41 3.63 -27.34
CA PRO A 1045 22.53 4.51 -27.10
C PRO A 1045 22.32 5.28 -25.78
N LYS A 1046 23.39 5.47 -25.03
CA LYS A 1046 23.40 6.18 -23.75
C LYS A 1046 24.38 7.35 -23.84
N PHE A 1047 23.91 8.54 -23.49
CA PHE A 1047 24.72 9.74 -23.39
C PHE A 1047 24.84 10.15 -21.92
N ILE A 1048 26.06 10.49 -21.50
CA ILE A 1048 26.37 10.97 -20.15
C ILE A 1048 27.36 12.13 -20.26
N LEU A 1049 27.07 13.25 -19.61
CA LEU A 1049 28.00 14.34 -19.39
C LEU A 1049 28.36 14.39 -17.91
N ARG A 1050 29.63 14.16 -17.60
CA ARG A 1050 30.16 14.17 -16.24
C ARG A 1050 30.90 15.47 -15.96
N LYS A 1051 30.59 16.11 -14.84
CA LYS A 1051 31.36 17.21 -14.24
C LYS A 1051 31.91 16.73 -12.89
N GLU A 1052 33.21 16.93 -12.65
CA GLU A 1052 33.89 16.51 -11.42
C GLU A 1052 34.61 17.69 -10.73
N GLY A 1053 34.59 17.70 -9.40
CA GLY A 1053 35.22 18.73 -8.59
C GLY A 1053 34.93 18.56 -7.10
N THR A 1054 34.98 19.66 -6.36
CA THR A 1054 34.64 19.71 -4.92
C THR A 1054 33.51 20.69 -4.72
N ASP A 1055 32.45 20.28 -4.02
CA ASP A 1055 31.27 21.11 -3.71
C ASP A 1055 30.71 21.79 -4.97
N LEU A 1056 30.39 20.95 -5.95
CA LEU A 1056 30.02 21.42 -7.27
C LEU A 1056 28.70 22.20 -7.21
N SER A 1057 28.65 23.32 -7.92
CA SER A 1057 27.40 23.85 -8.47
C SER A 1057 27.45 23.64 -9.98
N SER A 1058 26.43 23.03 -10.55
CA SER A 1058 26.39 22.70 -11.98
C SER A 1058 25.08 23.15 -12.60
N GLN A 1059 25.20 23.76 -13.77
CA GLN A 1059 24.08 24.09 -14.62
C GLN A 1059 24.26 23.40 -15.99
N PHE A 1060 23.43 22.40 -16.25
CA PHE A 1060 23.36 21.73 -17.55
C PHE A 1060 22.28 22.37 -18.39
N ILE A 1061 22.64 22.79 -19.61
CA ILE A 1061 21.73 23.42 -20.57
C ILE A 1061 21.74 22.59 -21.84
N HIS A 1062 20.57 22.12 -22.26
CA HIS A 1062 20.42 21.32 -23.47
C HIS A 1062 19.30 21.84 -24.36
N VAL A 1063 19.50 21.82 -25.68
CA VAL A 1063 18.46 22.10 -26.67
C VAL A 1063 18.25 20.86 -27.51
N MET A 1064 17.06 20.27 -27.47
CA MET A 1064 16.72 18.99 -28.09
C MET A 1064 15.69 19.18 -29.20
N GLU A 1065 16.07 18.86 -30.43
CA GLU A 1065 15.25 19.02 -31.62
C GLU A 1065 14.92 17.67 -32.27
N PRO A 1066 13.70 17.15 -32.05
CA PRO A 1066 13.13 16.07 -32.86
C PRO A 1066 12.92 16.49 -34.32
N TYR A 1067 13.23 15.60 -35.26
CA TYR A 1067 12.86 15.79 -36.67
C TYR A 1067 12.51 14.47 -37.36
N ALA A 1068 11.59 14.57 -38.33
CA ALA A 1068 11.02 13.42 -39.02
C ALA A 1068 12.07 12.65 -39.86
N ALA A 1069 11.75 11.39 -40.17
CA ALA A 1069 12.57 10.57 -41.05
C ALA A 1069 12.75 11.24 -42.43
N GLY A 1070 14.01 11.41 -42.86
CA GLY A 1070 14.35 12.06 -44.13
C GLY A 1070 14.24 13.59 -44.13
N ALA A 1071 13.91 14.22 -43.01
CA ALA A 1071 14.04 15.65 -42.80
C ALA A 1071 15.43 16.00 -42.25
N GLU A 1072 15.79 17.28 -42.33
CA GLU A 1072 16.95 17.85 -41.65
C GLU A 1072 16.49 18.65 -40.43
N ALA A 1073 17.38 18.79 -39.44
CA ALA A 1073 17.19 19.70 -38.32
C ALA A 1073 17.17 21.14 -38.84
N VAL A 1074 16.30 21.98 -38.28
CA VAL A 1074 16.09 23.38 -38.70
C VAL A 1074 16.74 24.38 -37.76
N ILE A 1075 17.15 23.99 -36.54
CA ILE A 1075 17.94 24.88 -35.67
C ILE A 1075 19.31 25.09 -36.31
N GLU A 1076 19.62 26.36 -36.58
CA GLU A 1076 20.88 26.78 -37.20
C GLU A 1076 21.95 27.13 -36.16
N SER A 1077 21.53 27.70 -35.02
CA SER A 1077 22.44 28.00 -33.91
C SER A 1077 21.76 28.02 -32.55
N VAL A 1078 22.52 27.67 -31.53
CA VAL A 1078 22.17 27.84 -30.12
C VAL A 1078 23.28 28.62 -29.42
N GLU A 1079 22.92 29.70 -28.74
CA GLU A 1079 23.85 30.56 -28.00
C GLU A 1079 23.44 30.63 -26.52
N VAL A 1080 24.35 30.23 -25.63
CA VAL A 1080 24.18 30.45 -24.18
C VAL A 1080 24.73 31.84 -23.84
N LEU A 1081 23.85 32.84 -23.83
CA LEU A 1081 24.18 34.25 -23.58
C LEU A 1081 24.58 34.50 -22.12
N LYS A 1082 24.05 33.72 -21.19
CA LYS A 1082 24.46 33.68 -19.78
C LYS A 1082 24.17 32.31 -19.19
N SER A 1083 25.08 31.81 -18.37
CA SER A 1083 24.87 30.71 -17.43
C SER A 1083 25.66 31.04 -16.17
N ASP A 1084 24.97 31.11 -15.05
CA ASP A 1084 25.53 31.52 -13.78
C ASP A 1084 25.21 30.46 -12.74
N GLU A 1085 26.17 29.58 -12.49
CA GLU A 1085 25.99 28.43 -11.59
C GLU A 1085 25.80 28.84 -10.13
N THR A 1086 26.09 30.10 -9.75
CA THR A 1086 25.89 30.58 -8.38
C THR A 1086 24.45 31.03 -8.14
N THR A 1087 23.88 31.75 -9.11
CA THR A 1087 22.51 32.28 -9.02
C THR A 1087 21.48 31.37 -9.68
N GLY A 1088 21.91 30.42 -10.52
CA GLY A 1088 21.05 29.63 -11.38
C GLY A 1088 20.50 30.39 -12.60
N ASP A 1089 20.91 31.64 -12.82
CA ASP A 1089 20.45 32.45 -13.95
C ASP A 1089 20.95 31.87 -15.29
N ALA A 1090 20.05 31.74 -16.27
CA ALA A 1090 20.39 31.33 -17.62
C ALA A 1090 19.65 32.16 -18.68
N ILE A 1091 20.34 32.44 -19.79
CA ILE A 1091 19.75 33.00 -21.00
C ILE A 1091 20.25 32.21 -22.20
N VAL A 1092 19.32 31.64 -22.97
CA VAL A 1092 19.59 30.79 -24.14
C VAL A 1092 18.87 31.37 -25.34
N ALA A 1093 19.59 31.64 -26.43
CA ALA A 1093 19.04 32.04 -27.72
C ALA A 1093 19.12 30.88 -28.72
N VAL A 1094 18.03 30.61 -29.44
CA VAL A 1094 17.91 29.55 -30.44
C VAL A 1094 17.45 30.19 -31.75
N SER A 1095 18.23 30.03 -32.83
CA SER A 1095 17.92 30.64 -34.13
C SER A 1095 17.63 29.60 -35.20
N TYR A 1096 16.61 29.87 -36.03
CA TYR A 1096 16.19 29.06 -37.17
C TYR A 1096 15.51 29.95 -38.21
N GLY A 1097 15.93 29.88 -39.47
CA GLY A 1097 15.40 30.76 -40.52
C GLY A 1097 15.58 32.25 -40.17
N ASN A 1098 14.49 33.02 -40.13
CA ASN A 1098 14.49 34.42 -39.71
C ASN A 1098 14.08 34.64 -38.25
N THR A 1099 13.90 33.56 -37.48
CA THR A 1099 13.41 33.59 -36.09
C THR A 1099 14.55 33.37 -35.10
N THR A 1100 14.53 34.13 -34.00
CA THR A 1100 15.36 33.87 -32.81
C THR A 1100 14.50 33.85 -31.56
N ASP A 1101 14.50 32.72 -30.87
CA ASP A 1101 13.81 32.50 -29.60
C ASP A 1101 14.79 32.63 -28.43
N ILE A 1102 14.49 33.50 -27.47
CA ILE A 1102 15.34 33.77 -26.30
C ILE A 1102 14.59 33.36 -25.04
N VAL A 1103 15.11 32.36 -24.34
CA VAL A 1103 14.65 31.90 -23.03
C VAL A 1103 15.46 32.58 -21.95
N LEU A 1104 14.80 33.19 -20.96
CA LEU A 1104 15.39 33.80 -19.78
C LEU A 1104 14.87 33.09 -18.53
N SER A 1105 15.78 32.57 -17.70
CA SER A 1105 15.46 31.82 -16.49
C SER A 1105 16.23 32.39 -15.31
N SER A 1106 15.52 32.74 -14.23
CA SER A 1106 16.07 33.35 -13.02
C SER A 1106 15.29 32.89 -11.77
N PRO A 1107 15.26 31.58 -11.46
CA PRO A 1107 14.37 31.06 -10.43
C PRO A 1107 14.77 31.45 -8.99
N ASN A 1108 16.07 31.69 -8.75
CA ASN A 1108 16.62 31.89 -7.39
C ASN A 1108 17.01 33.35 -7.08
N ASN A 1109 16.81 34.29 -8.00
CA ASN A 1109 17.38 35.64 -7.89
C ASN A 1109 16.53 36.62 -7.06
N GLY A 1110 15.50 36.15 -6.35
CA GLY A 1110 14.75 36.95 -5.36
C GLY A 1110 14.11 38.24 -5.90
N GLY A 1111 13.80 38.29 -7.20
CA GLY A 1111 13.26 39.50 -7.85
C GLY A 1111 14.30 40.56 -8.21
N GLN A 1112 15.59 40.25 -8.12
CA GLN A 1112 16.63 41.11 -8.69
C GLN A 1112 16.59 41.08 -10.23
N PRO A 1113 17.00 42.17 -10.91
CA PRO A 1113 17.02 42.19 -12.37
C PRO A 1113 18.10 41.27 -12.98
N LEU A 1114 17.69 40.29 -13.77
CA LEU A 1114 18.57 39.58 -14.71
C LEU A 1114 18.78 40.47 -15.95
N THR A 1115 20.00 40.99 -16.13
CA THR A 1115 20.33 41.93 -17.22
C THR A 1115 21.49 41.40 -18.07
N VAL A 1116 21.28 41.29 -19.38
CA VAL A 1116 22.32 40.93 -20.37
C VAL A 1116 22.08 41.75 -21.64
N GLY A 1117 23.08 42.54 -22.05
CA GLY A 1117 22.94 43.44 -23.20
C GLY A 1117 21.81 44.46 -23.00
N ASP A 1118 20.89 44.54 -23.96
CA ASP A 1118 19.68 45.38 -23.90
C ASP A 1118 18.44 44.63 -23.37
N MET A 1119 18.65 43.44 -22.78
CA MET A 1119 17.60 42.64 -22.14
C MET A 1119 17.61 42.83 -20.64
N THR A 1120 16.42 42.94 -20.06
CA THR A 1120 16.22 42.96 -18.60
C THR A 1120 14.98 42.17 -18.24
N MET A 1121 15.11 41.22 -17.31
CA MET A 1121 13.99 40.52 -16.70
C MET A 1121 13.99 40.72 -15.19
N ILE A 1122 12.83 41.08 -14.64
CA ILE A 1122 12.54 41.04 -13.21
C ILE A 1122 11.41 40.04 -13.03
N GLY A 1123 11.73 38.80 -12.71
CA GLY A 1123 10.80 37.67 -12.68
C GLY A 1123 11.54 36.34 -12.70
N LYS A 1124 10.81 35.22 -12.78
CA LYS A 1124 11.42 33.87 -12.76
C LYS A 1124 11.69 33.32 -14.15
N MET A 1125 10.77 33.54 -15.07
CA MET A 1125 10.76 32.94 -16.41
C MET A 1125 10.29 33.97 -17.44
N GLY A 1126 11.07 34.13 -18.49
CA GLY A 1126 10.80 35.05 -19.58
C GLY A 1126 11.11 34.41 -20.93
N PHE A 1127 10.36 34.80 -21.95
CA PHE A 1127 10.59 34.37 -23.32
C PHE A 1127 10.43 35.56 -24.26
N ILE A 1128 11.30 35.65 -25.26
CA ILE A 1128 11.26 36.68 -26.30
C ILE A 1128 11.45 36.01 -27.65
N ARG A 1129 10.50 36.17 -28.57
CA ARG A 1129 10.66 35.78 -29.97
C ARG A 1129 10.99 37.01 -30.81
N LEU A 1130 11.99 36.87 -31.65
CA LEU A 1130 12.37 37.84 -32.66
C LEU A 1130 12.09 37.24 -34.05
N GLU A 1131 11.55 38.03 -34.96
CA GLU A 1131 11.51 37.74 -36.40
C GLU A 1131 12.17 38.90 -37.15
N ASP A 1132 13.13 38.60 -38.03
CA ASP A 1132 13.93 39.61 -38.74
C ASP A 1132 14.57 40.64 -37.78
N GLY A 1133 14.90 40.19 -36.55
CA GLY A 1133 15.48 41.00 -35.48
C GLY A 1133 14.49 41.88 -34.70
N ALA A 1134 13.19 41.89 -35.05
CA ALA A 1134 12.14 42.63 -34.35
C ALA A 1134 11.39 41.73 -33.37
N VAL A 1135 11.02 42.25 -32.20
CA VAL A 1135 10.25 41.49 -31.19
C VAL A 1135 8.82 41.23 -31.68
N THR A 1136 8.44 39.96 -31.81
CA THR A 1136 7.07 39.55 -32.20
C THR A 1136 6.27 38.97 -31.05
N ASN A 1137 6.92 38.31 -30.08
CA ASN A 1137 6.28 37.85 -28.85
C ASN A 1137 7.15 38.08 -27.63
N MET A 1138 6.50 38.43 -26.51
CA MET A 1138 7.12 38.40 -25.19
C MET A 1138 6.21 37.71 -24.18
N TYR A 1139 6.79 36.86 -23.33
CA TYR A 1139 6.08 36.24 -22.23
C TYR A 1139 6.86 36.40 -20.92
N LEU A 1140 6.15 36.72 -19.84
CA LEU A 1140 6.74 36.85 -18.51
C LEU A 1140 5.84 36.17 -17.48
N SER A 1141 6.40 35.23 -16.71
CA SER A 1141 5.69 34.55 -15.63
C SER A 1141 6.15 35.04 -14.27
N GLY A 1142 5.19 35.44 -13.42
CA GLY A 1142 5.44 35.80 -12.01
C GLY A 1142 6.43 36.96 -11.83
N GLY A 1143 6.55 37.84 -12.83
CA GLY A 1143 7.52 38.93 -12.86
C GLY A 1143 6.89 40.31 -13.02
N ALA A 1144 7.70 41.34 -12.83
CA ALA A 1144 7.30 42.75 -12.94
C ALA A 1144 7.74 43.39 -14.27
N LEU A 1145 8.81 42.90 -14.91
CA LEU A 1145 9.34 43.47 -16.15
C LEU A 1145 10.02 42.40 -17.01
N LEU A 1146 9.73 42.41 -18.31
CA LEU A 1146 10.58 41.85 -19.35
C LEU A 1146 10.79 42.92 -20.42
N GLN A 1147 12.04 43.17 -20.77
CA GLN A 1147 12.41 44.24 -21.69
C GLN A 1147 13.49 43.78 -22.67
N LYS A 1148 13.37 44.20 -23.94
CA LYS A 1148 14.38 44.12 -25.00
C LYS A 1148 14.40 45.44 -25.75
N GLY A 1149 15.46 46.23 -25.60
CA GLY A 1149 15.55 47.55 -26.23
C GLY A 1149 14.40 48.47 -25.79
N ALA A 1150 13.56 48.90 -26.76
CA ALA A 1150 12.39 49.74 -26.51
C ALA A 1150 11.12 48.93 -26.16
N ASP A 1151 11.09 47.64 -26.48
CA ASP A 1151 9.96 46.77 -26.21
C ASP A 1151 9.94 46.34 -24.75
N ARG A 1152 8.80 46.58 -24.09
CA ARG A 1152 8.60 46.32 -22.66
C ARG A 1152 7.29 45.59 -22.43
N LEU A 1153 7.33 44.62 -21.53
CA LEU A 1153 6.20 43.87 -21.01
C LEU A 1153 6.21 44.00 -19.49
N ILE A 1154 5.10 44.49 -18.92
CA ILE A 1154 4.93 44.68 -17.48
C ILE A 1154 4.02 43.57 -16.96
N GLY A 1155 4.43 42.89 -15.89
CA GLY A 1155 3.64 41.89 -15.21
C GLY A 1155 3.23 42.33 -13.80
N GLU A 1156 2.27 41.61 -13.22
CA GLU A 1156 1.71 41.90 -11.90
C GLU A 1156 2.55 41.30 -10.74
N GLY A 1157 3.60 40.51 -11.05
CA GLY A 1157 4.35 39.71 -10.07
C GLY A 1157 3.55 38.51 -9.56
N SER A 1158 4.17 37.70 -8.69
CA SER A 1158 3.49 36.57 -8.05
C SER A 1158 2.47 37.03 -7.01
N ILE A 1159 1.34 36.34 -6.96
CA ILE A 1159 0.32 36.50 -5.90
C ILE A 1159 0.55 35.40 -4.87
N THR A 1160 0.66 35.75 -3.60
CA THR A 1160 0.77 34.79 -2.48
C THR A 1160 -0.27 35.06 -1.41
N GLY A 1161 -0.59 34.05 -0.62
CA GLY A 1161 -1.47 34.22 0.53
C GLY A 1161 -1.70 32.94 1.31
N ASP A 1162 -2.43 33.09 2.40
CA ASP A 1162 -2.85 31.98 3.26
C ASP A 1162 -4.18 31.40 2.78
N ILE A 1163 -4.33 30.09 2.93
CA ILE A 1163 -5.60 29.38 2.73
C ILE A 1163 -6.33 29.36 4.07
N THR A 1164 -7.54 29.92 4.12
CA THR A 1164 -8.35 29.98 5.35
C THR A 1164 -9.44 28.91 5.39
N LYS A 1165 -9.86 28.41 4.22
CA LYS A 1165 -10.82 27.32 4.08
C LYS A 1165 -10.55 26.53 2.80
N VAL A 1166 -10.84 25.22 2.85
CA VAL A 1166 -10.82 24.31 1.71
C VAL A 1166 -12.26 23.89 1.39
N GLN A 1167 -12.62 23.85 0.11
CA GLN A 1167 -13.93 23.45 -0.41
C GLN A 1167 -13.73 22.24 -1.32
N ARG A 1168 -14.46 21.15 -1.10
CA ARG A 1168 -14.21 19.84 -1.76
C ARG A 1168 -15.30 19.39 -2.71
N GLY A 1169 -16.22 20.27 -3.10
CA GLY A 1169 -17.27 19.96 -4.08
C GLY A 1169 -18.17 18.76 -3.77
N GLN A 1170 -18.17 18.24 -2.54
CA GLN A 1170 -18.97 17.09 -2.12
C GLN A 1170 -20.42 17.47 -1.77
N ILE A 1171 -20.69 18.77 -1.63
CA ILE A 1171 -22.03 19.32 -1.41
C ILE A 1171 -22.57 19.79 -2.77
N PRO A 1172 -23.80 19.39 -3.17
CA PRO A 1172 -24.41 19.87 -4.40
C PRO A 1172 -24.37 21.41 -4.52
N GLY A 1173 -23.70 21.91 -5.56
CA GLY A 1173 -23.55 23.35 -5.83
C GLY A 1173 -22.27 24.01 -5.26
N GLU A 1174 -21.48 23.29 -4.47
CA GLU A 1174 -20.12 23.72 -4.10
C GLU A 1174 -19.11 23.21 -5.12
N ALA A 1175 -18.13 24.03 -5.49
CA ALA A 1175 -17.01 23.62 -6.35
C ALA A 1175 -15.80 23.23 -5.49
N ASN A 1176 -14.88 22.45 -6.07
CA ASN A 1176 -13.55 22.29 -5.50
C ASN A 1176 -12.83 23.64 -5.47
N GLY A 1177 -12.19 24.00 -4.36
CA GLY A 1177 -11.53 25.30 -4.26
C GLY A 1177 -10.91 25.64 -2.92
N PHE A 1178 -10.27 26.80 -2.89
CA PHE A 1178 -9.63 27.39 -1.72
C PHE A 1178 -10.16 28.79 -1.47
N VAL A 1179 -10.32 29.14 -0.19
CA VAL A 1179 -10.72 30.49 0.22
C VAL A 1179 -9.52 31.20 0.84
N THR A 1180 -9.31 32.45 0.46
CA THR A 1180 -8.19 33.28 0.94
C THR A 1180 -8.60 34.74 1.11
N PRO A 1181 -8.00 35.50 2.06
CA PRO A 1181 -8.17 36.95 2.11
C PRO A 1181 -7.49 37.68 0.93
N ALA A 1182 -6.49 37.05 0.29
CA ALA A 1182 -5.74 37.67 -0.81
C ALA A 1182 -6.64 38.05 -1.99
N VAL A 1183 -6.34 39.17 -2.63
CA VAL A 1183 -7.04 39.60 -3.86
C VAL A 1183 -6.44 38.86 -5.03
N VAL A 1184 -7.24 38.03 -5.70
CA VAL A 1184 -6.83 37.28 -6.90
C VAL A 1184 -7.66 37.77 -8.07
N SER A 1185 -7.00 38.13 -9.16
CA SER A 1185 -7.65 38.59 -10.39
C SER A 1185 -8.24 37.41 -11.18
N SER A 1186 -9.29 37.68 -11.96
CA SER A 1186 -9.86 36.71 -12.91
C SER A 1186 -8.87 36.28 -14.01
N SER A 1187 -7.78 37.03 -14.23
CA SER A 1187 -6.66 36.65 -15.11
C SER A 1187 -5.91 35.38 -14.67
N ALA A 1188 -6.11 34.94 -13.43
CA ALA A 1188 -5.57 33.69 -12.91
C ALA A 1188 -6.31 32.43 -13.43
N VAL A 1189 -7.52 32.57 -13.98
CA VAL A 1189 -8.27 31.43 -14.53
C VAL A 1189 -7.48 30.78 -15.68
N GLY A 1190 -7.37 29.45 -15.64
CA GLY A 1190 -6.54 28.66 -16.57
C GLY A 1190 -5.05 28.59 -16.19
N ARG A 1191 -4.61 29.32 -15.16
CA ARG A 1191 -3.26 29.23 -14.58
C ARG A 1191 -3.24 28.20 -13.43
N TYR A 1192 -2.06 27.97 -12.87
CA TYR A 1192 -1.87 27.05 -11.75
C TYR A 1192 -1.63 27.80 -10.44
N MET A 1193 -2.26 27.29 -9.39
CA MET A 1193 -2.02 27.64 -7.99
C MET A 1193 -1.15 26.56 -7.38
N PHE A 1194 -0.01 26.94 -6.79
CA PHE A 1194 0.90 26.06 -6.08
C PHE A 1194 0.64 26.20 -4.59
N VAL A 1195 0.10 25.16 -3.96
CA VAL A 1195 -0.19 25.11 -2.52
C VAL A 1195 0.99 24.48 -1.81
N THR A 1196 1.58 25.18 -0.83
CA THR A 1196 2.64 24.67 0.04
C THR A 1196 2.04 24.34 1.40
N HIS A 1197 2.25 23.10 1.83
CA HIS A 1197 1.80 22.58 3.12
C HIS A 1197 2.80 22.91 4.24
N PRO A 1198 2.41 22.81 5.53
CA PRO A 1198 3.30 23.13 6.65
C PRO A 1198 4.63 22.38 6.67
N ASP A 1199 4.67 21.15 6.14
CA ASP A 1199 5.89 20.33 6.01
C ASP A 1199 6.74 20.63 4.76
N GLN A 1200 6.40 21.69 4.01
CA GLN A 1200 7.05 22.11 2.76
C GLN A 1200 6.81 21.22 1.54
N THR A 1201 5.99 20.17 1.66
CA THR A 1201 5.42 19.50 0.47
C THR A 1201 4.50 20.47 -0.27
N ALA A 1202 4.29 20.25 -1.57
CA ALA A 1202 3.45 21.14 -2.36
C ALA A 1202 2.71 20.41 -3.48
N HIS A 1203 1.50 20.91 -3.76
CA HIS A 1203 0.63 20.40 -4.81
C HIS A 1203 0.15 21.55 -5.71
N ALA A 1204 0.03 21.28 -7.01
CA ALA A 1204 -0.40 22.26 -8.00
C ALA A 1204 -1.84 22.00 -8.47
N TYR A 1205 -2.64 23.06 -8.57
CA TYR A 1205 -4.05 22.98 -8.95
C TYR A 1205 -4.35 23.94 -10.08
N ARG A 1206 -5.05 23.49 -11.13
CA ARG A 1206 -5.46 24.38 -12.21
C ARG A 1206 -6.67 25.18 -11.76
N ILE A 1207 -6.59 26.50 -11.90
CA ILE A 1207 -7.65 27.42 -11.50
C ILE A 1207 -8.75 27.42 -12.56
N THR A 1208 -9.97 27.10 -12.17
CA THR A 1208 -11.16 27.07 -13.04
C THR A 1208 -12.05 28.29 -12.86
N GLY A 1209 -11.93 29.00 -11.73
CA GLY A 1209 -12.73 30.19 -11.45
C GLY A 1209 -12.17 31.00 -10.29
N VAL A 1210 -12.47 32.31 -10.27
CA VAL A 1210 -12.10 33.22 -9.19
C VAL A 1210 -13.28 34.13 -8.88
N THR A 1211 -13.73 34.14 -7.64
CA THR A 1211 -14.87 34.95 -7.18
C THR A 1211 -14.53 35.68 -5.90
N ARG A 1212 -14.59 37.02 -5.93
CA ARG A 1212 -14.39 37.87 -4.75
C ARG A 1212 -15.72 38.15 -4.06
N ASP A 1213 -15.79 37.88 -2.76
CA ASP A 1213 -16.87 38.34 -1.87
C ASP A 1213 -16.38 39.57 -1.11
N GLU A 1214 -16.75 40.75 -1.60
CA GLU A 1214 -16.33 42.02 -0.99
C GLU A 1214 -16.95 42.25 0.39
N THR A 1215 -18.07 41.61 0.70
CA THR A 1215 -18.71 41.76 2.02
C THR A 1215 -17.94 41.01 3.11
N LYS A 1216 -17.32 39.90 2.75
CA LYS A 1216 -16.49 39.08 3.65
C LYS A 1216 -15.00 39.36 3.52
N GLY A 1217 -14.59 40.11 2.50
CA GLY A 1217 -13.18 40.41 2.23
C GLY A 1217 -12.36 39.18 1.83
N VAL A 1218 -13.00 38.16 1.23
CA VAL A 1218 -12.34 36.90 0.83
C VAL A 1218 -12.54 36.59 -0.65
N THR A 1219 -11.60 35.87 -1.22
CA THR A 1219 -11.64 35.35 -2.58
C THR A 1219 -11.76 33.83 -2.54
N THR A 1220 -12.68 33.29 -3.34
CA THR A 1220 -12.78 31.85 -3.61
C THR A 1220 -12.08 31.55 -4.93
N ILE A 1221 -11.12 30.64 -4.90
CA ILE A 1221 -10.37 30.15 -6.07
C ILE A 1221 -10.87 28.73 -6.34
N ALA A 1222 -11.67 28.56 -7.38
CA ALA A 1222 -12.15 27.25 -7.80
C ALA A 1222 -11.05 26.51 -8.59
N VAL A 1223 -10.95 25.20 -8.41
CA VAL A 1223 -9.96 24.33 -9.04
C VAL A 1223 -10.62 23.12 -9.72
N ASP A 1224 -9.89 22.42 -10.60
CA ASP A 1224 -10.40 21.31 -11.41
C ASP A 1224 -10.40 19.94 -10.73
N THR A 1225 -9.60 19.75 -9.69
CA THR A 1225 -9.49 18.50 -8.93
C THR A 1225 -9.87 18.68 -7.46
N ASP A 1226 -10.13 17.58 -6.75
CA ASP A 1226 -10.31 17.59 -5.29
C ASP A 1226 -9.05 18.18 -4.62
N PRO A 1227 -9.18 19.16 -3.71
CA PRO A 1227 -8.04 19.68 -2.94
C PRO A 1227 -7.30 18.65 -2.10
N GLY A 1228 -7.88 17.47 -1.84
CA GLY A 1228 -7.21 16.33 -1.21
C GLY A 1228 -7.03 16.41 0.31
N PHE A 1229 -7.18 17.59 0.93
CA PHE A 1229 -7.05 17.78 2.38
C PHE A 1229 -8.19 18.60 3.00
N SER A 1230 -8.31 18.56 4.32
CA SER A 1230 -9.20 19.43 5.08
C SER A 1230 -8.58 19.88 6.40
N TYR A 1231 -9.02 21.04 6.90
CA TYR A 1231 -8.83 21.40 8.30
C TYR A 1231 -9.74 20.55 9.18
N THR A 1232 -9.24 20.09 10.33
CA THR A 1232 -10.03 19.26 11.26
C THR A 1232 -10.75 20.08 12.34
N ARG A 1233 -10.57 21.40 12.34
CA ARG A 1233 -11.28 22.37 13.19
C ARG A 1233 -11.60 23.63 12.39
N ASP A 1234 -12.69 24.31 12.70
CA ASP A 1234 -13.09 25.54 12.01
C ASP A 1234 -12.31 26.79 12.44
N GLU A 1235 -11.78 26.80 13.67
CA GLU A 1235 -11.02 27.91 14.22
C GLU A 1235 -9.72 28.16 13.44
N ILE A 1236 -9.48 29.43 13.05
CA ILE A 1236 -8.26 29.85 12.37
C ILE A 1236 -7.19 30.19 13.42
N SER A 1237 -6.13 29.37 13.48
CA SER A 1237 -4.97 29.57 14.34
C SER A 1237 -3.66 29.17 13.62
N SER A 1238 -2.52 29.61 14.14
CA SER A 1238 -1.20 29.28 13.57
C SER A 1238 -0.78 27.82 13.75
N ASP A 1239 -1.50 27.06 14.58
CA ASP A 1239 -1.29 25.64 14.88
C ASP A 1239 -2.46 24.77 14.42
N ARG A 1240 -3.34 25.32 13.56
CA ARG A 1240 -4.58 24.67 13.13
C ARG A 1240 -4.28 23.29 12.51
N PRO A 1241 -4.88 22.22 13.03
CA PRO A 1241 -4.68 20.88 12.50
C PRO A 1241 -5.39 20.68 11.16
N SER A 1242 -4.77 19.93 10.27
CA SER A 1242 -5.29 19.54 8.97
C SER A 1242 -4.75 18.18 8.56
N GLN A 1243 -5.39 17.52 7.59
CA GLN A 1243 -4.97 16.21 7.12
C GLN A 1243 -5.32 15.98 5.65
N LEU A 1244 -4.49 15.24 4.93
CA LEU A 1244 -4.89 14.58 3.68
C LEU A 1244 -6.00 13.57 3.97
N LEU A 1245 -6.94 13.48 3.04
CA LEU A 1245 -8.11 12.60 3.12
C LEU A 1245 -7.97 11.33 2.29
N TYR A 1246 -6.87 11.25 1.54
CA TYR A 1246 -6.47 10.15 0.67
C TYR A 1246 -5.05 9.71 1.07
N TYR A 1247 -4.55 8.62 0.50
CA TYR A 1247 -3.19 8.15 0.79
C TYR A 1247 -2.14 9.26 0.54
N PRO A 1248 -1.14 9.47 1.43
CA PRO A 1248 -0.82 8.71 2.64
C PRO A 1248 -1.44 9.28 3.93
N ALA A 1249 -2.54 10.03 3.85
CA ALA A 1249 -3.24 10.59 5.02
C ALA A 1249 -2.34 11.45 5.94
N THR A 1250 -1.35 12.15 5.36
CA THR A 1250 -0.44 13.04 6.10
C THR A 1250 -1.21 14.04 6.94
N LYS A 1251 -0.80 14.20 8.21
CA LYS A 1251 -1.36 15.17 9.15
C LYS A 1251 -0.40 16.35 9.30
N TRP A 1252 -0.95 17.55 9.33
CA TRP A 1252 -0.18 18.77 9.51
C TRP A 1252 -0.76 19.64 10.63
N LYS A 1253 0.10 20.48 11.20
CA LYS A 1253 -0.28 21.61 12.05
C LYS A 1253 0.27 22.88 11.43
N GLY A 1254 -0.59 23.86 11.21
CA GLY A 1254 -0.21 25.18 10.72
C GLY A 1254 -0.94 25.64 9.47
N THR A 1255 -0.43 26.74 8.91
CA THR A 1255 -1.06 27.42 7.78
C THR A 1255 -0.60 26.83 6.45
N HIS A 1256 -1.56 26.54 5.58
CA HIS A 1256 -1.28 26.24 4.17
C HIS A 1256 -1.19 27.55 3.40
N THR A 1257 -0.15 27.70 2.60
CA THR A 1257 0.07 28.90 1.80
C THR A 1257 -0.05 28.57 0.32
N PHE A 1258 -0.26 29.58 -0.51
CA PHE A 1258 -0.26 29.39 -1.95
C PHE A 1258 0.54 30.46 -2.67
N ARG A 1259 0.92 30.12 -3.91
CA ARG A 1259 1.46 31.04 -4.90
C ARG A 1259 0.77 30.85 -6.24
N ILE A 1260 0.45 31.94 -6.91
CA ILE A 1260 0.04 32.00 -8.32
C ILE A 1260 1.05 32.87 -9.05
N ASP A 1261 1.51 32.42 -10.20
CA ASP A 1261 2.38 33.20 -11.08
C ASP A 1261 1.58 33.63 -12.32
N PRO A 1262 1.02 34.85 -12.35
CA PRO A 1262 0.36 35.39 -13.53
C PRO A 1262 1.32 35.45 -14.72
N ILE A 1263 0.76 35.28 -15.91
CA ILE A 1263 1.52 35.39 -17.16
C ILE A 1263 1.11 36.67 -17.88
N ALA A 1264 2.07 37.57 -18.05
CA ALA A 1264 1.96 38.71 -18.94
C ALA A 1264 2.37 38.28 -20.36
N VAL A 1265 1.66 38.79 -21.37
CA VAL A 1265 1.89 38.47 -22.78
C VAL A 1265 1.92 39.77 -23.60
N LYS A 1266 2.79 39.84 -24.60
CA LYS A 1266 2.80 40.89 -25.61
C LYS A 1266 2.99 40.28 -26.99
#